data_AF-A0A8H6EIN5-F1
#
_entry.id   AF-A0A8H6EIN5-F1
#
_cell.length_a   1.000
_cell.length_b   1.000
_cell.length_c   1.000
_cell.angle_alpha   90.00
_cell.angle_beta   90.00
_cell.angle_gamma   90.00
#
_symmetry.space_group_name_H-M   'P 1'
#
loop_
_entity.id
_entity.type
_entity.pdbx_description
1 polymer ?
#
loop_
_entity_poly.entity_id
_entity_poly.type
_entity_poly.pdbx_seq_one_letter_code
_entity_poly.pdbx_strand_id
1 'polypeptide(L)'
;MQRSRIEALLASFPKLADSGTQHTTVEQDNVRFVYQPLDELYMVLITNKQSNILQDIDSLHLFAQVVTSTCKTLDEREILKNAYELLSAFDEIVTLGYRENLTISQIKTFLEMESHEERIQEIISRNKELEATEERKRKAKQLEMQRKEVSRSGRSAIPSRPQYPTYTPPTQSANTETYDSYEAAKNKTFKASAPKGKGMQLGKKSKTTDMFERVRGDMGAEVEETVSSPLIPNHPTPAAAEQTPHTPSAMDRDAIHVTISESINAKLSRDGSLNSLEVKGDLNLRISDPTLTKVKLDIVANQSHGVQFRTHPNVDKGAFNGSKAIQMSNVSKGFPVNNSVGVLRWRAQPKTDDTSALPIQFTVWVVGGQGDPLNITVEYELTGEDPLQDVTVTIPYASSEPAVSSFDATYEVSGDSLEWTIGSVDSSNGAGSFEFEVQDGDENDFFPMQIKFAKTKPFIDVDVTEVTLLELNEAVDFSKDIKSVADSYLVECNFIPADKMVEVKRLELLGEKTLHQTVNPKLLVYCPSMDLIALGSTDQQVLIYRLNGQRVYGAAQKVNTLRVEKINWKPNGQLLAIAWSDGSVRLIGAESTKVVHHFSTTSDDQEFSGVTCMSWSSNTIGRRVESKASKLVPDTLKEIFEDEKQLSTEKAVLDLPKDLTLLDIEPSLPKLSVLPAGGTSDEVFSSRSSLDALFRPFDPEDNDMADVMVVGTKEGNIHLSIYDSFVVGSFKSPVIVQRRPAYLISHASHKLYSTHALLMKTTESEERIYFVPMDLRFLSASSEYLSILASRSTALENLLRYINQIQCLMLVEWKSTQELPSRFLRNVNETLAEQDNRDIVQALYHSVATGHTFPVVREWLVDELTERGHKRWDKAVVSGLENLRRLVHENMLPALDRCSVILSRLNGIAKFQGSDSSLGFSSAQITSIMDTIASLHLVSAKILLQVVDELDLFTSFSAWLRHEIDRLASDVSSQNDDGDKEALIDHGKVLLYIQTVMTNSPLAAFIGEVKSEDYEEESAHVGKGAQMFDLLTRQLEKQEQGLKYRKTLPQVEFLCKYLRTQATSIFTQIADAEKSNVLFGKASELGMAHKDVPVEMKMKIIDRNTCHGYIAFVPKDFLNQVQVVQVELLIESGISTVRSTSSSIMQLGNGQIKDLKFLDDRTILVLWEADGKCNLLGIFYSVGGEGHMKYQPHRISASRSKVIVFSNEEVIDRFLQSEFAVDESFIPEYMMIRPQIGSKNNDERKRLVILAKDRLHYKVFKWTGAPSEGKIDEDVPMS
;
A
#
# COMPACT_ATOMS: atom_id res chain seq x y z
N MET A 1 -27.38 12.40 -4.82
CA MET A 1 -28.16 13.44 -5.54
C MET A 1 -28.46 14.59 -4.59
N GLN A 2 -28.61 15.84 -5.06
CA GLN A 2 -29.04 16.97 -4.21
C GLN A 2 -30.54 16.84 -3.86
N ARG A 3 -30.94 17.16 -2.62
CA ARG A 3 -32.31 17.02 -2.10
C ARG A 3 -33.36 17.75 -2.96
N SER A 4 -33.06 18.96 -3.41
CA SER A 4 -33.92 19.78 -4.28
C SER A 4 -34.28 19.09 -5.59
N ARG A 5 -33.37 18.29 -6.15
CA ARG A 5 -33.62 17.50 -7.36
C ARG A 5 -34.57 16.33 -7.11
N ILE A 6 -34.49 15.68 -5.95
CA ILE A 6 -35.37 14.57 -5.59
C ILE A 6 -36.79 15.09 -5.35
N GLU A 7 -36.94 16.18 -4.60
CA GLU A 7 -38.24 16.83 -4.36
C GLU A 7 -38.88 17.30 -5.67
N ALA A 8 -38.10 17.86 -6.61
CA ALA A 8 -38.59 18.24 -7.93
C ALA A 8 -39.06 17.03 -8.77
N LEU A 9 -38.33 15.91 -8.72
CA LEU A 9 -38.71 14.67 -9.42
C LEU A 9 -39.98 14.05 -8.82
N LEU A 10 -40.09 13.99 -7.50
CA LEU A 10 -41.28 13.47 -6.80
C LEU A 10 -42.51 14.36 -7.02
N ALA A 11 -42.36 15.68 -7.03
CA ALA A 11 -43.47 16.61 -7.33
C ALA A 11 -43.99 16.47 -8.77
N SER A 12 -43.17 15.98 -9.70
CA SER A 12 -43.56 15.75 -11.09
C SER A 12 -44.28 14.42 -11.31
N PHE A 13 -44.03 13.41 -10.46
CA PHE A 13 -44.54 12.05 -10.62
C PHE A 13 -46.09 11.95 -10.68
N PRO A 14 -46.88 12.60 -9.81
CA PRO A 14 -48.35 12.52 -9.86
C PRO A 14 -48.97 13.05 -11.16
N LYS A 15 -48.26 13.91 -11.89
CA LYS A 15 -48.71 14.43 -13.20
C LYS A 15 -48.44 13.48 -14.35
N LEU A 16 -47.57 12.48 -14.11
CA LEU A 16 -47.10 11.53 -15.11
C LEU A 16 -47.68 10.12 -14.89
N ALA A 17 -48.14 9.81 -13.68
CA ALA A 17 -48.79 8.56 -13.35
C ALA A 17 -50.27 8.59 -13.79
N ASP A 18 -50.61 7.86 -14.85
CA ASP A 18 -51.99 7.76 -15.34
C ASP A 18 -52.71 6.60 -14.62
N SER A 19 -53.86 6.87 -14.00
CA SER A 19 -54.57 5.92 -13.14
C SER A 19 -55.22 4.73 -13.89
N GLY A 20 -55.12 4.71 -15.22
CA GLY A 20 -55.71 3.70 -16.10
C GLY A 20 -54.73 2.84 -16.90
N THR A 21 -53.41 3.05 -16.79
CA THR A 21 -52.42 2.31 -17.60
C THR A 21 -51.81 1.13 -16.84
N GLN A 22 -51.71 -0.03 -17.49
CA GLN A 22 -51.01 -1.22 -16.96
C GLN A 22 -49.47 -1.09 -16.93
N HIS A 23 -48.93 0.04 -17.39
CA HIS A 23 -47.49 0.28 -17.42
C HIS A 23 -47.00 0.74 -16.05
N THR A 24 -46.15 -0.07 -15.40
CA THR A 24 -45.47 0.23 -14.12
C THR A 24 -44.23 1.11 -14.30
N THR A 25 -44.07 1.77 -15.45
CA THR A 25 -42.89 2.56 -15.77
C THR A 25 -43.24 3.82 -16.54
N VAL A 26 -42.61 4.94 -16.18
CA VAL A 26 -42.76 6.26 -16.80
C VAL A 26 -41.37 6.85 -17.00
N GLU A 27 -41.06 7.34 -18.20
CA GLU A 27 -39.76 7.91 -18.53
C GLU A 27 -39.81 9.44 -18.68
N GLN A 28 -38.81 10.13 -18.13
CA GLN A 28 -38.54 11.56 -18.32
C GLN A 28 -37.13 11.75 -18.91
N ASP A 29 -36.71 12.95 -19.33
CA ASP A 29 -35.47 13.18 -20.08
C ASP A 29 -34.22 12.47 -19.54
N ASN A 30 -34.00 12.47 -18.21
CA ASN A 30 -32.78 11.91 -17.59
C ASN A 30 -33.01 10.76 -16.58
N VAL A 31 -34.26 10.38 -16.28
CA VAL A 31 -34.59 9.35 -15.27
C VAL A 31 -35.82 8.54 -15.67
N ARG A 32 -35.91 7.31 -15.16
CA ARG A 32 -37.07 6.42 -15.29
C ARG A 32 -37.70 6.24 -13.91
N PHE A 33 -39.01 6.37 -13.82
CA PHE A 33 -39.81 6.05 -12.65
C PHE A 33 -40.38 4.65 -12.83
N VAL A 34 -40.03 3.71 -11.96
CA VAL A 34 -40.65 2.39 -11.86
C VAL A 34 -41.54 2.42 -10.63
N TYR A 35 -42.83 2.12 -10.76
CA TYR A 35 -43.76 2.26 -9.63
C TYR A 35 -44.76 1.12 -9.55
N GLN A 36 -45.17 0.82 -8.31
CA GLN A 36 -46.13 -0.23 -7.99
C GLN A 36 -47.14 0.33 -6.97
N PRO A 37 -48.45 0.16 -7.20
CA PRO A 37 -49.46 0.51 -6.21
C PRO A 37 -49.40 -0.43 -4.99
N LEU A 38 -49.44 0.15 -3.79
CA LEU A 38 -49.55 -0.49 -2.48
C LEU A 38 -50.81 0.08 -1.80
N ASP A 39 -51.98 -0.43 -2.20
CA ASP A 39 -53.29 0.01 -1.71
C ASP A 39 -53.54 1.52 -1.95
N GLU A 40 -53.64 2.36 -0.91
CA GLU A 40 -53.79 3.83 -1.04
C GLU A 40 -52.47 4.58 -1.32
N LEU A 41 -51.33 3.88 -1.38
CA LEU A 41 -50.00 4.47 -1.58
C LEU A 41 -49.32 3.96 -2.85
N TYR A 42 -48.35 4.71 -3.35
CA TYR A 42 -47.47 4.28 -4.45
C TYR A 42 -46.05 4.09 -3.93
N MET A 43 -45.45 2.93 -4.23
CA MET A 43 -44.02 2.74 -4.11
C MET A 43 -43.36 3.11 -5.44
N VAL A 44 -42.38 4.00 -5.39
CA VAL A 44 -41.72 4.55 -6.58
C VAL A 44 -40.22 4.39 -6.45
N LEU A 45 -39.61 3.75 -7.44
CA LEU A 45 -38.16 3.61 -7.62
C LEU A 45 -37.72 4.53 -8.78
N ILE A 46 -36.76 5.41 -8.53
CA ILE A 46 -36.22 6.35 -9.53
C ILE A 46 -34.87 5.83 -10.00
N THR A 47 -34.78 5.41 -11.27
CA THR A 47 -33.57 4.83 -11.85
C THR A 47 -33.08 5.65 -13.04
N ASN A 48 -31.84 5.41 -13.50
CA ASN A 48 -31.31 6.05 -14.69
C ASN A 48 -31.81 5.30 -15.94
N LYS A 49 -31.81 5.94 -17.12
CA LYS A 49 -32.26 5.25 -18.35
C LYS A 49 -31.40 4.05 -18.75
N GLN A 50 -30.16 4.00 -18.25
CA GLN A 50 -29.18 2.96 -18.54
C GLN A 50 -29.29 1.74 -17.61
N SER A 51 -30.11 1.79 -16.55
CA SER A 51 -30.30 0.64 -15.65
C SER A 51 -31.15 -0.44 -16.31
N ASN A 52 -30.89 -1.67 -15.89
CA ASN A 52 -31.64 -2.82 -16.33
C ASN A 52 -33.05 -2.78 -15.72
N ILE A 53 -34.04 -2.48 -16.55
CA ILE A 53 -35.44 -2.32 -16.16
C ILE A 53 -36.03 -3.58 -15.50
N LEU A 54 -35.60 -4.77 -15.91
CA LEU A 54 -36.09 -6.02 -15.33
C LEU A 54 -35.60 -6.17 -13.89
N GLN A 55 -34.32 -5.86 -13.65
CA GLN A 55 -33.72 -5.87 -12.32
C GLN A 55 -34.32 -4.80 -11.41
N ASP A 56 -34.66 -3.63 -11.96
CA ASP A 56 -35.32 -2.54 -11.22
C ASP A 56 -36.74 -2.93 -10.78
N ILE A 57 -37.52 -3.53 -11.69
CA ILE A 57 -38.87 -4.05 -11.40
C ILE A 57 -38.82 -5.14 -10.34
N ASP A 58 -37.90 -6.10 -10.48
CA ASP A 58 -37.73 -7.15 -9.47
C ASP A 58 -37.32 -6.57 -8.12
N SER A 59 -36.62 -5.43 -8.09
CA SER A 59 -36.15 -4.80 -6.85
C SER A 59 -37.29 -4.10 -6.16
N LEU A 60 -38.11 -3.38 -6.93
CA LEU A 60 -39.36 -2.79 -6.46
C LEU A 60 -40.31 -3.84 -5.89
N HIS A 61 -40.43 -5.01 -6.52
CA HIS A 61 -41.24 -6.11 -5.99
C HIS A 61 -40.72 -6.63 -4.64
N LEU A 62 -39.40 -6.77 -4.49
CA LEU A 62 -38.80 -7.18 -3.22
C LEU A 62 -39.02 -6.13 -2.13
N PHE A 63 -38.88 -4.84 -2.45
CA PHE A 63 -39.20 -3.73 -1.55
C PHE A 63 -40.68 -3.76 -1.11
N ALA A 64 -41.61 -3.94 -2.04
CA ALA A 64 -43.04 -4.02 -1.76
C ALA A 64 -43.39 -5.24 -0.88
N GLN A 65 -42.74 -6.39 -1.11
CA GLN A 65 -42.89 -7.59 -0.29
C GLN A 65 -42.37 -7.38 1.13
N VAL A 66 -41.22 -6.72 1.30
CA VAL A 66 -40.69 -6.40 2.63
C VAL A 66 -41.64 -5.47 3.38
N VAL A 67 -42.11 -4.38 2.75
CA VAL A 67 -43.09 -3.47 3.37
C VAL A 67 -44.37 -4.19 3.78
N THR A 68 -44.90 -5.06 2.93
CA THR A 68 -46.12 -5.84 3.22
C THR A 68 -45.87 -6.91 4.30
N SER A 69 -44.62 -7.38 4.46
CA SER A 69 -44.28 -8.38 5.47
C SER A 69 -44.02 -7.78 6.85
N THR A 70 -43.52 -6.54 6.90
CA THR A 70 -43.17 -5.81 8.14
C THR A 70 -44.37 -5.00 8.65
N CYS A 71 -45.14 -4.37 7.76
CA CYS A 71 -46.32 -3.57 8.14
C CYS A 71 -47.58 -4.44 8.14
N LYS A 72 -48.38 -4.35 9.20
CA LYS A 72 -49.66 -5.10 9.32
C LYS A 72 -50.78 -4.48 8.48
N THR A 73 -50.78 -3.15 8.35
CA THR A 73 -51.65 -2.38 7.46
C THR A 73 -50.77 -1.42 6.65
N LEU A 74 -51.15 -1.13 5.41
CA LEU A 74 -50.40 -0.27 4.47
C LEU A 74 -50.80 1.21 4.62
N ASP A 75 -50.96 1.67 5.86
CA ASP A 75 -51.32 3.05 6.17
C ASP A 75 -50.06 3.88 6.49
N GLU A 76 -50.07 5.18 6.18
CA GLU A 76 -48.95 6.10 6.43
C GLU A 76 -48.43 6.03 7.89
N ARG A 77 -49.34 5.93 8.86
CA ARG A 77 -48.97 5.88 10.29
C ARG A 77 -48.19 4.62 10.67
N GLU A 78 -48.51 3.46 10.10
CA GLU A 78 -47.84 2.21 10.44
C GLU A 78 -46.49 2.10 9.71
N ILE A 79 -46.40 2.61 8.48
CA ILE A 79 -45.14 2.72 7.74
C ILE A 79 -44.16 3.64 8.47
N LEU A 80 -44.61 4.82 8.95
CA LEU A 80 -43.78 5.73 9.74
C LEU A 80 -43.31 5.11 11.07
N LYS A 81 -44.16 4.29 11.69
CA LYS A 81 -43.83 3.61 12.94
C LYS A 81 -42.75 2.54 12.75
N ASN A 82 -42.76 1.83 11.62
CA ASN A 82 -41.77 0.81 11.29
C ASN A 82 -40.65 1.33 10.37
N ALA A 83 -40.50 2.66 10.22
CA ALA A 83 -39.60 3.26 9.24
C ALA A 83 -38.13 2.85 9.40
N TYR A 84 -37.64 2.69 10.64
CA TYR A 84 -36.25 2.27 10.89
C TYR A 84 -36.00 0.80 10.53
N GLU A 85 -36.97 -0.09 10.78
CA GLU A 85 -36.89 -1.50 10.37
C GLU A 85 -36.95 -1.62 8.85
N LEU A 86 -37.82 -0.85 8.20
CA LEU A 86 -37.90 -0.78 6.74
C LEU A 86 -36.61 -0.22 6.13
N LEU A 87 -36.04 0.84 6.70
CA LEU A 87 -34.78 1.41 6.23
C LEU A 87 -33.63 0.40 6.34
N SER A 88 -33.53 -0.30 7.47
CA SER A 88 -32.52 -1.33 7.68
C SER A 88 -32.69 -2.49 6.69
N ALA A 89 -33.94 -2.92 6.45
CA ALA A 89 -34.22 -3.94 5.45
C ALA A 89 -33.91 -3.47 4.01
N PHE A 90 -34.07 -2.18 3.72
CA PHE A 90 -33.78 -1.61 2.41
C PHE A 90 -32.28 -1.50 2.14
N ASP A 91 -31.48 -1.21 3.16
CA ASP A 91 -30.02 -1.22 3.08
C ASP A 91 -29.49 -2.62 2.73
N GLU A 92 -30.11 -3.69 3.26
CA GLU A 92 -29.75 -5.07 2.89
C GLU A 92 -30.14 -5.42 1.44
N ILE A 93 -31.24 -4.86 0.92
CA ILE A 93 -31.68 -5.11 -0.47
C ILE A 93 -30.79 -4.39 -1.48
N VAL A 94 -30.31 -3.19 -1.16
CA VAL A 94 -29.46 -2.38 -2.04
C VAL A 94 -28.21 -1.89 -1.31
N THR A 95 -27.09 -2.57 -1.58
CA THR A 95 -25.78 -2.22 -1.02
C THR A 95 -24.97 -1.43 -2.06
N LEU A 96 -24.46 -0.24 -1.69
CA LEU A 96 -23.63 0.62 -2.56
C LEU A 96 -24.24 0.94 -3.95
N GLY A 97 -25.57 0.88 -4.07
CA GLY A 97 -26.29 1.14 -5.33
C GLY A 97 -26.47 -0.07 -6.25
N TYR A 98 -26.09 -1.27 -5.81
CA TYR A 98 -26.35 -2.53 -6.52
C TYR A 98 -27.39 -3.36 -5.75
N ARG A 99 -28.28 -4.03 -6.47
CA ARG A 99 -29.25 -4.97 -5.90
C ARG A 99 -28.53 -6.24 -5.45
N GLU A 100 -28.76 -6.64 -4.21
CA GLU A 100 -28.36 -7.94 -3.67
C GLU A 100 -29.43 -9.02 -3.95
N ASN A 101 -29.00 -10.24 -4.27
CA ASN A 101 -29.90 -11.35 -4.56
C ASN A 101 -30.30 -12.10 -3.29
N LEU A 102 -31.11 -11.44 -2.45
CA LEU A 102 -31.55 -11.97 -1.16
C LEU A 102 -33.02 -12.43 -1.18
N THR A 103 -33.31 -13.47 -0.41
CA THR A 103 -34.69 -13.92 -0.14
C THR A 103 -35.24 -13.24 1.11
N ILE A 104 -36.56 -13.11 1.22
CA ILE A 104 -37.24 -12.50 2.40
C ILE A 104 -36.81 -13.17 3.71
N SER A 105 -36.57 -14.48 3.70
CA SER A 105 -36.11 -15.21 4.89
C SER A 105 -34.71 -14.78 5.33
N GLN A 106 -33.80 -14.54 4.39
CA GLN A 106 -32.43 -14.08 4.71
C GLN A 106 -32.45 -12.66 5.25
N ILE A 107 -33.24 -11.77 4.65
CA ILE A 107 -33.41 -10.39 5.13
C ILE A 107 -33.92 -10.38 6.58
N LYS A 108 -34.88 -11.25 6.92
CA LYS A 108 -35.36 -11.39 8.31
C LYS A 108 -34.26 -11.89 9.27
N THR A 109 -33.46 -12.86 8.85
CA THR A 109 -32.34 -13.35 9.67
C THR A 109 -31.29 -12.25 9.90
N PHE A 110 -31.01 -11.42 8.90
CA PHE A 110 -30.08 -10.29 9.05
C PHE A 110 -30.65 -9.21 9.98
N LEU A 111 -31.95 -8.91 9.89
CA LEU A 111 -32.64 -7.99 10.79
C LEU A 111 -32.71 -8.48 12.24
N GLU A 112 -32.77 -9.79 12.47
CA GLU A 112 -32.81 -10.37 13.82
C GLU A 112 -31.47 -10.20 14.57
N MET A 113 -30.37 -9.87 13.88
CA MET A 113 -29.02 -9.68 14.42
C MET A 113 -28.55 -10.80 15.37
N GLU A 114 -29.15 -12.00 15.31
CA GLU A 114 -28.74 -13.15 16.12
C GLU A 114 -27.55 -13.84 15.44
N SER A 115 -26.37 -13.73 16.06
CA SER A 115 -25.21 -14.54 15.65
C SER A 115 -25.45 -15.99 16.06
N HIS A 116 -25.69 -16.85 15.07
CA HIS A 116 -25.81 -18.29 15.27
C HIS A 116 -24.52 -18.89 15.88
N GLU A 117 -23.38 -18.24 15.65
CA GLU A 117 -22.09 -18.58 16.25
C GLU A 117 -22.04 -18.23 17.74
N GLU A 118 -22.55 -17.05 18.14
CA GLU A 118 -22.62 -16.64 19.55
C GLU A 118 -23.44 -17.65 20.38
N ARG A 119 -24.57 -18.11 19.85
CA ARG A 119 -25.41 -19.13 20.49
C ARG A 119 -24.69 -20.46 20.64
N ILE A 120 -23.90 -20.88 19.65
CA ILE A 120 -23.09 -22.10 19.72
C ILE A 120 -21.96 -21.93 20.75
N GLN A 121 -21.30 -20.77 20.77
CA GLN A 121 -20.24 -20.43 21.72
C GLN A 121 -20.73 -20.48 23.16
N GLU A 122 -21.95 -19.96 23.41
CA GLU A 122 -22.59 -19.95 24.72
C GLU A 122 -22.99 -21.37 25.17
N ILE A 123 -23.41 -22.24 24.24
CA ILE A 123 -23.67 -23.65 24.53
C ILE A 123 -22.36 -24.39 24.84
N ILE A 124 -21.28 -24.10 24.12
CA ILE A 124 -19.96 -24.70 24.34
C ILE A 124 -19.36 -24.24 25.68
N SER A 125 -19.44 -22.95 26.01
CA SER A 125 -18.95 -22.42 27.29
C SER A 125 -19.69 -23.05 28.46
N ARG A 126 -21.03 -23.16 28.36
CA ARG A 126 -21.86 -23.81 29.38
C ARG A 126 -21.57 -25.30 29.52
N ASN A 127 -21.29 -26.01 28.43
CA ASN A 127 -20.86 -27.41 28.48
C ASN A 127 -19.46 -27.57 29.07
N LYS A 128 -18.51 -26.69 28.72
CA LYS A 128 -17.16 -26.68 29.31
C LYS A 128 -17.19 -26.37 30.80
N GLU A 129 -18.06 -25.47 31.26
CA GLU A 129 -18.27 -25.20 32.68
C GLU A 129 -18.90 -26.39 33.42
N LEU A 130 -19.88 -27.05 32.82
CA LEU A 130 -20.49 -28.27 33.38
C LEU A 130 -19.47 -29.43 33.45
N GLU A 131 -18.65 -29.60 32.42
CA GLU A 131 -17.58 -30.60 32.41
C GLU A 131 -16.50 -30.28 33.45
N ALA A 132 -16.05 -29.02 33.53
CA ALA A 132 -15.08 -28.58 34.52
C ALA A 132 -15.60 -28.73 35.96
N THR A 133 -16.90 -28.50 36.20
CA THR A 133 -17.51 -28.69 37.51
C THR A 133 -17.70 -30.17 37.87
N GLU A 134 -18.02 -31.04 36.92
CA GLU A 134 -17.99 -32.49 37.13
C GLU A 134 -16.58 -33.02 37.38
N GLU A 135 -15.59 -32.54 36.63
CA GLU A 135 -14.20 -32.98 36.78
C GLU A 135 -13.62 -32.51 38.11
N ARG A 136 -13.92 -31.27 38.56
CA ARG A 136 -13.60 -30.81 39.92
C ARG A 136 -14.25 -31.69 40.98
N LYS A 137 -15.52 -32.08 40.81
CA LYS A 137 -16.20 -33.00 41.75
C LYS A 137 -15.57 -34.40 41.75
N ARG A 138 -15.12 -34.91 40.60
CA ARG A 138 -14.39 -36.20 40.52
C ARG A 138 -13.02 -36.12 41.19
N LYS A 139 -12.24 -35.06 40.92
CA LYS A 139 -10.92 -34.82 41.53
C LYS A 139 -11.03 -34.60 43.04
N ALA A 140 -12.05 -33.86 43.51
CA ALA A 140 -12.32 -33.69 44.94
C ALA A 140 -12.64 -35.01 45.64
N LYS A 141 -13.48 -35.87 45.03
CA LYS A 141 -13.79 -37.21 45.56
C LYS A 141 -12.56 -38.13 45.56
N GLN A 142 -11.70 -38.05 44.54
CA GLN A 142 -10.44 -38.80 44.50
C GLN A 142 -9.45 -38.36 45.58
N LEU A 143 -9.29 -37.04 45.79
CA LEU A 143 -8.44 -36.49 46.86
C LEU A 143 -8.97 -36.84 48.25
N GLU A 144 -10.29 -36.85 48.43
CA GLU A 144 -10.92 -37.28 49.69
C GLU A 144 -10.76 -38.78 49.93
N MET A 145 -10.91 -39.62 48.89
CA MET A 145 -10.69 -41.06 48.98
C MET A 145 -9.21 -41.38 49.26
N GLN A 146 -8.26 -40.67 48.64
CA GLN A 146 -6.83 -40.78 48.97
C GLN A 146 -6.53 -40.34 50.40
N ARG A 147 -7.10 -39.22 50.89
CA ARG A 147 -6.96 -38.81 52.30
C ARG A 147 -7.51 -39.88 53.25
N LYS A 148 -8.63 -40.52 52.87
CA LYS A 148 -9.27 -41.57 53.67
C LYS A 148 -8.47 -42.88 53.64
N GLU A 149 -7.81 -43.22 52.53
CA GLU A 149 -6.89 -44.37 52.44
C GLU A 149 -5.58 -44.14 53.19
N VAL A 150 -5.00 -42.94 53.11
CA VAL A 150 -3.80 -42.56 53.89
C VAL A 150 -4.11 -42.52 55.39
N SER A 151 -5.36 -42.20 55.79
CA SER A 151 -5.80 -42.30 57.20
C SER A 151 -6.10 -43.73 57.67
N ARG A 152 -6.32 -44.68 56.75
CA ARG A 152 -6.61 -46.09 57.05
C ARG A 152 -5.38 -46.98 57.05
N SER A 153 -4.31 -46.60 56.34
CA SER A 153 -3.03 -47.29 56.40
C SER A 153 -2.17 -46.71 57.53
N GLY A 154 -2.52 -47.07 58.77
CA GLY A 154 -1.77 -46.68 59.95
C GLY A 154 -0.37 -47.26 59.97
N ARG A 155 0.64 -46.45 59.60
CA ARG A 155 2.03 -46.60 60.08
C ARG A 155 2.69 -45.24 60.23
N SER A 156 2.98 -44.92 61.48
CA SER A 156 3.67 -43.74 61.97
C SER A 156 5.12 -43.68 61.48
N ALA A 157 5.52 -42.52 60.95
CA ALA A 157 6.91 -42.03 61.01
C ALA A 157 6.91 -40.49 60.95
N ILE A 158 7.26 -39.85 62.06
CA ILE A 158 7.60 -38.43 62.22
C ILE A 158 9.14 -38.40 62.33
N PRO A 159 9.91 -37.51 61.64
CA PRO A 159 10.16 -36.11 62.08
C PRO A 159 10.43 -35.12 60.90
N SER A 160 10.59 -33.79 61.00
CA SER A 160 10.34 -32.70 61.95
C SER A 160 10.80 -31.37 61.26
N ARG A 161 10.26 -30.21 61.72
CA ARG A 161 10.62 -28.77 61.52
C ARG A 161 9.91 -27.97 60.39
N PRO A 162 9.78 -26.62 60.48
CA PRO A 162 9.61 -25.68 61.63
C PRO A 162 8.52 -24.57 61.41
N GLN A 163 8.28 -23.70 62.42
CA GLN A 163 7.37 -22.50 62.49
C GLN A 163 7.83 -21.33 61.58
N TYR A 164 7.06 -20.32 61.11
CA TYR A 164 6.08 -19.33 61.65
C TYR A 164 5.43 -18.54 60.44
N PRO A 165 4.61 -17.47 60.59
CA PRO A 165 3.46 -17.19 61.47
C PRO A 165 2.17 -16.75 60.72
N THR A 166 1.08 -16.75 61.49
CA THR A 166 -0.32 -16.34 61.25
C THR A 166 -0.54 -14.92 60.69
N TYR A 167 -1.47 -14.80 59.73
CA TYR A 167 -2.21 -13.55 59.45
C TYR A 167 -3.72 -13.79 59.64
N THR A 168 -4.33 -12.96 60.48
CA THR A 168 -5.75 -12.94 60.84
C THR A 168 -6.56 -12.04 59.88
N PRO A 169 -7.70 -12.49 59.33
CA PRO A 169 -8.60 -11.61 58.58
C PRO A 169 -9.54 -10.85 59.52
N PRO A 170 -9.74 -9.53 59.36
CA PRO A 170 -10.82 -8.83 60.05
C PRO A 170 -12.17 -9.08 59.39
N THR A 171 -13.15 -9.22 60.26
CA THR A 171 -14.58 -9.44 60.11
C THR A 171 -15.32 -8.38 59.28
N GLN A 172 -16.20 -8.82 58.37
CA GLN A 172 -17.33 -8.03 57.88
C GLN A 172 -18.52 -8.19 58.84
N SER A 173 -19.10 -7.07 59.26
CA SER A 173 -20.38 -6.99 59.96
C SER A 173 -21.53 -6.87 58.94
N ALA A 174 -22.55 -7.71 59.12
CA ALA A 174 -23.79 -7.76 58.36
C ALA A 174 -24.75 -6.60 58.67
N ASN A 175 -25.54 -6.21 57.67
CA ASN A 175 -27.02 -6.08 57.67
C ASN A 175 -27.45 -5.60 56.25
N THR A 176 -27.97 -6.47 55.36
CA THR A 176 -29.39 -6.87 55.13
C THR A 176 -30.32 -5.68 54.80
N GLU A 177 -31.21 -5.67 53.81
CA GLU A 177 -31.78 -6.67 52.87
C GLU A 177 -32.69 -5.93 51.87
N THR A 178 -32.80 -6.34 50.59
CA THR A 178 -34.13 -6.61 49.95
C THR A 178 -34.02 -7.42 48.64
N TYR A 179 -34.49 -8.67 48.74
CA TYR A 179 -35.20 -9.52 47.77
C TYR A 179 -34.59 -9.90 46.39
N ASP A 180 -34.17 -11.17 46.32
CA ASP A 180 -34.00 -11.97 45.11
C ASP A 180 -35.11 -13.03 45.08
N SER A 181 -35.90 -13.06 44.00
CA SER A 181 -37.05 -13.95 43.85
C SER A 181 -37.18 -14.45 42.41
N TYR A 182 -36.28 -15.34 42.00
CA TYR A 182 -36.44 -16.09 40.74
C TYR A 182 -36.10 -17.59 40.80
N GLU A 183 -35.89 -18.17 41.99
CA GLU A 183 -35.69 -19.62 42.18
C GLU A 183 -36.96 -20.40 42.56
N ALA A 184 -38.10 -20.09 41.94
CA ALA A 184 -39.35 -20.80 42.22
C ALA A 184 -40.19 -21.10 40.97
N ALA A 185 -39.62 -21.78 39.96
CA ALA A 185 -40.44 -22.31 38.86
C ALA A 185 -39.87 -23.52 38.09
N LYS A 186 -38.92 -24.29 38.65
CA LYS A 186 -38.40 -25.49 37.95
C LYS A 186 -38.55 -26.76 38.77
N ASN A 187 -39.79 -27.25 38.85
CA ASN A 187 -40.09 -28.67 38.98
C ASN A 187 -41.57 -28.97 38.70
N LYS A 188 -41.87 -29.55 37.52
CA LYS A 188 -42.75 -30.73 37.37
C LYS A 188 -42.87 -31.22 35.91
N THR A 189 -42.32 -32.42 35.69
CA THR A 189 -42.80 -33.56 34.85
C THR A 189 -43.10 -33.38 33.35
N PHE A 190 -42.50 -34.24 32.49
CA PHE A 190 -43.13 -35.47 31.96
C PHE A 190 -42.09 -36.43 31.32
N LYS A 191 -42.46 -37.73 31.27
CA LYS A 191 -41.62 -38.93 31.08
C LYS A 191 -41.42 -39.35 29.62
N ALA A 192 -40.37 -40.16 29.41
CA ALA A 192 -39.94 -40.83 28.19
C ALA A 192 -40.83 -41.99 27.70
N SER A 193 -40.64 -42.39 26.43
CA SER A 193 -40.67 -43.81 26.02
C SER A 193 -39.94 -44.06 24.69
N ALA A 194 -39.03 -45.03 24.69
CA ALA A 194 -38.49 -45.71 23.52
C ALA A 194 -38.94 -47.18 23.54
N PRO A 195 -38.92 -47.90 22.40
CA PRO A 195 -38.73 -49.36 22.43
C PRO A 195 -37.52 -49.83 21.59
N LYS A 196 -36.91 -50.91 22.09
CA LYS A 196 -35.78 -51.67 21.54
C LYS A 196 -36.23 -52.79 20.58
N GLY A 197 -35.35 -53.23 19.68
CA GLY A 197 -35.44 -54.55 19.02
C GLY A 197 -34.22 -54.87 18.13
N LYS A 198 -33.59 -56.04 18.34
CA LYS A 198 -32.37 -56.57 17.66
C LYS A 198 -32.69 -57.34 16.36
N GLY A 199 -31.74 -57.47 15.41
CA GLY A 199 -31.69 -58.63 14.47
C GLY A 199 -30.91 -58.46 13.15
N MET A 200 -30.06 -59.46 12.83
CA MET A 200 -29.07 -59.70 11.74
C MET A 200 -29.38 -59.48 10.23
N GLN A 201 -28.28 -59.24 9.48
CA GLN A 201 -27.83 -59.73 8.12
C GLN A 201 -28.31 -59.16 6.76
N LEU A 202 -27.31 -58.62 6.02
CA LEU A 202 -26.91 -58.73 4.59
C LEU A 202 -27.95 -58.65 3.44
N GLY A 203 -27.80 -57.63 2.56
CA GLY A 203 -28.41 -57.54 1.23
C GLY A 203 -28.13 -56.20 0.53
N LYS A 204 -28.06 -56.17 -0.82
CA LYS A 204 -27.37 -55.19 -1.67
C LYS A 204 -28.17 -53.91 -2.03
N LYS A 205 -27.44 -52.90 -2.54
CA LYS A 205 -27.85 -51.55 -3.02
C LYS A 205 -28.81 -51.55 -4.24
N SER A 206 -29.69 -50.55 -4.33
CA SER A 206 -30.22 -49.96 -5.58
C SER A 206 -30.75 -48.52 -5.34
N LYS A 207 -30.47 -47.62 -6.30
CA LYS A 207 -30.97 -46.23 -6.44
C LYS A 207 -32.43 -46.20 -6.88
N THR A 208 -33.17 -45.14 -6.51
CA THR A 208 -34.07 -44.34 -7.38
C THR A 208 -34.77 -43.24 -6.56
N THR A 209 -34.70 -41.99 -7.02
CA THR A 209 -35.84 -41.06 -7.00
C THR A 209 -35.62 -40.02 -8.09
N ASP A 210 -36.31 -40.26 -9.20
CA ASP A 210 -36.62 -39.30 -10.26
C ASP A 210 -37.92 -38.61 -9.86
N MET A 211 -37.91 -37.28 -9.72
CA MET A 211 -39.11 -36.44 -9.83
C MET A 211 -38.72 -34.98 -10.06
N PHE A 212 -37.96 -34.65 -11.11
CA PHE A 212 -37.88 -33.25 -11.56
C PHE A 212 -37.40 -33.10 -13.02
N GLU A 213 -37.95 -33.89 -13.95
CA GLU A 213 -37.92 -33.50 -15.36
C GLU A 213 -39.01 -34.21 -16.17
N ARG A 214 -40.15 -33.53 -16.32
CA ARG A 214 -41.04 -33.72 -17.46
C ARG A 214 -41.54 -32.36 -17.91
N VAL A 215 -41.03 -31.97 -19.08
CA VAL A 215 -41.74 -31.22 -20.13
C VAL A 215 -42.04 -29.76 -19.73
N ARG A 216 -41.18 -28.77 -20.01
CA ARG A 216 -40.68 -28.31 -21.33
C ARG A 216 -41.81 -27.98 -22.32
N GLY A 217 -42.00 -26.69 -22.58
CA GLY A 217 -42.86 -26.13 -23.65
C GLY A 217 -43.31 -24.75 -23.18
N ASP A 218 -43.01 -23.63 -23.83
CA ASP A 218 -42.88 -23.33 -25.26
C ASP A 218 -41.94 -22.11 -25.44
N MET A 219 -40.99 -22.14 -26.38
CA MET A 219 -41.00 -21.42 -27.69
C MET A 219 -41.21 -19.89 -27.57
N GLY A 220 -40.40 -19.00 -28.13
CA GLY A 220 -39.30 -19.06 -29.11
C GLY A 220 -39.17 -17.67 -29.78
N ALA A 221 -38.10 -17.50 -30.60
CA ALA A 221 -37.96 -16.56 -31.75
C ALA A 221 -38.04 -15.03 -31.47
N GLU A 222 -37.34 -14.08 -32.13
CA GLU A 222 -36.51 -14.02 -33.34
C GLU A 222 -35.96 -12.56 -33.49
N VAL A 223 -34.78 -12.36 -34.15
CA VAL A 223 -34.50 -11.36 -35.23
C VAL A 223 -34.35 -9.85 -34.83
N GLU A 224 -33.46 -8.97 -35.33
CA GLU A 224 -32.58 -8.73 -36.52
C GLU A 224 -31.54 -7.64 -36.07
N GLU A 225 -30.23 -7.68 -36.34
CA GLU A 225 -29.43 -7.39 -37.56
C GLU A 225 -28.84 -5.96 -37.71
N THR A 226 -27.60 -5.97 -38.23
CA THR A 226 -26.91 -4.98 -39.10
C THR A 226 -26.53 -3.62 -38.48
N VAL A 227 -25.38 -2.98 -38.77
CA VAL A 227 -24.82 -2.62 -40.08
C VAL A 227 -23.28 -2.44 -40.03
N SER A 228 -22.61 -3.18 -40.92
CA SER A 228 -21.50 -2.84 -41.85
C SER A 228 -20.26 -2.01 -41.45
N SER A 229 -19.11 -2.60 -41.74
CA SER A 229 -17.88 -1.90 -42.18
C SER A 229 -17.59 -2.26 -43.66
N PRO A 230 -17.16 -1.32 -44.53
CA PRO A 230 -16.80 -1.63 -45.92
C PRO A 230 -15.28 -1.71 -46.18
N LEU A 231 -14.94 -2.70 -47.03
CA LEU A 231 -14.10 -2.66 -48.25
C LEU A 231 -12.57 -2.34 -48.18
N ILE A 232 -11.76 -3.40 -48.37
CA ILE A 232 -10.71 -3.70 -49.40
C ILE A 232 -10.27 -2.48 -50.27
N PRO A 233 -8.98 -2.27 -50.70
CA PRO A 233 -8.10 -3.29 -51.28
C PRO A 233 -6.56 -3.18 -51.18
N ASN A 234 -5.99 -4.33 -51.55
CA ASN A 234 -4.59 -4.76 -51.58
C ASN A 234 -3.81 -4.24 -52.81
N HIS A 235 -2.46 -4.33 -52.72
CA HIS A 235 -1.43 -4.63 -53.76
C HIS A 235 -0.21 -3.67 -53.74
N PRO A 236 0.95 -4.05 -54.33
CA PRO A 236 1.65 -5.34 -54.33
C PRO A 236 3.20 -5.20 -54.23
N THR A 237 3.94 -6.28 -53.96
CA THR A 237 5.26 -6.47 -54.62
C THR A 237 5.61 -7.96 -54.78
N PRO A 238 6.24 -8.40 -55.90
CA PRO A 238 6.41 -9.81 -56.25
C PRO A 238 7.85 -10.37 -56.18
N ALA A 239 7.91 -11.67 -55.87
CA ALA A 239 8.71 -12.75 -56.47
C ALA A 239 10.25 -12.80 -56.42
N ALA A 240 10.79 -13.90 -55.85
CA ALA A 240 11.57 -14.98 -56.53
C ALA A 240 11.90 -16.10 -55.50
N ALA A 241 11.30 -17.30 -55.63
CA ALA A 241 11.85 -18.56 -56.22
C ALA A 241 12.85 -19.29 -55.28
N GLU A 242 12.42 -20.28 -54.49
CA GLU A 242 12.21 -21.73 -54.77
C GLU A 242 13.42 -22.60 -54.37
N GLN A 243 13.21 -23.48 -53.38
CA GLN A 243 13.53 -24.91 -53.48
C GLN A 243 12.68 -25.72 -52.48
N THR A 244 12.24 -26.88 -52.97
CA THR A 244 11.29 -27.86 -52.41
C THR A 244 11.84 -28.66 -51.23
N PRO A 245 10.96 -29.20 -50.36
CA PRO A 245 11.00 -30.65 -50.18
C PRO A 245 9.62 -31.33 -50.12
N HIS A 246 9.57 -32.45 -50.84
CA HIS A 246 8.93 -33.72 -50.46
C HIS A 246 7.58 -33.70 -49.74
N THR A 247 6.52 -33.92 -50.51
CA THR A 247 5.21 -34.40 -50.06
C THR A 247 5.25 -35.87 -49.61
N PRO A 248 4.70 -36.20 -48.43
CA PRO A 248 3.93 -37.42 -48.22
C PRO A 248 2.49 -37.20 -48.70
N SER A 249 1.94 -38.25 -49.31
CA SER A 249 0.62 -38.38 -49.93
C SER A 249 -0.56 -37.79 -49.14
N ALA A 250 -1.29 -36.86 -49.75
CA ALA A 250 -2.53 -36.27 -49.26
C ALA A 250 -3.78 -37.16 -49.48
N MET A 251 -3.71 -38.47 -49.23
CA MET A 251 -4.82 -39.39 -49.54
C MET A 251 -5.44 -40.14 -48.35
N ASP A 252 -5.12 -39.82 -47.10
CA ASP A 252 -5.60 -40.61 -45.94
C ASP A 252 -6.09 -39.73 -44.76
N ARG A 253 -6.84 -38.66 -45.05
CA ARG A 253 -7.45 -37.82 -44.00
C ARG A 253 -8.95 -37.98 -44.00
N ASP A 254 -9.47 -38.51 -42.90
CA ASP A 254 -10.90 -38.60 -42.63
C ASP A 254 -11.54 -37.21 -42.53
N ALA A 255 -12.87 -37.19 -42.60
CA ALA A 255 -13.66 -35.96 -42.52
C ALA A 255 -13.41 -35.15 -41.23
N ILE A 256 -12.96 -35.82 -40.16
CA ILE A 256 -12.47 -35.22 -38.92
C ILE A 256 -10.99 -35.60 -38.78
N HIS A 257 -10.13 -34.60 -38.65
CA HIS A 257 -8.69 -34.76 -38.48
C HIS A 257 -8.21 -34.03 -37.22
N VAL A 258 -7.51 -34.74 -36.36
CA VAL A 258 -6.92 -34.23 -35.12
C VAL A 258 -5.40 -34.18 -35.26
N THR A 259 -4.79 -33.05 -34.91
CA THR A 259 -3.33 -32.92 -34.85
C THR A 259 -2.92 -32.58 -33.41
N ILE A 260 -2.10 -33.43 -32.81
CA ILE A 260 -1.48 -33.23 -31.49
C ILE A 260 -0.04 -32.79 -31.74
N SER A 261 0.31 -31.56 -31.38
CA SER A 261 1.69 -31.06 -31.47
C SER A 261 2.25 -30.77 -30.09
N GLU A 262 3.51 -31.17 -29.86
CA GLU A 262 4.22 -30.98 -28.61
C GLU A 262 5.70 -30.65 -28.88
N SER A 263 6.19 -29.63 -28.19
CA SER A 263 7.56 -29.11 -28.24
C SER A 263 8.19 -29.27 -26.87
N ILE A 264 9.28 -30.04 -26.82
CA ILE A 264 10.06 -30.33 -25.61
C ILE A 264 11.31 -29.46 -25.63
N ASN A 265 11.48 -28.59 -24.62
CA ASN A 265 12.62 -27.70 -24.50
C ASN A 265 13.34 -27.96 -23.17
N ALA A 266 14.63 -28.27 -23.22
CA ALA A 266 15.42 -28.58 -22.02
C ALA A 266 16.80 -27.94 -22.07
N LYS A 267 17.33 -27.58 -20.91
CA LYS A 267 18.72 -27.17 -20.72
C LYS A 267 19.36 -28.09 -19.69
N LEU A 268 20.39 -28.79 -20.10
CA LEU A 268 21.17 -29.71 -19.27
C LEU A 268 22.57 -29.17 -19.07
N SER A 269 23.17 -29.46 -17.93
CA SER A 269 24.59 -29.22 -17.70
C SER A 269 25.44 -30.35 -18.29
N ARG A 270 26.75 -30.13 -18.44
CA ARG A 270 27.73 -31.12 -18.91
C ARG A 270 27.68 -32.48 -18.17
N ASP A 271 27.33 -32.47 -16.89
CA ASP A 271 27.23 -33.65 -16.02
C ASP A 271 25.85 -34.33 -16.08
N GLY A 272 24.96 -33.89 -16.97
CA GLY A 272 23.64 -34.46 -17.17
C GLY A 272 22.58 -33.96 -16.19
N SER A 273 22.87 -32.92 -15.39
CA SER A 273 21.90 -32.34 -14.46
C SER A 273 20.93 -31.38 -15.18
N LEU A 274 19.66 -31.37 -14.73
CA LEU A 274 18.61 -30.58 -15.37
C LEU A 274 18.57 -29.14 -14.84
N ASN A 275 18.89 -28.16 -15.68
CA ASN A 275 18.78 -26.74 -15.33
C ASN A 275 17.34 -26.21 -15.54
N SER A 276 16.69 -26.57 -16.64
CA SER A 276 15.30 -26.21 -16.92
C SER A 276 14.65 -27.16 -17.93
N LEU A 277 13.37 -27.49 -17.73
CA LEU A 277 12.55 -28.26 -18.67
C LEU A 277 11.20 -27.58 -18.86
N GLU A 278 10.82 -27.32 -20.11
CA GLU A 278 9.51 -26.78 -20.48
C GLU A 278 8.92 -27.58 -21.63
N VAL A 279 7.72 -28.13 -21.41
CA VAL A 279 6.96 -28.86 -22.42
C VAL A 279 5.72 -28.06 -22.77
N LYS A 280 5.55 -27.72 -24.05
CA LYS A 280 4.38 -27.00 -24.58
C LYS A 280 3.70 -27.87 -25.63
N GLY A 281 2.38 -27.92 -25.62
CA GLY A 281 1.66 -28.57 -26.70
C GLY A 281 0.27 -28.00 -26.95
N ASP A 282 -0.28 -28.37 -28.09
CA ASP A 282 -1.59 -27.95 -28.57
C ASP A 282 -2.29 -29.06 -29.36
N LEU A 283 -3.61 -29.12 -29.17
CA LEU A 283 -4.53 -30.02 -29.86
C LEU A 283 -5.33 -29.21 -30.87
N ASN A 284 -5.10 -29.47 -32.15
CA ASN A 284 -5.78 -28.82 -33.27
C ASN A 284 -6.82 -29.75 -33.88
N LEU A 285 -8.05 -29.27 -34.04
CA LEU A 285 -9.16 -29.97 -34.68
C LEU A 285 -9.45 -29.35 -36.04
N ARG A 286 -9.50 -30.18 -37.09
CA ARG A 286 -9.92 -29.78 -38.44
C ARG A 286 -11.06 -30.68 -38.91
N ILE A 287 -12.16 -30.06 -39.31
CA ILE A 287 -13.34 -30.75 -39.85
C ILE A 287 -13.50 -30.35 -41.31
N SER A 288 -13.47 -31.33 -42.21
CA SER A 288 -13.56 -31.10 -43.66
C SER A 288 -15.00 -31.25 -44.18
N ASP A 289 -15.84 -32.05 -43.51
CA ASP A 289 -17.24 -32.25 -43.87
C ASP A 289 -18.18 -31.30 -43.10
N PRO A 290 -18.98 -30.45 -43.78
CA PRO A 290 -19.95 -29.56 -43.15
C PRO A 290 -21.03 -30.26 -42.30
N THR A 291 -21.32 -31.53 -42.56
CA THR A 291 -22.32 -32.31 -41.82
C THR A 291 -21.83 -32.77 -40.45
N LEU A 292 -20.51 -32.80 -40.23
CA LEU A 292 -19.87 -33.31 -39.01
C LEU A 292 -19.34 -32.18 -38.10
N THR A 293 -19.96 -31.01 -38.14
CA THR A 293 -19.48 -29.82 -37.41
C THR A 293 -19.83 -29.82 -35.92
N LYS A 294 -20.87 -30.56 -35.50
CA LYS A 294 -21.35 -30.63 -34.12
C LYS A 294 -20.86 -31.89 -33.42
N VAL A 295 -19.58 -31.90 -33.07
CA VAL A 295 -18.90 -33.06 -32.50
C VAL A 295 -18.48 -32.83 -31.05
N LYS A 296 -18.44 -33.91 -30.28
CA LYS A 296 -17.88 -34.00 -28.93
C LYS A 296 -16.68 -34.93 -28.97
N LEU A 297 -15.52 -34.43 -28.54
CA LEU A 297 -14.29 -35.19 -28.47
C LEU A 297 -14.05 -35.60 -27.02
N ASP A 298 -14.03 -36.90 -26.76
CA ASP A 298 -13.61 -37.43 -25.47
C ASP A 298 -12.10 -37.61 -25.47
N ILE A 299 -11.43 -37.00 -24.49
CA ILE A 299 -9.98 -36.90 -24.44
C ILE A 299 -9.41 -37.42 -23.13
N VAL A 300 -8.24 -38.04 -23.23
CA VAL A 300 -7.37 -38.29 -22.08
C VAL A 300 -6.53 -37.03 -21.88
N ALA A 301 -6.49 -36.51 -20.66
CA ALA A 301 -5.68 -35.34 -20.30
C ALA A 301 -5.24 -35.46 -18.83
N ASN A 302 -4.20 -36.26 -18.62
CA ASN A 302 -3.68 -36.57 -17.29
C ASN A 302 -2.85 -35.40 -16.74
N GLN A 303 -3.08 -35.03 -15.47
CA GLN A 303 -2.36 -33.95 -14.79
C GLN A 303 -1.04 -34.47 -14.22
N SER A 304 -0.07 -34.79 -15.09
CA SER A 304 1.30 -35.15 -14.71
C SER A 304 2.25 -33.93 -14.79
N HIS A 305 3.36 -33.99 -14.04
CA HIS A 305 4.46 -33.00 -14.06
C HIS A 305 4.06 -31.51 -13.98
N GLY A 306 2.98 -31.19 -13.24
CA GLY A 306 2.54 -29.80 -13.02
C GLY A 306 1.89 -29.12 -14.21
N VAL A 307 1.37 -29.87 -15.19
CA VAL A 307 0.78 -29.34 -16.42
C VAL A 307 -0.44 -28.43 -16.18
N GLN A 308 -0.48 -27.29 -16.88
CA GLN A 308 -1.62 -26.38 -16.94
C GLN A 308 -2.33 -26.50 -18.28
N PHE A 309 -3.62 -26.89 -18.26
CA PHE A 309 -4.48 -26.96 -19.44
C PHE A 309 -5.26 -25.66 -19.66
N ARG A 310 -5.33 -25.18 -20.89
CA ARG A 310 -6.14 -24.02 -21.32
C ARG A 310 -6.98 -24.40 -22.53
N THR A 311 -8.30 -24.38 -22.36
CA THR A 311 -9.27 -24.58 -23.45
C THR A 311 -9.54 -23.28 -24.20
N HIS A 312 -9.93 -23.39 -25.47
CA HIS A 312 -10.31 -22.24 -26.30
C HIS A 312 -11.58 -21.53 -25.74
N PRO A 313 -11.74 -20.20 -25.87
CA PRO A 313 -12.92 -19.47 -25.34
C PRO A 313 -14.28 -19.97 -25.82
N ASN A 314 -14.33 -20.56 -27.02
CA ASN A 314 -15.56 -21.13 -27.60
C ASN A 314 -15.82 -22.59 -27.19
N VAL A 315 -14.95 -23.19 -26.37
CA VAL A 315 -15.09 -24.55 -25.84
C VAL A 315 -15.71 -24.50 -24.45
N ASP A 316 -16.62 -25.42 -24.17
CA ASP A 316 -17.27 -25.56 -22.87
C ASP A 316 -16.26 -25.97 -21.78
N LYS A 317 -15.94 -25.02 -20.89
CA LYS A 317 -15.02 -25.24 -19.76
C LYS A 317 -15.58 -26.23 -18.73
N GLY A 318 -16.90 -26.28 -18.56
CA GLY A 318 -17.57 -27.20 -17.63
C GLY A 318 -17.45 -28.65 -18.10
N ALA A 319 -17.68 -28.89 -19.39
CA ALA A 319 -17.52 -30.22 -20.00
C ALA A 319 -16.07 -30.76 -19.93
N PHE A 320 -15.08 -29.90 -20.16
CA PHE A 320 -13.67 -30.30 -20.05
C PHE A 320 -13.27 -30.61 -18.60
N ASN A 321 -13.68 -29.79 -17.63
CA ASN A 321 -13.32 -30.00 -16.22
C ASN A 321 -14.07 -31.18 -15.57
N GLY A 322 -15.31 -31.43 -15.96
CA GLY A 322 -16.15 -32.50 -15.40
C GLY A 322 -15.91 -33.87 -16.03
N SER A 323 -15.91 -33.95 -17.36
CA SER A 323 -15.88 -35.23 -18.09
C SER A 323 -14.71 -35.38 -19.07
N LYS A 324 -13.75 -34.44 -19.07
CA LYS A 324 -12.63 -34.43 -20.03
C LYS A 324 -13.10 -34.52 -21.49
N ALA A 325 -14.17 -33.77 -21.79
CA ALA A 325 -14.72 -33.69 -23.14
C ALA A 325 -14.53 -32.28 -23.72
N ILE A 326 -14.18 -32.20 -25.01
CA ILE A 326 -14.12 -30.96 -25.78
C ILE A 326 -15.38 -30.88 -26.64
N GLN A 327 -16.19 -29.86 -26.37
CA GLN A 327 -17.37 -29.49 -27.17
C GLN A 327 -17.48 -27.97 -27.23
N MET A 328 -18.18 -27.44 -28.23
CA MET A 328 -18.48 -26.01 -28.31
C MET A 328 -19.39 -25.57 -27.15
N SER A 329 -19.12 -24.41 -26.55
CA SER A 329 -19.94 -23.84 -25.46
C SER A 329 -21.37 -23.55 -25.88
N ASN A 330 -21.58 -23.29 -27.17
CA ASN A 330 -22.90 -23.23 -27.78
C ASN A 330 -23.10 -24.45 -28.69
N VAL A 331 -23.83 -25.46 -28.22
CA VAL A 331 -24.12 -26.72 -28.93
C VAL A 331 -24.84 -26.50 -30.27
N SER A 332 -25.54 -25.36 -30.44
CA SER A 332 -26.19 -25.01 -31.71
C SER A 332 -25.18 -24.56 -32.80
N LYS A 333 -23.98 -24.13 -32.41
CA LYS A 333 -22.91 -23.66 -33.29
C LYS A 333 -21.80 -24.71 -33.37
N GLY A 334 -21.69 -25.40 -34.51
CA GLY A 334 -20.62 -26.37 -34.77
C GLY A 334 -19.24 -25.73 -34.93
N PHE A 335 -18.20 -26.55 -34.87
CA PHE A 335 -16.83 -26.13 -35.20
C PHE A 335 -16.73 -25.67 -36.67
N PRO A 336 -15.89 -24.68 -36.99
CA PRO A 336 -15.78 -24.15 -38.33
C PRO A 336 -15.19 -25.17 -39.31
N VAL A 337 -15.81 -25.30 -40.49
CA VAL A 337 -15.38 -26.22 -41.55
C VAL A 337 -14.11 -25.71 -42.23
N ASN A 338 -13.20 -26.62 -42.57
CA ASN A 338 -11.93 -26.37 -43.27
C ASN A 338 -10.96 -25.41 -42.57
N ASN A 339 -11.19 -25.09 -41.30
CA ASN A 339 -10.26 -24.33 -40.47
C ASN A 339 -9.69 -25.22 -39.35
N SER A 340 -8.38 -25.19 -39.13
CA SER A 340 -7.74 -25.88 -38.01
C SER A 340 -7.88 -25.03 -36.75
N VAL A 341 -8.67 -25.49 -35.78
CA VAL A 341 -8.93 -24.77 -34.53
C VAL A 341 -8.17 -25.43 -33.39
N GLY A 342 -7.32 -24.66 -32.70
CA GLY A 342 -6.68 -25.10 -31.45
C GLY A 342 -7.69 -25.15 -30.32
N VAL A 343 -8.14 -26.35 -29.97
CA VAL A 343 -9.21 -26.57 -28.99
C VAL A 343 -8.68 -26.70 -27.55
N LEU A 344 -7.45 -27.18 -27.38
CA LEU A 344 -6.76 -27.33 -26.09
C LEU A 344 -5.28 -26.97 -26.24
N ARG A 345 -4.73 -26.24 -25.28
CA ARG A 345 -3.28 -25.98 -25.15
C ARG A 345 -2.81 -26.37 -23.77
N TRP A 346 -1.59 -26.89 -23.66
CA TRP A 346 -0.97 -27.21 -22.38
C TRP A 346 0.46 -26.69 -22.27
N ARG A 347 0.86 -26.43 -21.03
CA ARG A 347 2.24 -26.10 -20.67
C ARG A 347 2.59 -26.80 -19.36
N ALA A 348 3.71 -27.52 -19.34
CA ALA A 348 4.27 -28.15 -18.14
C ALA A 348 5.68 -27.63 -17.85
N GLN A 349 5.98 -27.44 -16.57
CA GLN A 349 7.30 -27.09 -16.06
C GLN A 349 7.63 -28.04 -14.90
N PRO A 350 8.22 -29.22 -15.20
CA PRO A 350 8.61 -30.19 -14.20
C PRO A 350 9.67 -29.61 -13.23
N LYS A 351 9.71 -30.09 -11.98
CA LYS A 351 10.72 -29.64 -11.00
C LYS A 351 12.10 -30.20 -11.38
N THR A 352 13.15 -29.44 -11.12
CA THR A 352 14.56 -29.76 -11.47
C THR A 352 15.12 -31.01 -10.76
N ASP A 353 14.50 -31.46 -9.68
CA ASP A 353 14.94 -32.64 -8.90
C ASP A 353 14.34 -33.98 -9.40
N ASP A 354 13.51 -33.97 -10.46
CA ASP A 354 12.84 -35.17 -10.97
C ASP A 354 13.63 -35.79 -12.14
N THR A 355 14.52 -36.74 -11.84
CA THR A 355 15.32 -37.47 -12.83
C THR A 355 14.48 -38.30 -13.82
N SER A 356 13.21 -38.59 -13.49
CA SER A 356 12.29 -39.29 -14.40
C SER A 356 11.64 -38.38 -15.45
N ALA A 357 11.83 -37.07 -15.35
CA ALA A 357 11.23 -36.09 -16.25
C ALA A 357 12.04 -35.85 -17.55
N LEU A 358 13.23 -36.43 -17.70
CA LEU A 358 14.03 -36.31 -18.92
C LEU A 358 13.75 -37.47 -19.88
N PRO A 359 13.50 -37.22 -21.18
CA PRO A 359 13.38 -38.28 -22.17
C PRO A 359 14.71 -39.02 -22.43
N ILE A 360 15.83 -38.29 -22.47
CA ILE A 360 17.18 -38.81 -22.71
C ILE A 360 18.21 -37.92 -22.00
N GLN A 361 19.12 -38.52 -21.23
CA GLN A 361 20.19 -37.83 -20.53
C GLN A 361 21.47 -37.87 -21.36
N PHE A 362 22.24 -36.78 -21.34
CA PHE A 362 23.57 -36.70 -21.96
C PHE A 362 24.60 -36.29 -20.92
N THR A 363 25.75 -36.97 -20.92
CA THR A 363 26.90 -36.69 -20.06
C THR A 363 28.13 -36.51 -20.94
N VAL A 364 28.86 -35.41 -20.77
CA VAL A 364 30.04 -35.09 -21.58
C VAL A 364 31.29 -35.12 -20.72
N TRP A 365 32.22 -36.01 -21.07
CA TRP A 365 33.53 -36.13 -20.47
C TRP A 365 34.57 -35.47 -21.36
N VAL A 366 35.40 -34.61 -20.79
CA VAL A 366 36.53 -33.99 -21.50
C VAL A 366 37.82 -34.43 -20.83
N VAL A 367 38.74 -34.99 -21.61
CA VAL A 367 40.02 -35.51 -21.14
C VAL A 367 41.16 -34.89 -21.96
N GLY A 368 41.97 -34.06 -21.31
CA GLY A 368 43.12 -33.36 -21.92
C GLY A 368 43.14 -31.88 -21.56
N GLY A 369 44.31 -31.32 -21.23
CA GLY A 369 44.45 -29.90 -20.87
C GLY A 369 45.90 -29.50 -20.59
N GLN A 370 46.32 -28.37 -21.20
CA GLN A 370 47.71 -27.86 -21.34
C GLN A 370 48.63 -28.70 -22.24
N GLY A 371 48.45 -28.57 -23.56
CA GLY A 371 49.43 -28.96 -24.59
C GLY A 371 49.28 -30.38 -25.17
N ASP A 372 48.29 -31.15 -24.72
CA ASP A 372 47.88 -32.44 -25.30
C ASP A 372 46.51 -32.28 -26.02
N PRO A 373 46.20 -33.09 -27.05
CA PRO A 373 44.92 -33.05 -27.77
C PRO A 373 43.74 -33.31 -26.82
N LEU A 374 42.66 -32.55 -26.99
CA LEU A 374 41.42 -32.73 -26.23
C LEU A 374 40.63 -33.91 -26.79
N ASN A 375 40.36 -34.91 -25.94
CA ASN A 375 39.43 -35.99 -26.27
C ASN A 375 38.10 -35.74 -25.55
N ILE A 376 37.01 -35.64 -26.32
CA ILE A 376 35.66 -35.41 -25.82
C ILE A 376 34.85 -36.69 -26.05
N THR A 377 34.33 -37.26 -24.95
CA THR A 377 33.44 -38.42 -24.96
C THR A 377 32.04 -37.98 -24.54
N VAL A 378 31.05 -38.18 -25.41
CA VAL A 378 29.63 -37.91 -25.14
C VAL A 378 28.92 -39.23 -24.90
N GLU A 379 28.33 -39.39 -23.72
CA GLU A 379 27.52 -40.54 -23.33
C GLU A 379 26.05 -40.14 -23.29
N TYR A 380 25.16 -41.02 -23.74
CA TYR A 380 23.71 -40.84 -23.65
C TYR A 380 23.04 -42.02 -22.96
N GLU A 381 21.99 -41.75 -22.19
CA GLU A 381 21.18 -42.74 -21.49
C GLU A 381 19.68 -42.42 -21.64
N LEU A 382 18.90 -43.39 -22.11
CA LEU A 382 17.46 -43.30 -22.24
C LEU A 382 16.80 -43.46 -20.86
N THR A 383 16.26 -42.37 -20.34
CA THR A 383 15.60 -42.33 -19.03
C THR A 383 14.08 -42.49 -19.10
N GLY A 384 13.47 -42.34 -20.28
CA GLY A 384 12.03 -42.54 -20.53
C GLY A 384 11.64 -43.96 -20.96
N GLU A 385 10.36 -44.32 -20.78
CA GLU A 385 9.82 -45.64 -21.19
C GLU A 385 9.49 -45.72 -22.70
N ASP A 386 9.30 -44.59 -23.38
CA ASP A 386 8.94 -44.55 -24.81
C ASP A 386 10.17 -44.49 -25.72
N PRO A 387 10.15 -45.15 -26.90
CA PRO A 387 11.23 -45.07 -27.87
C PRO A 387 11.31 -43.70 -28.55
N LEU A 388 12.54 -43.22 -28.78
CA LEU A 388 12.86 -41.98 -29.50
C LEU A 388 13.25 -42.31 -30.95
N GLN A 389 12.81 -41.48 -31.89
CA GLN A 389 13.16 -41.56 -33.30
C GLN A 389 14.02 -40.36 -33.72
N ASP A 390 14.85 -40.57 -34.75
CA ASP A 390 15.69 -39.54 -35.38
C ASP A 390 16.57 -38.75 -34.40
N VAL A 391 17.14 -39.43 -33.40
CA VAL A 391 18.01 -38.81 -32.40
C VAL A 391 19.30 -38.34 -33.08
N THR A 392 19.51 -37.04 -33.06
CA THR A 392 20.64 -36.37 -33.70
C THR A 392 21.24 -35.33 -32.76
N VAL A 393 22.58 -35.31 -32.66
CA VAL A 393 23.32 -34.38 -31.82
C VAL A 393 24.15 -33.47 -32.72
N THR A 394 23.89 -32.17 -32.68
CA THR A 394 24.65 -31.15 -33.40
C THR A 394 25.64 -30.51 -32.43
N ILE A 395 26.94 -30.65 -32.74
CA ILE A 395 28.05 -30.16 -31.93
C ILE A 395 28.72 -29.01 -32.69
N PRO A 396 28.63 -27.76 -32.21
CA PRO A 396 29.33 -26.64 -32.85
C PRO A 396 30.85 -26.77 -32.70
N TYR A 397 31.63 -26.16 -33.59
CA TYR A 397 33.07 -25.96 -33.38
C TYR A 397 33.53 -24.65 -34.04
N ALA A 398 34.46 -23.93 -33.39
CA ALA A 398 34.89 -22.58 -33.85
C ALA A 398 36.35 -22.51 -34.35
N SER A 399 37.23 -23.38 -33.83
CA SER A 399 38.69 -23.25 -33.98
C SER A 399 39.31 -24.30 -34.90
N SER A 400 39.05 -25.59 -34.67
CA SER A 400 39.55 -26.70 -35.48
C SER A 400 38.50 -27.80 -35.71
N GLU A 401 38.56 -28.46 -36.86
CA GLU A 401 37.65 -29.55 -37.22
C GLU A 401 37.94 -30.80 -36.36
N PRO A 402 36.94 -31.38 -35.69
CA PRO A 402 37.12 -32.54 -34.82
C PRO A 402 37.41 -33.82 -35.62
N ALA A 403 38.42 -34.58 -35.19
CA ALA A 403 38.75 -35.89 -35.75
C ALA A 403 37.97 -36.99 -35.01
N VAL A 404 37.03 -37.64 -35.69
CA VAL A 404 36.20 -38.70 -35.10
C VAL A 404 36.97 -40.02 -35.04
N SER A 405 37.13 -40.60 -33.84
CA SER A 405 37.84 -41.87 -33.60
C SER A 405 36.92 -43.11 -33.56
N SER A 406 35.60 -42.92 -33.55
CA SER A 406 34.61 -44.01 -33.47
C SER A 406 34.32 -44.66 -34.84
N PHE A 407 34.43 -45.99 -34.92
CA PHE A 407 34.34 -46.77 -36.16
C PHE A 407 32.90 -47.14 -36.60
N ASP A 408 31.88 -46.88 -35.78
CA ASP A 408 30.48 -47.32 -35.99
C ASP A 408 29.48 -46.17 -36.21
N ALA A 409 29.94 -44.96 -36.53
CA ALA A 409 29.11 -43.75 -36.52
C ALA A 409 28.82 -43.16 -37.90
N THR A 410 27.54 -42.89 -38.17
CA THR A 410 27.09 -41.95 -39.21
C THR A 410 27.16 -40.52 -38.69
N TYR A 411 28.13 -39.74 -39.17
CA TYR A 411 28.27 -38.31 -38.89
C TYR A 411 28.40 -37.52 -40.20
N GLU A 412 27.92 -36.28 -40.19
CA GLU A 412 28.05 -35.32 -41.28
C GLU A 412 28.71 -34.04 -40.76
N VAL A 413 29.72 -33.54 -41.47
CA VAL A 413 30.41 -32.30 -41.11
C VAL A 413 29.83 -31.17 -41.96
N SER A 414 29.11 -30.25 -41.33
CA SER A 414 28.48 -29.11 -41.96
C SER A 414 29.17 -27.82 -41.52
N GLY A 415 30.22 -27.40 -42.23
CA GLY A 415 30.87 -26.08 -42.14
C GLY A 415 31.46 -25.67 -40.79
N ASP A 416 30.60 -25.40 -39.81
CA ASP A 416 30.85 -24.93 -38.45
C ASP A 416 30.23 -25.85 -37.36
N SER A 417 29.69 -27.01 -37.75
CA SER A 417 29.09 -27.98 -36.83
C SER A 417 29.26 -29.44 -37.29
N LEU A 418 29.41 -30.34 -36.31
CA LEU A 418 29.44 -31.78 -36.48
C LEU A 418 28.05 -32.32 -36.12
N GLU A 419 27.35 -32.93 -37.08
CA GLU A 419 26.06 -33.56 -36.86
C GLU A 419 26.23 -35.07 -36.71
N TRP A 420 25.88 -35.59 -35.53
CA TRP A 420 26.00 -36.99 -35.19
C TRP A 420 24.63 -37.66 -35.15
N THR A 421 24.40 -38.62 -36.04
CA THR A 421 23.11 -39.33 -36.14
C THR A 421 23.16 -40.64 -35.34
N ILE A 422 22.41 -40.69 -34.23
CA ILE A 422 22.24 -41.88 -33.39
C ILE A 422 21.11 -42.77 -33.94
N GLY A 423 20.09 -42.17 -34.57
CA GLY A 423 18.95 -42.88 -35.15
C GLY A 423 17.84 -43.17 -34.14
N SER A 424 17.28 -44.38 -34.13
CA SER A 424 16.21 -44.76 -33.18
C SER A 424 16.80 -45.29 -31.87
N VAL A 425 16.39 -44.73 -30.73
CA VAL A 425 16.81 -45.15 -29.39
C VAL A 425 15.63 -45.78 -28.65
N ASP A 426 15.76 -47.05 -28.29
CA ASP A 426 14.79 -47.86 -27.56
C ASP A 426 15.46 -48.65 -26.42
N SER A 427 14.73 -49.54 -25.76
CA SER A 427 15.25 -50.32 -24.62
C SER A 427 16.35 -51.34 -24.98
N SER A 428 16.59 -51.61 -26.26
CA SER A 428 17.68 -52.48 -26.74
C SER A 428 19.00 -51.75 -26.97
N ASN A 429 18.97 -50.43 -27.18
CA ASN A 429 20.14 -49.55 -27.36
C ASN A 429 20.07 -48.29 -26.47
N GLY A 430 19.48 -48.44 -25.28
CA GLY A 430 19.16 -47.34 -24.37
C GLY A 430 20.35 -46.64 -23.70
N ALA A 431 21.59 -47.08 -23.93
CA ALA A 431 22.77 -46.32 -23.55
C ALA A 431 23.87 -46.51 -24.61
N GLY A 432 24.60 -45.44 -24.90
CA GLY A 432 25.70 -45.46 -25.87
C GLY A 432 26.64 -44.28 -25.67
N SER A 433 27.79 -44.34 -26.32
CA SER A 433 28.78 -43.26 -26.26
C SER A 433 29.51 -43.08 -27.58
N PHE A 434 29.98 -41.88 -27.82
CA PHE A 434 30.83 -41.56 -28.96
C PHE A 434 31.91 -40.56 -28.57
N GLU A 435 33.03 -40.60 -29.30
CA GLU A 435 34.24 -39.83 -29.01
C GLU A 435 34.80 -39.15 -30.25
N PHE A 436 35.37 -37.97 -30.05
CA PHE A 436 36.10 -37.21 -31.06
C PHE A 436 37.29 -36.47 -30.41
N GLU A 437 38.35 -36.30 -31.20
CA GLU A 437 39.62 -35.72 -30.79
C GLU A 437 39.89 -34.39 -31.50
N VAL A 438 40.41 -33.40 -30.76
CA VAL A 438 40.69 -32.04 -31.25
C VAL A 438 42.13 -31.67 -30.90
N GLN A 439 42.92 -31.25 -31.90
CA GLN A 439 44.35 -30.97 -31.72
C GLN A 439 44.63 -29.60 -31.08
N ASP A 440 43.78 -28.59 -31.30
CA ASP A 440 43.97 -27.23 -30.79
C ASP A 440 42.59 -26.52 -30.69
N GLY A 441 42.04 -26.39 -29.48
CA GLY A 441 40.71 -25.80 -29.25
C GLY A 441 40.37 -25.64 -27.76
N ASP A 442 39.52 -24.66 -27.43
CA ASP A 442 38.97 -24.50 -26.08
C ASP A 442 37.76 -25.42 -25.91
N GLU A 443 37.55 -25.99 -24.72
CA GLU A 443 36.41 -26.85 -24.40
C GLU A 443 35.06 -26.14 -24.68
N ASN A 444 35.05 -24.81 -24.55
CA ASN A 444 33.87 -23.97 -24.76
C ASN A 444 33.42 -23.90 -26.23
N ASP A 445 34.28 -24.23 -27.19
CA ASP A 445 33.96 -24.15 -28.62
C ASP A 445 32.92 -25.20 -29.04
N PHE A 446 32.72 -26.24 -28.20
CA PHE A 446 31.85 -27.39 -28.48
C PHE A 446 30.48 -27.33 -27.80
N PHE A 447 30.17 -26.22 -27.14
CA PHE A 447 28.89 -25.99 -26.45
C PHE A 447 28.23 -24.69 -26.95
N PRO A 448 26.89 -24.59 -26.93
CA PRO A 448 25.94 -25.62 -26.52
C PRO A 448 25.75 -26.72 -27.57
N MET A 449 25.73 -27.98 -27.15
CA MET A 449 25.37 -29.09 -28.02
C MET A 449 23.84 -29.13 -28.16
N GLN A 450 23.32 -29.17 -29.39
CA GLN A 450 21.89 -29.23 -29.67
C GLN A 450 21.45 -30.66 -29.97
N ILE A 451 20.41 -31.11 -29.30
CA ILE A 451 19.84 -32.44 -29.47
C ILE A 451 18.47 -32.33 -30.11
N LYS A 452 18.23 -33.11 -31.15
CA LYS A 452 16.93 -33.25 -31.81
C LYS A 452 16.48 -34.71 -31.72
N PHE A 453 15.22 -34.92 -31.39
CA PHE A 453 14.57 -36.23 -31.42
C PHE A 453 13.06 -36.05 -31.57
N ALA A 454 12.40 -37.09 -32.07
CA ALA A 454 10.94 -37.18 -32.15
C ALA A 454 10.42 -38.34 -31.29
N LYS A 455 9.23 -38.16 -30.69
CA LYS A 455 8.50 -39.20 -29.95
C LYS A 455 7.27 -39.63 -30.72
N THR A 456 6.94 -40.92 -30.63
CA THR A 456 5.72 -41.51 -31.22
C THR A 456 4.46 -41.24 -30.39
N LYS A 457 4.62 -40.88 -29.12
CA LYS A 457 3.56 -40.46 -28.18
C LYS A 457 3.95 -39.14 -27.53
N PRO A 458 2.97 -38.27 -27.20
CA PRO A 458 3.25 -37.05 -26.48
C PRO A 458 3.79 -37.35 -25.07
N PHE A 459 4.71 -36.52 -24.62
CA PHE A 459 5.34 -36.55 -23.29
C PHE A 459 4.33 -36.27 -22.18
N ILE A 460 3.41 -35.31 -22.38
CA ILE A 460 2.21 -35.19 -21.55
C ILE A 460 1.12 -36.05 -22.15
N ASP A 461 0.58 -36.98 -21.36
CA ASP A 461 -0.45 -37.94 -21.78
C ASP A 461 -1.78 -37.25 -22.14
N VAL A 462 -1.84 -36.81 -23.39
CA VAL A 462 -2.98 -36.18 -24.06
C VAL A 462 -3.29 -36.94 -25.35
N ASP A 463 -4.45 -37.57 -25.43
CA ASP A 463 -4.90 -38.28 -26.63
C ASP A 463 -6.42 -38.14 -26.80
N VAL A 464 -6.90 -38.31 -28.03
CA VAL A 464 -8.34 -38.33 -28.35
C VAL A 464 -8.77 -39.78 -28.49
N THR A 465 -9.73 -40.21 -27.66
CA THR A 465 -10.18 -41.62 -27.61
C THR A 465 -11.40 -41.87 -28.49
N GLU A 466 -12.34 -40.93 -28.52
CA GLU A 466 -13.60 -41.09 -29.26
C GLU A 466 -14.13 -39.73 -29.72
N VAL A 467 -14.72 -39.70 -30.92
CA VAL A 467 -15.41 -38.53 -31.46
C VAL A 467 -16.87 -38.91 -31.70
N THR A 468 -17.79 -38.21 -31.04
CA THR A 468 -19.23 -38.48 -31.11
C THR A 468 -19.96 -37.30 -31.75
N LEU A 469 -20.92 -37.58 -32.64
CA LEU A 469 -21.77 -36.55 -33.23
C LEU A 469 -22.92 -36.22 -32.26
N LEU A 470 -23.02 -34.97 -31.82
CA LEU A 470 -23.96 -34.55 -30.76
C LEU A 470 -25.44 -34.66 -31.16
N GLU A 471 -25.77 -34.66 -32.44
CA GLU A 471 -27.15 -34.75 -32.92
C GLU A 471 -27.70 -36.19 -32.94
N LEU A 472 -26.86 -37.16 -33.28
CA LEU A 472 -27.23 -38.58 -33.42
C LEU A 472 -26.72 -39.45 -32.27
N ASN A 473 -25.80 -38.93 -31.45
CA ASN A 473 -25.07 -39.66 -30.42
C ASN A 473 -24.38 -40.94 -30.95
N GLU A 474 -23.92 -40.88 -32.20
CA GLU A 474 -23.19 -41.93 -32.90
C GLU A 474 -21.69 -41.59 -32.93
N ALA A 475 -20.84 -42.60 -32.78
CA ALA A 475 -19.39 -42.46 -32.92
C ALA A 475 -19.02 -42.28 -34.40
N VAL A 476 -18.08 -41.38 -34.66
CA VAL A 476 -17.63 -41.01 -36.01
C VAL A 476 -16.14 -41.33 -36.15
N ASP A 477 -15.77 -41.93 -37.28
CA ASP A 477 -14.37 -42.20 -37.60
C ASP A 477 -13.58 -40.89 -37.76
N PHE A 478 -12.37 -40.86 -37.22
CA PHE A 478 -11.47 -39.72 -37.31
C PHE A 478 -10.02 -40.18 -37.49
N SER A 479 -9.23 -39.31 -38.14
CA SER A 479 -7.80 -39.52 -38.32
C SER A 479 -7.02 -38.67 -37.31
N LYS A 480 -5.90 -39.18 -36.79
CA LYS A 480 -5.03 -38.45 -35.86
C LYS A 480 -3.57 -38.43 -36.30
N ASP A 481 -2.92 -37.29 -36.13
CA ASP A 481 -1.50 -37.05 -36.39
C ASP A 481 -0.83 -36.53 -35.11
N ILE A 482 0.29 -37.15 -34.69
CA ILE A 482 1.00 -36.83 -33.44
C ILE A 482 2.41 -36.35 -33.81
N LYS A 483 2.77 -35.15 -33.36
CA LYS A 483 4.08 -34.52 -33.56
C LYS A 483 4.65 -34.07 -32.22
N SER A 484 5.40 -34.94 -31.55
CA SER A 484 6.13 -34.59 -30.33
C SER A 484 7.62 -34.55 -30.65
N VAL A 485 8.23 -33.35 -30.58
CA VAL A 485 9.60 -33.10 -31.06
C VAL A 485 10.38 -32.27 -30.03
N ALA A 486 11.68 -32.52 -29.92
CA ALA A 486 12.61 -31.67 -29.20
C ALA A 486 13.06 -30.49 -30.07
N ASP A 487 12.65 -29.26 -29.73
CA ASP A 487 12.99 -28.05 -30.50
C ASP A 487 14.26 -27.37 -29.96
N SER A 488 14.34 -27.16 -28.63
CA SER A 488 15.48 -26.52 -27.95
C SER A 488 15.95 -27.37 -26.78
N TYR A 489 16.55 -28.52 -27.07
CA TYR A 489 17.19 -29.41 -26.10
C TYR A 489 18.71 -29.22 -26.15
N LEU A 490 19.28 -28.56 -25.14
CA LEU A 490 20.66 -28.06 -25.14
C LEU A 490 21.48 -28.62 -23.97
N VAL A 491 22.75 -28.96 -24.22
CA VAL A 491 23.75 -29.25 -23.19
C VAL A 491 24.71 -28.07 -23.08
N GLU A 492 24.86 -27.49 -21.88
CA GLU A 492 25.66 -26.31 -21.59
C GLU A 492 26.87 -26.65 -20.67
N CYS A 493 28.02 -26.02 -20.90
CA CYS A 493 29.20 -26.18 -20.04
C CYS A 493 29.13 -25.25 -18.81
N ASN A 494 28.88 -25.82 -17.63
CA ASN A 494 28.97 -25.09 -16.37
C ASN A 494 30.41 -25.09 -15.83
N PHE A 495 31.29 -24.35 -16.49
CA PHE A 495 32.56 -23.90 -15.92
C PHE A 495 32.84 -22.49 -16.45
N ILE A 496 32.55 -21.47 -15.63
CA ILE A 496 32.98 -20.11 -15.93
C ILE A 496 34.31 -19.91 -15.21
N PRO A 497 35.47 -19.97 -15.90
CA PRO A 497 36.72 -19.57 -15.30
C PRO A 497 36.64 -18.07 -14.92
N ALA A 498 36.85 -17.80 -13.64
CA ALA A 498 36.73 -16.48 -13.01
C ALA A 498 37.64 -15.39 -13.63
N ASP A 499 38.60 -15.76 -14.47
CA ASP A 499 39.54 -14.83 -15.13
C ASP A 499 39.01 -14.22 -16.45
N LYS A 500 37.81 -14.58 -16.91
CA LYS A 500 37.13 -13.89 -18.04
C LYS A 500 35.69 -13.46 -17.74
N MET A 501 35.34 -13.24 -16.47
CA MET A 501 34.12 -12.50 -16.09
C MET A 501 34.39 -11.00 -15.94
N VAL A 502 34.75 -10.35 -17.04
CA VAL A 502 34.27 -8.98 -17.27
C VAL A 502 33.41 -9.05 -18.51
N GLU A 503 32.22 -9.65 -18.38
CA GLU A 503 31.14 -9.30 -19.30
C GLU A 503 30.97 -7.78 -19.17
N VAL A 504 31.37 -7.08 -20.22
CA VAL A 504 31.12 -5.65 -20.39
C VAL A 504 29.61 -5.48 -20.37
N LYS A 505 29.03 -5.20 -19.20
CA LYS A 505 27.61 -4.88 -19.10
C LYS A 505 27.41 -3.57 -19.86
N ARG A 506 26.94 -3.65 -21.10
CA ARG A 506 26.69 -2.47 -21.93
C ARG A 506 25.62 -1.61 -21.26
N LEU A 507 25.86 -0.30 -21.28
CA LEU A 507 24.90 0.70 -20.85
C LEU A 507 23.99 1.04 -22.04
N GLU A 508 22.69 0.85 -21.88
CA GLU A 508 21.69 1.26 -22.86
C GLU A 508 21.13 2.63 -22.47
N LEU A 509 21.09 3.58 -23.42
CA LEU A 509 20.52 4.91 -23.20
C LEU A 509 18.98 4.82 -23.19
N LEU A 510 18.37 5.14 -22.06
CA LEU A 510 16.90 5.19 -21.92
C LEU A 510 16.29 6.56 -22.25
N GLY A 511 17.04 7.63 -22.02
CA GLY A 511 16.55 8.98 -22.22
C GLY A 511 17.63 10.03 -22.05
N GLU A 512 17.47 11.12 -22.77
CA GLU A 512 18.30 12.32 -22.64
C GLU A 512 17.44 13.57 -22.55
N LYS A 513 17.92 14.56 -21.82
CA LYS A 513 17.20 15.83 -21.67
C LYS A 513 18.16 16.99 -21.54
N THR A 514 17.89 18.03 -22.33
CA THR A 514 18.43 19.38 -22.13
C THR A 514 17.49 20.17 -21.22
N LEU A 515 18.06 20.71 -20.14
CA LEU A 515 17.38 21.54 -19.17
C LEU A 515 17.44 23.01 -19.59
N HIS A 516 16.43 23.79 -19.21
CA HIS A 516 16.37 25.23 -19.49
C HIS A 516 17.31 26.05 -18.60
N GLN A 517 17.71 25.50 -17.45
CA GLN A 517 18.56 26.15 -16.48
C GLN A 517 19.61 25.18 -15.94
N THR A 518 20.74 25.73 -15.49
CA THR A 518 21.84 24.94 -14.95
C THR A 518 21.45 24.34 -13.61
N VAL A 519 21.78 23.06 -13.42
CA VAL A 519 21.51 22.31 -12.19
C VAL A 519 22.73 22.31 -11.29
N ASN A 520 22.51 22.34 -9.98
CA ASN A 520 23.56 22.07 -9.01
C ASN A 520 23.78 20.54 -8.91
N PRO A 521 24.96 20.00 -9.25
CA PRO A 521 25.20 18.55 -9.22
C PRO A 521 24.94 17.92 -7.84
N LYS A 522 25.15 18.69 -6.76
CA LYS A 522 24.92 18.23 -5.38
C LYS A 522 23.43 18.12 -4.99
N LEU A 523 22.53 18.56 -5.86
CA LEU A 523 21.07 18.55 -5.70
C LEU A 523 20.38 17.68 -6.77
N LEU A 524 21.10 16.74 -7.38
CA LEU A 524 20.54 15.72 -8.25
C LEU A 524 20.28 14.47 -7.42
N VAL A 525 19.03 13.99 -7.33
CA VAL A 525 18.71 12.75 -6.59
C VAL A 525 17.66 11.93 -7.34
N TYR A 526 17.91 10.64 -7.49
CA TYR A 526 17.01 9.68 -8.11
C TYR A 526 16.04 9.09 -7.06
N CYS A 527 14.75 8.95 -7.39
CA CYS A 527 13.75 8.37 -6.51
C CYS A 527 13.95 6.84 -6.35
N PRO A 528 14.10 6.31 -5.12
CA PRO A 528 14.37 4.88 -4.92
C PRO A 528 13.29 3.94 -5.50
N SER A 529 12.01 4.28 -5.35
CA SER A 529 10.88 3.41 -5.73
C SER A 529 10.28 3.72 -7.10
N MET A 530 10.16 5.00 -7.46
CA MET A 530 9.55 5.46 -8.71
C MET A 530 10.60 5.94 -9.72
N ASP A 531 10.20 5.99 -10.98
CA ASP A 531 11.03 6.44 -12.09
C ASP A 531 11.02 7.97 -12.24
N LEU A 532 11.43 8.63 -11.14
CA LEU A 532 11.47 10.08 -10.96
C LEU A 532 12.87 10.56 -10.58
N ILE A 533 13.24 11.73 -11.09
CA ILE A 533 14.50 12.42 -10.79
C ILE A 533 14.16 13.81 -10.24
N ALA A 534 14.70 14.14 -9.07
CA ALA A 534 14.61 15.47 -8.48
C ALA A 534 15.90 16.26 -8.75
N LEU A 535 15.76 17.51 -9.20
CA LEU A 535 16.84 18.40 -9.60
C LEU A 535 16.70 19.74 -8.86
N GLY A 536 17.78 20.24 -8.25
CA GLY A 536 17.87 21.62 -7.79
C GLY A 536 18.49 22.55 -8.83
N SER A 537 17.71 23.49 -9.34
CA SER A 537 18.15 24.51 -10.29
C SER A 537 18.89 25.67 -9.59
N THR A 538 19.73 26.41 -10.32
CA THR A 538 20.47 27.56 -9.79
C THR A 538 19.58 28.73 -9.37
N ASP A 539 18.37 28.83 -9.93
CA ASP A 539 17.31 29.76 -9.52
C ASP A 539 16.57 29.36 -8.22
N GLN A 540 17.08 28.38 -7.49
CA GLN A 540 16.51 27.89 -6.22
C GLN A 540 15.16 27.18 -6.37
N GLN A 541 14.85 26.65 -7.54
CA GLN A 541 13.69 25.79 -7.76
C GLN A 541 14.07 24.30 -7.70
N VAL A 542 13.21 23.49 -7.09
CA VAL A 542 13.31 22.02 -7.13
C VAL A 542 12.37 21.52 -8.21
N LEU A 543 12.91 20.87 -9.24
CA LEU A 543 12.17 20.35 -10.38
C LEU A 543 12.17 18.83 -10.36
N ILE A 544 11.02 18.23 -10.63
CA ILE A 544 10.87 16.77 -10.69
C ILE A 544 10.55 16.34 -12.11
N TYR A 545 11.33 15.41 -12.64
CA TYR A 545 11.23 14.87 -13.98
C TYR A 545 11.01 13.35 -13.96
N ARG A 546 10.28 12.85 -14.94
CA ARG A 546 10.27 11.42 -15.29
C ARG A 546 11.53 11.05 -16.07
N LEU A 547 11.82 9.75 -16.21
CA LEU A 547 12.99 9.28 -16.95
C LEU A 547 12.97 9.66 -18.44
N ASN A 548 11.79 9.79 -19.04
CA ASN A 548 11.61 10.26 -20.41
C ASN A 548 11.87 11.77 -20.59
N GLY A 549 12.25 12.50 -19.54
CA GLY A 549 12.53 13.94 -19.59
C GLY A 549 11.28 14.82 -19.50
N GLN A 550 10.09 14.25 -19.24
CA GLN A 550 8.87 15.01 -18.97
C GLN A 550 8.88 15.58 -17.55
N ARG A 551 8.59 16.87 -17.40
CA ARG A 551 8.45 17.53 -16.09
C ARG A 551 7.11 17.15 -15.45
N VAL A 552 7.15 16.70 -14.19
CA VAL A 552 5.94 16.40 -13.39
C VAL A 552 5.43 17.67 -12.71
N TYR A 553 6.27 18.28 -11.88
CA TYR A 553 6.03 19.62 -11.31
C TYR A 553 7.35 20.24 -10.85
N GLY A 554 7.30 21.50 -10.39
CA GLY A 554 8.41 22.11 -9.67
C GLY A 554 7.92 22.74 -8.37
N ALA A 555 8.64 22.50 -7.28
CA ALA A 555 8.49 23.21 -6.03
C ALA A 555 9.37 24.47 -6.08
N ALA A 556 8.73 25.63 -6.04
CA ALA A 556 9.38 26.93 -5.94
C ALA A 556 8.76 27.69 -4.76
N GLN A 557 9.56 28.44 -4.02
CA GLN A 557 9.04 29.26 -2.94
C GLN A 557 8.50 30.59 -3.50
N LYS A 558 7.34 31.04 -3.00
CA LYS A 558 6.67 32.29 -3.44
C LYS A 558 7.51 33.56 -3.20
N VAL A 559 8.57 33.48 -2.41
CA VAL A 559 9.49 34.59 -2.10
C VAL A 559 10.91 34.09 -2.35
N ASN A 560 11.58 34.63 -3.37
CA ASN A 560 12.94 34.27 -3.84
C ASN A 560 14.08 34.60 -2.84
N THR A 561 13.85 34.48 -1.52
CA THR A 561 14.84 34.85 -0.49
C THR A 561 15.64 33.67 0.05
N LEU A 562 15.14 32.44 -0.11
CA LEU A 562 15.79 31.24 0.46
C LEU A 562 16.39 30.35 -0.62
N ARG A 563 17.56 29.78 -0.30
CA ARG A 563 18.33 28.88 -1.16
C ARG A 563 18.12 27.43 -0.75
N VAL A 564 18.03 26.53 -1.72
CA VAL A 564 18.01 25.09 -1.50
C VAL A 564 19.43 24.59 -1.27
N GLU A 565 19.68 23.99 -0.10
CA GLU A 565 21.01 23.48 0.29
C GLU A 565 21.14 21.97 0.04
N LYS A 566 20.10 21.18 0.33
CA LYS A 566 20.06 19.72 0.12
C LYS A 566 18.67 19.20 -0.21
N ILE A 567 18.61 18.11 -0.97
CA ILE A 567 17.39 17.34 -1.22
C ILE A 567 17.66 15.84 -0.99
N ASN A 568 16.68 15.08 -0.51
CA ASN A 568 16.78 13.63 -0.36
C ASN A 568 15.40 12.96 -0.36
N TRP A 569 15.27 11.81 -1.03
CA TRP A 569 14.04 11.03 -1.05
C TRP A 569 13.95 10.13 0.17
N LYS A 570 12.74 9.95 0.68
CA LYS A 570 12.43 8.85 1.61
C LYS A 570 12.77 7.51 0.93
N PRO A 571 13.25 6.48 1.66
CA PRO A 571 13.58 5.18 1.06
C PRO A 571 12.42 4.53 0.29
N ASN A 572 11.17 4.76 0.70
CA ASN A 572 9.98 4.29 -0.01
C ASN A 572 9.60 5.16 -1.24
N GLY A 573 10.33 6.26 -1.48
CA GLY A 573 10.15 7.23 -2.57
C GLY A 573 8.88 8.08 -2.53
N GLN A 574 8.10 8.01 -1.45
CA GLN A 574 6.81 8.69 -1.36
C GLN A 574 6.93 10.17 -0.97
N LEU A 575 7.96 10.54 -0.21
CA LEU A 575 8.23 11.90 0.26
C LEU A 575 9.60 12.36 -0.20
N LEU A 576 9.72 13.64 -0.52
CA LEU A 576 10.99 14.32 -0.78
C LEU A 576 11.24 15.36 0.31
N ALA A 577 12.38 15.25 0.98
CA ALA A 577 12.87 16.26 1.92
C ALA A 577 13.69 17.32 1.18
N ILE A 578 13.42 18.60 1.48
CA ILE A 578 14.11 19.77 0.93
C ILE A 578 14.59 20.63 2.10
N ALA A 579 15.90 20.81 2.22
CA ALA A 579 16.54 21.67 3.21
C ALA A 579 16.84 23.05 2.64
N TRP A 580 16.40 24.09 3.34
CA TRP A 580 16.54 25.48 2.96
C TRP A 580 17.63 26.20 3.77
N SER A 581 18.06 27.35 3.25
CA SER A 581 19.10 28.18 3.85
C SER A 581 18.71 28.88 5.17
N ASP A 582 17.44 28.83 5.57
CA ASP A 582 16.95 29.28 6.88
C ASP A 582 17.07 28.21 7.97
N GLY A 583 17.52 27.00 7.62
CA GLY A 583 17.59 25.87 8.54
C GLY A 583 16.29 25.09 8.64
N SER A 584 15.26 25.45 7.85
CA SER A 584 14.03 24.68 7.73
C SER A 584 14.22 23.49 6.77
N VAL A 585 13.75 22.33 7.19
CA VAL A 585 13.60 21.14 6.35
C VAL A 585 12.12 20.95 6.09
N ARG A 586 11.74 20.89 4.81
CA ARG A 586 10.36 20.78 4.34
C ARG A 586 10.19 19.47 3.59
N LEU A 587 9.18 18.70 3.98
CA LEU A 587 8.79 17.46 3.33
C LEU A 587 7.67 17.75 2.34
N ILE A 588 7.83 17.31 1.09
CA ILE A 588 6.80 17.40 0.05
C ILE A 588 6.42 16.00 -0.41
N GLY A 589 5.16 15.81 -0.79
CA GLY A 589 4.69 14.55 -1.36
C GLY A 589 5.20 14.37 -2.79
N ALA A 590 5.48 13.15 -3.22
CA ALA A 590 5.98 12.87 -4.58
C ALA A 590 5.07 13.39 -5.71
N GLU A 591 3.78 13.60 -5.44
CA GLU A 591 2.76 14.04 -6.41
C GLU A 591 2.26 15.48 -6.20
N SER A 592 2.72 16.16 -5.13
CA SER A 592 2.19 17.47 -4.72
C SER A 592 3.31 18.46 -4.47
N THR A 593 3.12 19.70 -4.91
CA THR A 593 4.02 20.83 -4.61
C THR A 593 3.84 21.37 -3.19
N LYS A 594 2.81 20.92 -2.46
CA LYS A 594 2.51 21.42 -1.12
C LYS A 594 3.42 20.78 -0.09
N VAL A 595 3.88 21.60 0.85
CA VAL A 595 4.66 21.16 2.00
C VAL A 595 3.73 20.37 2.92
N VAL A 596 4.03 19.09 3.08
CA VAL A 596 3.32 18.16 3.95
C VAL A 596 3.70 18.44 5.40
N HIS A 597 4.99 18.62 5.65
CA HIS A 597 5.53 18.85 6.99
C HIS A 597 6.77 19.75 6.90
N HIS A 598 7.06 20.52 7.96
CA HIS A 598 8.33 21.21 8.08
C HIS A 598 8.80 21.22 9.53
N PHE A 599 10.11 21.21 9.73
CA PHE A 599 10.75 21.38 11.04
C PHE A 599 11.99 22.26 10.88
N SER A 600 12.35 22.97 11.95
CA SER A 600 13.59 23.75 12.00
C SER A 600 14.71 22.95 12.64
N THR A 601 15.91 23.07 12.08
CA THR A 601 17.13 22.46 12.62
C THR A 601 17.85 23.37 13.63
N THR A 602 17.39 24.63 13.78
CA THR A 602 18.00 25.64 14.66
C THR A 602 17.15 25.86 15.91
N SER A 603 17.81 25.99 17.06
CA SER A 603 17.23 26.70 18.20
C SER A 603 17.27 28.21 17.90
N ASP A 604 16.20 28.94 18.19
CA ASP A 604 15.90 30.33 17.75
C ASP A 604 16.99 31.41 18.01
N ASP A 605 18.12 31.08 18.66
CA ASP A 605 19.13 32.03 19.14
C ASP A 605 20.53 31.94 18.46
N GLN A 606 20.73 31.15 17.39
CA GLN A 606 22.06 31.00 16.72
C GLN A 606 22.07 31.39 15.23
N GLU A 607 23.13 32.08 14.79
CA GLU A 607 23.39 32.40 13.38
C GLU A 607 23.57 31.11 12.56
N PHE A 608 22.59 30.78 11.73
CA PHE A 608 22.59 29.57 10.91
C PHE A 608 23.45 29.70 9.65
N SER A 609 24.34 28.74 9.45
CA SER A 609 25.36 28.74 8.38
C SER A 609 25.08 27.76 7.22
N GLY A 610 24.02 26.95 7.31
CA GLY A 610 23.55 26.05 6.23
C GLY A 610 23.59 24.56 6.57
N VAL A 611 22.79 23.76 5.85
CA VAL A 611 22.77 22.28 5.93
C VAL A 611 23.89 21.68 5.07
N THR A 612 24.67 20.76 5.63
CA THR A 612 25.81 20.11 4.94
C THR A 612 25.48 18.72 4.42
N CYS A 613 24.68 17.96 5.16
CA CYS A 613 24.30 16.58 4.86
C CYS A 613 22.83 16.37 5.24
N MET A 614 22.10 15.65 4.39
CA MET A 614 20.75 15.19 4.69
C MET A 614 20.60 13.80 4.11
N SER A 615 20.26 12.84 4.96
CA SER A 615 20.14 11.43 4.59
C SER A 615 18.94 10.80 5.26
N TRP A 616 18.36 9.82 4.58
CA TRP A 616 17.22 9.06 5.06
C TRP A 616 17.50 7.58 4.89
N SER A 617 17.34 6.80 5.95
CA SER A 617 17.57 5.36 5.91
C SER A 617 16.46 4.59 6.61
N SER A 618 16.25 3.34 6.21
CA SER A 618 15.25 2.45 6.81
C SER A 618 15.94 1.32 7.56
N ASN A 619 15.63 1.15 8.84
CA ASN A 619 16.24 0.19 9.75
C ASN A 619 15.17 -0.73 10.36
N THR A 620 15.43 -2.01 10.47
CA THR A 620 14.51 -2.97 11.10
C THR A 620 14.57 -2.84 12.62
N ILE A 621 13.41 -2.77 13.27
CA ILE A 621 13.28 -2.72 14.72
C ILE A 621 13.30 -4.13 15.30
N GLY A 622 14.00 -4.30 16.41
CA GLY A 622 13.98 -5.54 17.18
C GLY A 622 14.87 -6.65 16.61
N ARG A 623 15.16 -7.64 17.46
CA ARG A 623 16.02 -8.77 17.12
C ARG A 623 15.18 -9.84 16.44
N ARG A 624 15.21 -9.95 15.11
CA ARG A 624 14.67 -11.13 14.41
C ARG A 624 15.37 -12.38 14.94
N VAL A 625 14.68 -13.14 15.79
CA VAL A 625 14.90 -14.59 15.85
C VAL A 625 14.37 -15.08 14.51
N GLU A 626 15.24 -15.61 13.65
CA GLU A 626 14.82 -16.30 12.43
C GLU A 626 13.99 -17.54 12.80
N SER A 627 12.73 -17.37 13.19
CA SER A 627 11.71 -18.38 13.05
C SER A 627 11.09 -18.17 11.66
N LYS A 628 11.11 -19.20 10.83
CA LYS A 628 10.52 -19.18 9.47
C LYS A 628 8.97 -19.08 9.48
N ALA A 629 8.35 -18.48 10.51
CA ALA A 629 6.94 -18.66 10.84
C ALA A 629 6.18 -17.38 11.26
N SER A 630 6.60 -16.19 10.84
CA SER A 630 5.86 -14.95 11.12
C SER A 630 5.64 -14.07 9.88
N LYS A 631 5.09 -14.67 8.82
CA LYS A 631 4.30 -13.90 7.85
C LYS A 631 2.83 -14.26 8.09
N LEU A 632 2.22 -13.62 9.08
CA LEU A 632 0.77 -13.63 9.23
C LEU A 632 0.23 -12.47 8.40
N VAL A 633 -0.47 -12.83 7.33
CA VAL A 633 -1.32 -11.93 6.55
C VAL A 633 -2.59 -11.70 7.39
N PRO A 634 -3.26 -10.54 7.33
CA PRO A 634 -4.56 -10.33 8.00
C PRO A 634 -5.60 -11.43 7.71
N ASP A 635 -5.46 -12.14 6.60
CA ASP A 635 -6.32 -13.26 6.21
C ASP A 635 -6.17 -14.49 7.13
N THR A 636 -5.04 -14.67 7.82
CA THR A 636 -4.86 -15.84 8.69
C THR A 636 -5.70 -15.72 9.96
N LEU A 637 -6.00 -14.52 10.46
CA LEU A 637 -6.97 -14.36 11.55
C LEU A 637 -8.37 -14.80 11.09
N LYS A 638 -8.77 -14.50 9.84
CA LYS A 638 -10.03 -14.97 9.27
C LYS A 638 -10.03 -16.49 9.07
N GLU A 639 -8.95 -17.06 8.56
CA GLU A 639 -8.78 -18.53 8.43
C GLU A 639 -8.79 -19.23 9.80
N ILE A 640 -8.24 -18.60 10.85
CA ILE A 640 -8.29 -19.11 12.23
C ILE A 640 -9.72 -19.06 12.80
N PHE A 641 -10.53 -18.07 12.40
CA PHE A 641 -11.95 -18.01 12.78
C PHE A 641 -12.84 -18.96 11.95
N GLU A 642 -12.41 -19.34 10.74
CA GLU A 642 -13.17 -20.23 9.85
C GLU A 642 -12.89 -21.73 10.07
N ASP A 643 -11.71 -22.13 10.57
CA ASP A 643 -11.30 -23.54 10.60
C ASP A 643 -10.74 -24.02 11.96
N GLU A 644 -11.63 -24.35 12.92
CA GLU A 644 -11.29 -24.82 14.29
C GLU A 644 -10.44 -26.11 14.34
N LYS A 645 -10.27 -26.85 13.23
CA LYS A 645 -9.64 -28.18 13.23
C LYS A 645 -8.11 -28.18 13.11
N GLN A 646 -7.48 -27.08 12.70
CA GLN A 646 -6.02 -27.05 12.48
C GLN A 646 -5.20 -26.73 13.73
N LEU A 647 -5.83 -26.37 14.86
CA LEU A 647 -5.14 -25.91 16.07
C LEU A 647 -4.34 -26.98 16.84
N SER A 648 -4.31 -28.23 16.36
CA SER A 648 -3.73 -29.37 17.10
C SER A 648 -2.31 -29.77 16.67
N THR A 649 -1.77 -29.23 15.58
CA THR A 649 -0.53 -29.80 14.98
C THR A 649 0.67 -28.87 14.89
N GLU A 650 0.53 -27.55 14.99
CA GLU A 650 1.69 -26.63 15.01
C GLU A 650 1.63 -25.64 16.18
N LYS A 651 2.63 -25.71 17.06
CA LYS A 651 2.90 -24.66 18.06
C LYS A 651 3.48 -23.43 17.37
N ALA A 652 2.65 -22.67 16.64
CA ALA A 652 2.91 -21.25 16.47
C ALA A 652 2.61 -20.58 17.81
N VAL A 653 3.66 -20.15 18.53
CA VAL A 653 3.48 -19.30 19.71
C VAL A 653 3.01 -17.93 19.20
N LEU A 654 1.70 -17.76 19.07
CA LEU A 654 1.06 -16.48 18.73
C LEU A 654 1.28 -15.51 19.89
N ASP A 655 1.91 -14.38 19.62
CA ASP A 655 2.01 -13.27 20.57
C ASP A 655 0.75 -12.39 20.46
N LEU A 656 -0.36 -12.91 20.97
CA LEU A 656 -1.69 -12.31 20.87
C LEU A 656 -1.73 -10.82 21.30
N PRO A 657 -1.05 -10.38 22.38
CA PRO A 657 -0.94 -8.95 22.71
C PRO A 657 -0.34 -8.11 21.58
N LYS A 658 0.69 -8.59 20.90
CA LYS A 658 1.34 -7.90 19.78
C LYS A 658 0.39 -7.80 18.58
N ASP A 659 -0.21 -8.91 18.20
CA ASP A 659 -1.12 -8.97 17.05
C ASP A 659 -2.34 -8.05 17.24
N LEU A 660 -2.88 -7.96 18.46
CA LEU A 660 -3.97 -7.04 18.79
C LEU A 660 -3.55 -5.55 18.73
N THR A 661 -2.30 -5.22 19.06
CA THR A 661 -1.81 -3.85 18.92
C THR A 661 -1.59 -3.41 17.47
N LEU A 662 -1.36 -4.37 16.58
CA LEU A 662 -1.13 -4.15 15.15
C LEU A 662 -2.43 -4.01 14.33
N LEU A 663 -3.59 -4.32 14.93
CA LEU A 663 -4.91 -4.11 14.29
C LEU A 663 -5.15 -2.62 14.07
N ASP A 664 -5.16 -2.18 12.82
CA ASP A 664 -5.50 -0.79 12.48
C ASP A 664 -7.01 -0.62 12.26
N ILE A 665 -7.63 0.24 13.06
CA ILE A 665 -9.06 0.57 12.97
C ILE A 665 -9.26 1.83 12.11
N GLU A 666 -8.20 2.60 11.86
CA GLU A 666 -8.26 3.85 11.10
C GLU A 666 -8.81 3.71 9.66
N PRO A 667 -8.54 2.63 8.90
CA PRO A 667 -9.14 2.42 7.59
C PRO A 667 -10.68 2.30 7.63
N SER A 668 -11.23 1.85 8.76
CA SER A 668 -12.66 1.68 8.98
C SER A 668 -13.36 2.97 9.41
N LEU A 669 -12.61 4.03 9.74
CA LEU A 669 -13.17 5.33 10.14
C LEU A 669 -13.49 6.19 8.90
N PRO A 670 -14.56 7.01 8.93
CA PRO A 670 -14.89 7.93 7.84
C PRO A 670 -13.70 8.81 7.47
N LYS A 671 -13.42 8.95 6.16
CA LYS A 671 -12.28 9.74 5.67
C LYS A 671 -12.48 11.23 6.00
N LEU A 672 -11.43 11.89 6.46
CA LEU A 672 -11.46 13.33 6.71
C LEU A 672 -11.72 14.10 5.40
N SER A 673 -12.56 15.13 5.49
CA SER A 673 -12.89 16.03 4.39
C SER A 673 -11.77 17.06 4.14
N VAL A 674 -11.77 17.69 2.98
CA VAL A 674 -10.82 18.77 2.66
C VAL A 674 -11.31 20.09 3.23
N LEU A 675 -10.40 20.92 3.73
CA LEU A 675 -10.74 22.24 4.27
C LEU A 675 -10.83 23.30 3.14
N PRO A 676 -11.74 24.27 3.24
CA PRO A 676 -11.78 25.39 2.30
C PRO A 676 -10.48 26.19 2.36
N ALA A 677 -10.02 26.67 1.20
CA ALA A 677 -8.82 27.50 1.11
C ALA A 677 -9.06 28.87 1.77
N GLY A 678 -8.57 29.05 2.99
CA GLY A 678 -8.81 30.24 3.82
C GLY A 678 -7.81 31.37 3.63
N GLY A 679 -6.94 31.33 2.62
CA GLY A 679 -5.91 32.35 2.38
C GLY A 679 -4.80 32.43 3.44
N THR A 680 -4.78 31.51 4.42
CA THR A 680 -3.68 31.36 5.39
C THR A 680 -2.51 30.60 4.76
N SER A 681 -1.29 30.79 5.27
CA SER A 681 -0.06 30.27 4.65
C SER A 681 0.07 28.74 4.62
N ASP A 682 -0.79 28.00 5.31
CA ASP A 682 -0.69 26.54 5.51
C ASP A 682 -1.88 25.78 4.87
N GLU A 683 -2.04 25.92 3.55
CA GLU A 683 -3.13 25.29 2.77
C GLU A 683 -2.92 23.77 2.53
N VAL A 684 -2.26 23.07 3.44
CA VAL A 684 -1.90 21.64 3.28
C VAL A 684 -3.15 20.77 3.21
N PHE A 685 -4.19 21.14 3.97
CA PHE A 685 -5.44 20.38 4.11
C PHE A 685 -6.51 20.72 3.05
N SER A 686 -6.23 21.62 2.11
CA SER A 686 -7.22 22.01 1.08
C SER A 686 -7.22 21.12 -0.16
N SER A 687 -6.28 20.19 -0.27
CA SER A 687 -6.20 19.24 -1.40
C SER A 687 -6.26 17.80 -0.91
N ARG A 688 -7.06 16.97 -1.59
CA ARG A 688 -7.22 15.56 -1.27
C ARG A 688 -5.91 14.77 -1.27
N SER A 689 -5.06 14.98 -2.29
CA SER A 689 -3.77 14.30 -2.41
C SER A 689 -2.82 14.58 -1.24
N SER A 690 -2.74 15.83 -0.78
CA SER A 690 -1.89 16.21 0.37
C SER A 690 -2.48 15.71 1.69
N LEU A 691 -3.81 15.69 1.83
CA LEU A 691 -4.49 15.16 3.01
C LEU A 691 -4.33 13.63 3.11
N ASP A 692 -4.48 12.93 1.99
CA ASP A 692 -4.23 11.48 1.90
C ASP A 692 -2.75 11.14 2.09
N ALA A 693 -1.82 12.06 1.78
CA ALA A 693 -0.40 11.87 2.09
C ALA A 693 -0.09 11.99 3.60
N LEU A 694 -0.85 12.82 4.33
CA LEU A 694 -0.68 13.03 5.78
C LEU A 694 -1.34 11.96 6.64
N PHE A 695 -2.51 11.47 6.23
CA PHE A 695 -3.32 10.49 6.97
C PHE A 695 -3.31 9.13 6.28
N ARG A 696 -2.12 8.67 5.85
CA ARG A 696 -1.99 7.34 5.27
C ARG A 696 -2.24 6.28 6.33
N PRO A 697 -3.04 5.25 6.01
CA PRO A 697 -3.07 4.04 6.81
C PRO A 697 -1.65 3.52 6.98
N PHE A 698 -1.34 3.08 8.20
CA PHE A 698 -0.04 2.53 8.48
C PHE A 698 0.10 1.16 7.80
N ASP A 699 1.09 0.99 6.93
CA ASP A 699 1.33 -0.29 6.24
C ASP A 699 1.84 -1.33 7.25
N PRO A 700 1.26 -2.54 7.33
CA PRO A 700 1.78 -3.60 8.16
C PRO A 700 3.27 -3.90 7.95
N GLU A 701 3.81 -3.73 6.73
CA GLU A 701 5.24 -3.94 6.45
C GLU A 701 6.14 -2.86 7.08
N ASP A 702 5.60 -1.66 7.34
CA ASP A 702 6.32 -0.56 7.99
C ASP A 702 6.37 -0.72 9.53
N ASN A 703 5.61 -1.66 10.12
CA ASN A 703 5.56 -1.84 11.59
C ASN A 703 6.91 -2.25 12.17
N ASP A 704 7.68 -3.01 11.40
CA ASP A 704 8.99 -3.50 11.80
C ASP A 704 10.12 -2.59 11.29
N MET A 705 9.81 -1.47 10.64
CA MET A 705 10.77 -0.63 9.92
C MET A 705 10.75 0.81 10.45
N ALA A 706 11.86 1.25 11.03
CA ALA A 706 12.09 2.63 11.40
C ALA A 706 12.81 3.40 10.29
N ASP A 707 12.13 4.38 9.73
CA ASP A 707 12.75 5.35 8.84
C ASP A 707 13.40 6.47 9.64
N VAL A 708 14.72 6.58 9.57
CA VAL A 708 15.55 7.53 10.30
C VAL A 708 16.10 8.57 9.35
N MET A 709 15.88 9.84 9.67
CA MET A 709 16.44 10.99 8.95
C MET A 709 17.51 11.67 9.80
N VAL A 710 18.66 11.93 9.17
CA VAL A 710 19.79 12.61 9.80
C VAL A 710 20.12 13.87 9.00
N VAL A 711 20.13 15.01 9.68
CA VAL A 711 20.45 16.32 9.08
C VAL A 711 21.65 16.92 9.80
N GLY A 712 22.71 17.20 9.06
CA GLY A 712 23.92 17.85 9.56
C GLY A 712 23.99 19.31 9.16
N THR A 713 24.43 20.16 10.07
CA THR A 713 24.65 21.60 9.85
C THR A 713 26.14 21.94 9.82
N LYS A 714 26.49 23.08 9.23
CA LYS A 714 27.89 23.58 9.20
C LYS A 714 28.43 23.94 10.59
N GLU A 715 27.57 24.32 11.52
CA GLU A 715 27.92 24.51 12.94
C GLU A 715 28.22 23.21 13.69
N GLY A 716 28.07 22.05 13.03
CA GLY A 716 28.29 20.75 13.65
C GLY A 716 27.13 20.29 14.53
N ASN A 717 25.92 20.83 14.35
CA ASN A 717 24.71 20.22 14.91
C ASN A 717 24.23 19.07 13.99
N ILE A 718 23.86 17.95 14.61
CA ILE A 718 23.27 16.76 13.98
C ILE A 718 21.85 16.64 14.51
N HIS A 719 20.88 16.85 13.63
CA HIS A 719 19.46 16.69 13.94
C HIS A 719 18.99 15.30 13.52
N LEU A 720 18.23 14.65 14.38
CA LEU A 720 17.71 13.30 14.19
C LEU A 720 16.19 13.31 14.28
N SER A 721 15.53 12.76 13.27
CA SER A 721 14.09 12.47 13.28
C SER A 721 13.80 11.06 12.80
N ILE A 722 12.66 10.50 13.21
CA ILE A 722 12.17 9.18 12.82
C ILE A 722 10.73 9.28 12.29
N TYR A 723 10.31 8.35 11.44
CA TYR A 723 8.93 8.23 10.93
C TYR A 723 8.34 9.56 10.42
N ASP A 724 9.08 10.19 9.50
CA ASP A 724 8.74 11.44 8.80
C ASP A 724 8.87 12.72 9.64
N SER A 725 8.15 12.84 10.76
CA SER A 725 8.07 14.09 11.52
C SER A 725 8.47 14.01 12.98
N PHE A 726 8.64 12.81 13.55
CA PHE A 726 8.97 12.68 14.97
C PHE A 726 10.43 13.07 15.21
N VAL A 727 10.65 14.26 15.79
CA VAL A 727 11.98 14.78 16.10
C VAL A 727 12.50 14.13 17.38
N VAL A 728 13.56 13.33 17.28
CA VAL A 728 14.27 12.79 18.45
C VAL A 728 15.13 13.87 19.11
N GLY A 729 15.73 14.75 18.30
CA GLY A 729 16.40 15.96 18.78
C GLY A 729 17.67 16.32 18.03
N SER A 730 18.28 17.43 18.46
CA SER A 730 19.57 17.93 17.96
C SER A 730 20.72 17.59 18.91
N PHE A 731 21.84 17.14 18.35
CA PHE A 731 23.07 16.75 19.02
C PHE A 731 24.24 17.60 18.52
N LYS A 732 25.18 17.94 19.40
CA LYS A 732 26.43 18.59 18.97
C LYS A 732 27.41 17.56 18.42
N SER A 733 28.27 18.00 17.51
CA SER A 733 29.29 17.16 16.90
C SER A 733 30.17 16.48 17.95
N PRO A 734 30.34 15.15 17.89
CA PRO A 734 31.23 14.41 18.79
C PRO A 734 32.71 14.68 18.51
N VAL A 735 33.05 15.32 17.39
CA VAL A 735 34.43 15.64 17.00
C VAL A 735 34.64 17.14 17.10
N ILE A 736 35.44 17.56 18.07
CA ILE A 736 35.83 18.96 18.26
C ILE A 736 37.35 19.04 18.11
N VAL A 737 37.80 19.74 17.06
CA VAL A 737 39.22 19.97 16.78
C VAL A 737 39.47 21.46 16.98
N GLN A 738 40.45 21.83 17.82
CA GLN A 738 40.82 23.23 18.08
C GLN A 738 39.64 24.16 18.46
N ARG A 739 38.68 23.67 19.27
CA ARG A 739 37.45 24.38 19.69
C ARG A 739 36.43 24.68 18.57
N ARG A 740 36.59 24.10 17.38
CA ARG A 740 35.56 24.12 16.33
C ARG A 740 34.99 22.71 16.12
N PRO A 741 33.66 22.55 16.09
CA PRO A 741 33.04 21.27 15.81
C PRO A 741 33.21 20.89 14.33
N ALA A 742 33.47 19.60 14.06
CA ALA A 742 33.44 19.07 12.72
C ALA A 742 31.98 18.96 12.23
N TYR A 743 31.75 19.17 10.94
CA TYR A 743 30.42 19.07 10.33
C TYR A 743 30.23 17.74 9.60
N LEU A 744 28.99 17.27 9.52
CA LEU A 744 28.64 16.00 8.87
C LEU A 744 28.71 16.15 7.34
N ILE A 745 29.39 15.23 6.64
CA ILE A 745 29.48 15.21 5.17
C ILE A 745 28.72 14.06 4.52
N SER A 746 28.67 12.91 5.18
CA SER A 746 28.01 11.70 4.67
C SER A 746 27.51 10.83 5.82
N HIS A 747 26.42 10.14 5.58
CA HIS A 747 25.80 9.19 6.50
C HIS A 747 25.45 7.92 5.72
N ALA A 748 25.69 6.78 6.35
CA ALA A 748 25.32 5.48 5.84
C ALA A 748 24.77 4.65 7.00
N SER A 749 23.84 3.75 6.70
CA SER A 749 23.36 2.76 7.65
C SER A 749 23.03 1.48 6.90
N HIS A 750 22.82 0.41 7.66
CA HIS A 750 22.39 -0.87 7.11
C HIS A 750 21.05 -1.28 7.73
N LYS A 751 20.14 -1.80 6.91
CA LYS A 751 18.76 -2.15 7.32
C LYS A 751 18.69 -3.02 8.57
N LEU A 752 19.59 -4.00 8.73
CA LEU A 752 19.58 -4.93 9.87
C LEU A 752 20.26 -4.43 11.16
N TYR A 753 20.92 -3.26 11.14
CA TYR A 753 21.67 -2.76 12.30
C TYR A 753 21.14 -1.45 12.82
N SER A 754 21.25 -1.25 14.14
CA SER A 754 20.92 -0.01 14.84
C SER A 754 22.04 1.04 14.78
N THR A 755 23.25 0.64 14.38
CA THR A 755 24.41 1.54 14.27
C THR A 755 24.43 2.23 12.90
N HIS A 756 24.54 3.56 12.94
CA HIS A 756 24.67 4.43 11.79
C HIS A 756 26.11 4.92 11.68
N ALA A 757 26.70 4.88 10.50
CA ALA A 757 28.02 5.42 10.23
C ALA A 757 27.91 6.91 9.89
N LEU A 758 28.66 7.76 10.58
CA LEU A 758 28.77 9.20 10.31
C LEU A 758 30.18 9.54 9.87
N LEU A 759 30.27 10.32 8.80
CA LEU A 759 31.53 10.84 8.29
C LEU A 759 31.57 12.36 8.52
N MET A 760 32.54 12.82 9.28
CA MET A 760 32.66 14.23 9.69
C MET A 760 33.93 14.85 9.12
N LYS A 761 33.85 16.15 8.81
CA LYS A 761 34.93 16.93 8.20
C LYS A 761 35.19 18.22 8.96
N THR A 762 36.45 18.61 9.08
CA THR A 762 36.86 19.87 9.74
C THR A 762 36.84 21.05 8.76
N THR A 763 36.60 22.25 9.29
CA THR A 763 36.45 23.51 8.52
C THR A 763 37.80 24.24 8.25
N GLU A 764 38.94 23.63 8.57
CA GLU A 764 40.28 24.23 8.44
C GLU A 764 40.94 23.95 7.06
N SER A 765 42.07 24.61 6.77
CA SER A 765 42.87 24.40 5.54
C SER A 765 43.36 22.96 5.36
N GLU A 766 43.45 22.20 6.45
CA GLU A 766 43.65 20.75 6.46
C GLU A 766 42.31 20.05 6.70
N GLU A 767 41.55 19.89 5.63
CA GLU A 767 40.25 19.20 5.57
C GLU A 767 40.38 17.70 5.90
N ARG A 768 40.43 17.37 7.20
CA ARG A 768 40.55 16.00 7.70
C ARG A 768 39.19 15.33 7.85
N ILE A 769 39.18 14.02 7.67
CA ILE A 769 37.98 13.18 7.71
C ILE A 769 38.02 12.26 8.93
N TYR A 770 36.90 12.22 9.65
CA TYR A 770 36.69 11.39 10.83
C TYR A 770 35.50 10.47 10.63
N PHE A 771 35.67 9.19 10.98
CA PHE A 771 34.59 8.21 11.10
C PHE A 771 34.08 8.18 12.53
N VAL A 772 32.76 8.26 12.70
CA VAL A 772 32.09 8.16 14.00
C VAL A 772 30.89 7.23 13.88
N PRO A 773 30.82 6.11 14.61
CA PRO A 773 29.59 5.34 14.69
C PRO A 773 28.61 6.01 15.65
N MET A 774 27.34 6.07 15.25
CA MET A 774 26.21 6.56 16.04
C MET A 774 25.28 5.38 16.32
N ASP A 775 25.21 4.97 17.57
CA ASP A 775 24.40 3.85 18.03
C ASP A 775 23.02 4.33 18.46
N LEU A 776 22.00 3.92 17.71
CA LEU A 776 20.60 4.21 18.03
C LEU A 776 20.03 3.05 18.83
N ARG A 777 20.31 3.02 20.14
CA ARG A 777 19.93 1.88 20.99
C ARG A 777 18.42 1.63 21.01
N PHE A 778 17.62 2.66 20.74
CA PHE A 778 16.18 2.49 20.64
C PHE A 778 15.78 1.55 19.50
N LEU A 779 16.53 1.44 18.40
CA LEU A 779 16.22 0.48 17.34
C LEU A 779 16.46 -0.98 17.77
N SER A 780 17.43 -1.21 18.66
CA SER A 780 17.85 -2.55 19.11
C SER A 780 17.26 -2.98 20.46
N ALA A 781 16.97 -2.02 21.33
CA ALA A 781 16.66 -2.23 22.74
C ALA A 781 15.34 -1.57 23.19
N SER A 782 14.76 -0.63 22.42
CA SER A 782 13.44 -0.10 22.77
C SER A 782 12.33 -1.11 22.46
N SER A 783 11.19 -0.90 23.11
CA SER A 783 10.03 -1.79 23.03
C SER A 783 9.57 -1.94 21.58
N GLU A 784 9.01 -3.11 21.26
CA GLU A 784 8.41 -3.45 19.97
C GLU A 784 7.32 -2.44 19.50
N TYR A 785 6.93 -1.51 20.38
CA TYR A 785 5.94 -0.46 20.14
C TYR A 785 6.52 0.87 19.64
N LEU A 786 7.84 1.03 19.42
CA LEU A 786 8.41 2.31 18.97
C LEU A 786 7.83 2.76 17.62
N SER A 787 7.63 1.84 16.68
CA SER A 787 7.02 2.12 15.38
C SER A 787 5.60 2.64 15.54
N ILE A 788 4.80 1.96 16.35
CA ILE A 788 3.43 2.35 16.68
C ILE A 788 3.44 3.68 17.43
N LEU A 789 4.34 3.89 18.38
CA LEU A 789 4.41 5.12 19.16
C LEU A 789 4.75 6.32 18.26
N ALA A 790 5.77 6.21 17.42
CA ALA A 790 6.22 7.28 16.54
C ALA A 790 5.21 7.59 15.43
N SER A 791 4.63 6.56 14.80
CA SER A 791 3.61 6.73 13.77
C SER A 791 2.33 7.35 14.33
N ARG A 792 1.83 6.86 15.47
CA ARG A 792 0.59 7.38 16.09
C ARG A 792 0.82 8.76 16.71
N SER A 793 2.01 9.05 17.22
CA SER A 793 2.36 10.42 17.66
C SER A 793 2.37 11.40 16.49
N THR A 794 2.93 10.99 15.36
CA THR A 794 2.91 11.77 14.10
C THR A 794 1.49 11.99 13.59
N ALA A 795 0.66 10.94 13.57
CA ALA A 795 -0.74 11.04 13.20
C ALA A 795 -1.52 11.99 14.12
N LEU A 796 -1.30 11.91 15.44
CA LEU A 796 -1.89 12.82 16.41
C LEU A 796 -1.44 14.27 16.19
N GLU A 797 -0.17 14.52 15.91
CA GLU A 797 0.33 15.86 15.60
C GLU A 797 -0.34 16.43 14.33
N ASN A 798 -0.47 15.61 13.28
CA ASN A 798 -1.15 16.01 12.05
C ASN A 798 -2.64 16.31 12.29
N LEU A 799 -3.33 15.53 13.13
CA LEU A 799 -4.71 15.80 13.53
C LEU A 799 -4.83 17.10 14.34
N LEU A 800 -3.88 17.40 15.22
CA LEU A 800 -3.86 18.65 15.99
C LEU A 800 -3.66 19.86 15.08
N ARG A 801 -2.81 19.75 14.04
CA ARG A 801 -2.67 20.79 13.00
C ARG A 801 -3.97 20.99 12.23
N TYR A 802 -4.65 19.90 11.87
CA TYR A 802 -5.94 19.93 11.20
C TYR A 802 -7.02 20.62 12.05
N ILE A 803 -7.13 20.25 13.34
CA ILE A 803 -8.06 20.86 14.31
C ILE A 803 -7.79 22.35 14.48
N ASN A 804 -6.51 22.76 14.57
CA ASN A 804 -6.14 24.16 14.69
C ASN A 804 -6.55 24.98 13.45
N GLN A 805 -6.39 24.41 12.25
CA GLN A 805 -6.85 25.05 11.01
C GLN A 805 -8.37 25.17 10.96
N ILE A 806 -9.12 24.15 11.43
CA ILE A 806 -10.60 24.24 11.55
C ILE A 806 -10.98 25.36 12.50
N GLN A 807 -10.35 25.46 13.68
CA GLN A 807 -10.62 26.52 14.64
C GLN A 807 -10.41 27.92 14.04
N CYS A 808 -9.33 28.13 13.27
CA CYS A 808 -9.09 29.39 12.57
C CYS A 808 -10.18 29.70 11.53
N LEU A 809 -10.58 28.70 10.73
CA LEU A 809 -11.65 28.85 9.73
C LEU A 809 -13.01 29.13 10.39
N MET A 810 -13.32 28.47 11.51
CA MET A 810 -14.54 28.74 12.27
C MET A 810 -14.59 30.19 12.76
N LEU A 811 -13.48 30.74 13.23
CA LEU A 811 -13.42 32.16 13.63
C LEU A 811 -13.67 33.10 12.44
N VAL A 812 -13.09 32.80 11.27
CA VAL A 812 -13.25 33.64 10.06
C VAL A 812 -14.68 33.61 9.55
N GLU A 813 -15.29 32.42 9.41
CA GLU A 813 -16.68 32.26 8.98
C GLU A 813 -17.64 32.92 9.98
N TRP A 814 -17.37 32.77 11.28
CA TRP A 814 -18.13 33.44 12.34
C TRP A 814 -18.06 34.97 12.26
N LYS A 815 -16.87 35.54 12.06
CA LYS A 815 -16.74 36.99 11.87
C LYS A 815 -17.50 37.46 10.64
N SER A 816 -17.49 36.68 9.56
CA SER A 816 -18.25 36.98 8.34
C SER A 816 -19.76 37.01 8.58
N THR A 817 -20.32 36.16 9.45
CA THR A 817 -21.76 36.20 9.77
C THR A 817 -22.14 37.42 10.62
N GLN A 818 -21.22 37.96 11.42
CA GLN A 818 -21.52 39.05 12.36
C GLN A 818 -21.15 40.46 11.84
N GLU A 819 -20.07 40.62 11.08
CA GLU A 819 -19.57 41.95 10.69
C GLU A 819 -20.52 42.73 9.79
N LEU A 820 -21.16 42.08 8.81
CA LEU A 820 -22.06 42.76 7.88
C LEU A 820 -23.39 43.15 8.57
N PRO A 821 -24.08 42.24 9.30
CA PRO A 821 -25.29 42.59 10.04
C PRO A 821 -25.07 43.64 11.12
N SER A 822 -23.97 43.53 11.88
CA SER A 822 -23.67 44.51 12.95
C SER A 822 -23.45 45.92 12.39
N ARG A 823 -22.89 46.08 11.19
CA ARG A 823 -22.80 47.39 10.52
C ARG A 823 -24.17 47.95 10.18
N PHE A 824 -25.08 47.13 9.64
CA PHE A 824 -26.45 47.57 9.35
C PHE A 824 -27.19 47.96 10.63
N LEU A 825 -27.11 47.14 11.68
CA LEU A 825 -27.78 47.41 12.95
C LEU A 825 -27.21 48.64 13.66
N ARG A 826 -25.89 48.84 13.64
CA ARG A 826 -25.25 50.01 14.25
C ARG A 826 -25.72 51.31 13.60
N ASN A 827 -25.76 51.36 12.26
CA ASN A 827 -26.20 52.55 11.54
C ASN A 827 -27.60 52.98 11.97
N VAL A 828 -28.55 52.04 12.08
CA VAL A 828 -29.94 52.36 12.47
C VAL A 828 -30.06 52.73 13.94
N ASN A 829 -29.33 52.04 14.81
CA ASN A 829 -29.38 52.32 16.23
C ASN A 829 -28.81 53.71 16.57
N GLU A 830 -27.81 54.18 15.82
CA GLU A 830 -27.34 55.58 15.91
C GLU A 830 -28.47 56.55 15.54
N THR A 831 -29.17 56.33 14.42
CA THR A 831 -30.29 57.18 13.97
C THR A 831 -31.50 57.14 14.91
N LEU A 832 -31.82 55.97 15.49
CA LEU A 832 -32.91 55.82 16.47
C LEU A 832 -32.59 56.52 17.79
N ALA A 833 -31.34 56.46 18.24
CA ALA A 833 -30.89 57.14 19.45
C ALA A 833 -30.93 58.67 19.32
N GLU A 834 -30.68 59.22 18.13
CA GLU A 834 -30.77 60.66 17.86
C GLU A 834 -32.21 61.20 17.93
N GLN A 835 -33.21 60.36 17.66
CA GLN A 835 -34.63 60.73 17.65
C GLN A 835 -35.39 60.36 18.95
N ASP A 836 -34.66 59.98 20.02
CA ASP A 836 -35.21 59.53 21.31
C ASP A 836 -36.15 58.31 21.19
N ASN A 837 -35.99 57.55 20.11
CA ASN A 837 -36.72 56.31 19.86
C ASN A 837 -35.92 55.11 20.41
N ARG A 838 -36.68 54.11 20.86
CA ARG A 838 -36.18 52.85 21.44
C ARG A 838 -35.24 52.08 20.49
N ASP A 839 -34.49 51.11 21.03
CA ASP A 839 -33.57 50.21 20.30
C ASP A 839 -34.27 49.44 19.16
N ILE A 840 -33.51 49.09 18.10
CA ILE A 840 -34.01 48.38 16.91
C ILE A 840 -34.75 47.08 17.25
N VAL A 841 -34.31 46.36 18.29
CA VAL A 841 -34.97 45.16 18.79
C VAL A 841 -36.42 45.46 19.19
N GLN A 842 -36.64 46.55 19.93
CA GLN A 842 -37.97 46.95 20.38
C GLN A 842 -38.82 47.47 19.21
N ALA A 843 -38.20 48.16 18.25
CA ALA A 843 -38.88 48.67 17.07
C ALA A 843 -39.36 47.55 16.12
N LEU A 844 -38.52 46.56 15.84
CA LEU A 844 -38.88 45.39 15.03
C LEU A 844 -39.88 44.49 15.76
N TYR A 845 -39.73 44.30 17.07
CA TYR A 845 -40.70 43.56 17.88
C TYR A 845 -42.10 44.21 17.82
N HIS A 846 -42.17 45.55 17.92
CA HIS A 846 -43.42 46.30 17.74
C HIS A 846 -44.01 46.11 16.34
N SER A 847 -43.16 46.12 15.30
CA SER A 847 -43.59 45.92 13.91
C SER A 847 -44.22 44.54 13.71
N VAL A 848 -43.59 43.48 14.24
CA VAL A 848 -44.13 42.11 14.16
C VAL A 848 -45.45 41.98 14.93
N ALA A 849 -45.54 42.57 16.12
CA ALA A 849 -46.71 42.41 16.99
C ALA A 849 -47.93 43.24 16.56
N THR A 850 -47.71 44.40 15.93
CA THR A 850 -48.78 45.37 15.63
C THR A 850 -48.99 45.64 14.14
N GLY A 851 -48.08 45.18 13.28
CA GLY A 851 -48.05 45.52 11.85
C GLY A 851 -47.68 46.98 11.55
N HIS A 852 -47.41 47.79 12.57
CA HIS A 852 -47.03 49.20 12.45
C HIS A 852 -45.52 49.37 12.58
N THR A 853 -44.89 49.91 11.53
CA THR A 853 -43.45 50.19 11.47
C THR A 853 -43.20 51.67 11.77
N PHE A 854 -42.25 51.99 12.68
CA PHE A 854 -41.89 53.39 12.95
C PHE A 854 -41.31 54.08 11.70
N PRO A 855 -41.54 55.40 11.50
CA PRO A 855 -41.08 56.11 10.29
C PRO A 855 -39.58 55.95 9.99
N VAL A 856 -38.73 56.04 11.02
CA VAL A 856 -37.27 55.86 10.88
C VAL A 856 -36.90 54.46 10.39
N VAL A 857 -37.58 53.44 10.92
CA VAL A 857 -37.34 52.04 10.53
C VAL A 857 -37.89 51.78 9.12
N ARG A 858 -38.99 52.44 8.73
CA ARG A 858 -39.52 52.38 7.37
C ARG A 858 -38.54 52.99 6.36
N GLU A 859 -38.03 54.18 6.62
CA GLU A 859 -37.01 54.83 5.78
C GLU A 859 -35.77 53.93 5.67
N TRP A 860 -35.29 53.38 6.79
CA TRP A 860 -34.17 52.44 6.75
C TRP A 860 -34.45 51.19 5.89
N LEU A 861 -35.60 50.52 6.07
CA LEU A 861 -35.93 49.30 5.33
C LEU A 861 -36.05 49.54 3.82
N VAL A 862 -36.67 50.66 3.42
CA VAL A 862 -36.98 50.97 2.03
C VAL A 862 -35.82 51.67 1.31
N ASP A 863 -35.15 52.63 1.96
CA ASP A 863 -34.18 53.52 1.30
C ASP A 863 -32.72 53.12 1.56
N GLU A 864 -32.38 52.61 2.75
CA GLU A 864 -31.00 52.25 3.10
C GLU A 864 -30.67 50.76 2.92
N LEU A 865 -31.45 49.88 3.56
CA LEU A 865 -31.24 48.44 3.45
C LEU A 865 -31.61 47.97 2.05
N THR A 866 -32.81 48.31 1.57
CA THR A 866 -33.37 47.91 0.27
C THR A 866 -33.42 46.38 0.07
N GLU A 867 -34.04 45.92 -1.01
CA GLU A 867 -34.00 44.49 -1.38
C GLU A 867 -32.57 43.97 -1.62
N ARG A 868 -31.66 44.84 -2.08
CA ARG A 868 -30.27 44.47 -2.38
C ARG A 868 -29.43 44.28 -1.12
N GLY A 869 -29.63 45.11 -0.08
CA GLY A 869 -28.93 44.96 1.19
C GLY A 869 -29.45 43.75 1.96
N HIS A 870 -30.77 43.51 1.96
CA HIS A 870 -31.37 42.27 2.48
C HIS A 870 -30.73 41.02 1.85
N LYS A 871 -30.70 40.92 0.51
CA LYS A 871 -30.07 39.77 -0.19
C LYS A 871 -28.61 39.55 0.19
N ARG A 872 -27.85 40.61 0.48
CA ARG A 872 -26.45 40.50 0.93
C ARG A 872 -26.34 40.05 2.38
N TRP A 873 -27.21 40.57 3.26
CA TRP A 873 -27.31 40.13 4.65
C TRP A 873 -27.67 38.64 4.70
N ASP A 874 -28.75 38.24 4.04
CA ASP A 874 -29.23 36.87 3.96
C ASP A 874 -28.13 35.91 3.49
N LYS A 875 -27.50 36.23 2.34
CA LYS A 875 -26.41 35.42 1.80
C LYS A 875 -25.22 35.30 2.76
N ALA A 876 -24.84 36.39 3.44
CA ALA A 876 -23.69 36.36 4.36
C ALA A 876 -23.94 35.48 5.59
N VAL A 877 -25.12 35.58 6.20
CA VAL A 877 -25.48 34.82 7.41
C VAL A 877 -25.75 33.36 7.08
N VAL A 878 -26.60 33.06 6.07
CA VAL A 878 -26.92 31.68 5.68
C VAL A 878 -25.66 30.95 5.23
N SER A 879 -24.85 31.54 4.34
CA SER A 879 -23.62 30.90 3.85
C SER A 879 -22.63 30.67 4.99
N GLY A 880 -22.43 31.62 5.89
CA GLY A 880 -21.48 31.47 6.99
C GLY A 880 -21.93 30.44 8.03
N LEU A 881 -23.22 30.40 8.39
CA LEU A 881 -23.77 29.38 9.30
C LEU A 881 -23.77 27.98 8.66
N GLU A 882 -24.08 27.84 7.37
CA GLU A 882 -23.96 26.57 6.66
C GLU A 882 -22.51 26.06 6.62
N ASN A 883 -21.56 26.97 6.37
CA ASN A 883 -20.13 26.65 6.40
C ASN A 883 -19.68 26.24 7.80
N LEU A 884 -20.11 26.96 8.85
CA LEU A 884 -19.84 26.57 10.25
C LEU A 884 -20.40 25.19 10.57
N ARG A 885 -21.63 24.88 10.14
CA ARG A 885 -22.23 23.56 10.31
C ARG A 885 -21.37 22.46 9.67
N ARG A 886 -20.90 22.67 8.43
CA ARG A 886 -20.02 21.72 7.73
C ARG A 886 -18.65 21.60 8.42
N LEU A 887 -18.05 22.71 8.83
CA LEU A 887 -16.77 22.69 9.56
C LEU A 887 -16.86 21.89 10.85
N VAL A 888 -17.95 22.01 11.60
CA VAL A 888 -18.12 21.26 12.85
C VAL A 888 -18.45 19.78 12.59
N HIS A 889 -19.48 19.51 11.78
CA HIS A 889 -20.01 18.15 11.59
C HIS A 889 -19.11 17.28 10.70
N GLU A 890 -18.62 17.81 9.58
CA GLU A 890 -17.85 17.02 8.60
C GLU A 890 -16.34 17.02 8.88
N ASN A 891 -15.83 17.97 9.68
CA ASN A 891 -14.39 18.15 9.88
C ASN A 891 -13.96 18.05 11.35
N MET A 892 -14.55 18.84 12.27
CA MET A 892 -14.14 18.88 13.68
C MET A 892 -14.45 17.56 14.41
N LEU A 893 -15.71 17.13 14.44
CA LEU A 893 -16.11 15.92 15.18
C LEU A 893 -15.35 14.66 14.72
N PRO A 894 -15.26 14.34 13.41
CA PRO A 894 -14.51 13.18 12.96
C PRO A 894 -13.01 13.24 13.30
N ALA A 895 -12.42 14.43 13.36
CA ALA A 895 -11.03 14.61 13.78
C ALA A 895 -10.85 14.31 15.28
N LEU A 896 -11.78 14.74 16.13
CA LEU A 896 -11.77 14.46 17.57
C LEU A 896 -11.98 12.97 17.88
N ASP A 897 -12.84 12.29 17.12
CA ASP A 897 -13.04 10.85 17.24
C ASP A 897 -11.74 10.08 16.92
N ARG A 898 -11.07 10.45 15.83
CA ARG A 898 -9.76 9.87 15.45
C ARG A 898 -8.69 10.12 16.51
N CYS A 899 -8.61 11.34 17.07
CA CYS A 899 -7.70 11.61 18.19
C CYS A 899 -8.01 10.73 19.41
N SER A 900 -9.29 10.50 19.72
CA SER A 900 -9.72 9.67 20.84
C SER A 900 -9.32 8.20 20.66
N VAL A 901 -9.42 7.66 19.44
CA VAL A 901 -8.94 6.30 19.11
C VAL A 901 -7.42 6.18 19.29
N ILE A 902 -6.66 7.13 18.75
CA ILE A 902 -5.19 7.15 18.88
C ILE A 902 -4.76 7.25 20.34
N LEU A 903 -5.34 8.17 21.11
CA LEU A 903 -5.00 8.33 22.53
C LEU A 903 -5.42 7.11 23.37
N SER A 904 -6.54 6.47 23.04
CA SER A 904 -6.95 5.23 23.72
C SER A 904 -5.93 4.12 23.52
N ARG A 905 -5.34 4.01 22.32
CA ARG A 905 -4.25 3.08 22.03
C ARG A 905 -2.98 3.44 22.79
N LEU A 906 -2.56 4.71 22.77
CA LEU A 906 -1.40 5.17 23.55
C LEU A 906 -1.59 4.92 25.06
N ASN A 907 -2.82 5.08 25.58
CA ASN A 907 -3.15 4.76 26.96
C ASN A 907 -3.04 3.26 27.23
N GLY A 908 -3.48 2.42 26.29
CA GLY A 908 -3.31 0.97 26.34
C GLY A 908 -1.83 0.57 26.45
N ILE A 909 -0.97 1.17 25.63
CA ILE A 909 0.49 0.94 25.66
C ILE A 909 1.07 1.38 27.01
N ALA A 910 0.70 2.56 27.50
CA ALA A 910 1.16 3.05 28.81
C ALA A 910 0.75 2.14 29.97
N LYS A 911 -0.47 1.58 29.92
CA LYS A 911 -0.96 0.65 30.95
C LYS A 911 -0.27 -0.71 30.89
N PHE A 912 0.05 -1.19 29.69
CA PHE A 912 0.63 -2.51 29.48
C PHE A 912 2.10 -2.60 29.93
N GLN A 913 2.90 -1.56 29.71
CA GLN A 913 4.33 -1.60 30.06
C GLN A 913 4.65 -1.40 31.56
N GLY A 914 3.69 -0.94 32.36
CA GLY A 914 3.88 -0.71 33.80
C GLY A 914 4.78 0.49 34.14
N SER A 915 5.02 0.68 35.44
CA SER A 915 5.69 1.86 36.03
C SER A 915 7.20 1.95 35.78
N ASP A 916 7.82 0.90 35.23
CA ASP A 916 9.27 0.81 34.98
C ASP A 916 9.66 1.20 33.54
N SER A 917 8.72 1.78 32.77
CA SER A 917 8.90 2.02 31.33
C SER A 917 9.67 3.29 30.97
N SER A 918 10.62 3.17 30.03
CA SER A 918 11.41 4.26 29.44
C SER A 918 10.66 5.06 28.38
N LEU A 919 9.31 4.97 28.33
CA LEU A 919 8.49 5.52 27.26
C LEU A 919 8.36 7.06 27.30
N GLY A 920 8.67 7.68 28.44
CA GLY A 920 8.62 9.14 28.60
C GLY A 920 7.23 9.73 28.86
N PHE A 921 6.17 8.93 29.06
CA PHE A 921 4.83 9.45 29.41
C PHE A 921 4.04 8.51 30.31
N SER A 922 3.02 9.06 30.99
CA SER A 922 2.17 8.34 31.94
C SER A 922 0.73 8.21 31.48
N SER A 923 0.03 7.17 31.95
CA SER A 923 -1.42 6.98 31.71
C SER A 923 -2.25 8.17 32.22
N ALA A 924 -1.82 8.84 33.30
CA ALA A 924 -2.49 10.03 33.84
C ALA A 924 -2.42 11.23 32.88
N GLN A 925 -1.27 11.47 32.24
CA GLN A 925 -1.12 12.54 31.25
C GLN A 925 -2.01 12.29 30.02
N ILE A 926 -2.05 11.05 29.50
CA ILE A 926 -2.93 10.73 28.37
C ILE A 926 -4.41 10.88 28.74
N THR A 927 -4.79 10.45 29.95
CA THR A 927 -6.17 10.61 30.42
C THR A 927 -6.58 12.08 30.51
N SER A 928 -5.66 12.97 30.91
CA SER A 928 -5.90 14.42 30.91
C SER A 928 -6.07 15.01 29.51
N ILE A 929 -5.35 14.49 28.50
CA ILE A 929 -5.55 14.89 27.10
C ILE A 929 -6.92 14.38 26.61
N MET A 930 -7.25 13.12 26.87
CA MET A 930 -8.56 12.56 26.50
C MET A 930 -9.73 13.36 27.10
N ASP A 931 -9.58 13.82 28.34
CA ASP A 931 -10.54 14.69 29.04
C ASP A 931 -10.71 16.07 28.35
N THR A 932 -9.61 16.65 27.86
CA THR A 932 -9.64 17.89 27.05
C THR A 932 -10.30 17.65 25.69
N ILE A 933 -10.06 16.51 25.04
CA ILE A 933 -10.73 16.15 23.78
C ILE A 933 -12.23 15.94 23.98
N ALA A 934 -12.64 15.26 25.05
CA ALA A 934 -14.05 15.10 25.40
C ALA A 934 -14.72 16.47 25.64
N SER A 935 -14.00 17.40 26.29
CA SER A 935 -14.46 18.78 26.50
C SER A 935 -14.66 19.53 25.18
N LEU A 936 -13.70 19.41 24.26
CA LEU A 936 -13.79 20.01 22.92
C LEU A 936 -14.90 19.37 22.07
N HIS A 937 -15.12 18.07 22.21
CA HIS A 937 -16.21 17.36 21.55
C HIS A 937 -17.57 17.86 22.06
N LEU A 938 -17.74 18.02 23.38
CA LEU A 938 -18.95 18.59 23.99
C LEU A 938 -19.24 20.00 23.46
N VAL A 939 -18.23 20.88 23.45
CA VAL A 939 -18.37 22.25 22.92
C VAL A 939 -18.72 22.22 21.43
N SER A 940 -18.06 21.37 20.64
CA SER A 940 -18.34 21.24 19.21
C SER A 940 -19.78 20.77 18.95
N ALA A 941 -20.29 19.81 19.72
CA ALA A 941 -21.68 19.36 19.64
C ALA A 941 -22.67 20.47 20.03
N LYS A 942 -22.38 21.26 21.08
CA LYS A 942 -23.20 22.41 21.49
C LYS A 942 -23.21 23.52 20.42
N ILE A 943 -22.07 23.82 19.81
CA ILE A 943 -21.98 24.75 18.67
C ILE A 943 -22.84 24.25 17.52
N LEU A 944 -22.76 22.95 17.18
CA LEU A 944 -23.55 22.39 16.07
C LEU A 944 -25.06 22.57 16.29
N LEU A 945 -25.55 22.27 17.50
CA LEU A 945 -26.94 22.48 17.87
C LEU A 945 -27.34 23.96 17.73
N GLN A 946 -26.54 24.87 18.28
CA GLN A 946 -26.81 26.30 18.21
C GLN A 946 -26.78 26.86 16.79
N VAL A 947 -25.87 26.38 15.93
CA VAL A 947 -25.83 26.77 14.51
C VAL A 947 -27.10 26.33 13.78
N VAL A 948 -27.58 25.11 14.05
CA VAL A 948 -28.81 24.60 13.41
C VAL A 948 -30.03 25.39 13.88
N ASP A 949 -30.13 25.66 15.18
CA ASP A 949 -31.22 26.46 15.75
C ASP A 949 -31.19 27.90 15.21
N GLU A 950 -30.02 28.53 15.18
CA GLU A 950 -29.85 29.90 14.66
C GLU A 950 -30.18 30.00 13.17
N LEU A 951 -29.85 28.97 12.37
CA LEU A 951 -30.16 28.93 10.94
C LEU A 951 -31.68 28.85 10.69
N ASP A 952 -32.40 28.02 11.46
CA ASP A 952 -33.87 27.92 11.36
C ASP A 952 -34.57 29.23 11.77
N LEU A 953 -34.13 29.83 12.88
CA LEU A 953 -34.63 31.11 13.36
C LEU A 953 -34.34 32.25 12.37
N PHE A 954 -33.10 32.33 11.86
CA PHE A 954 -32.70 33.36 10.90
C PHE A 954 -33.43 33.22 9.57
N THR A 955 -33.66 32.00 9.07
CA THR A 955 -34.40 31.78 7.82
C THR A 955 -35.83 32.31 7.92
N SER A 956 -36.48 32.06 9.06
CA SER A 956 -37.82 32.58 9.36
C SER A 956 -37.82 34.11 9.46
N PHE A 957 -36.84 34.68 10.16
CA PHE A 957 -36.65 36.13 10.27
C PHE A 957 -36.36 36.80 8.92
N SER A 958 -35.48 36.22 8.10
CA SER A 958 -35.09 36.75 6.79
C SER A 958 -36.26 36.75 5.81
N ALA A 959 -37.08 35.70 5.82
CA ALA A 959 -38.32 35.63 5.03
C ALA A 959 -39.32 36.71 5.46
N TRP A 960 -39.51 36.91 6.76
CA TRP A 960 -40.34 38.00 7.29
C TRP A 960 -39.80 39.39 6.91
N LEU A 961 -38.51 39.62 7.09
CA LEU A 961 -37.88 40.91 6.78
C LEU A 961 -38.02 41.25 5.29
N ARG A 962 -37.89 40.25 4.41
CA ARG A 962 -38.12 40.39 2.97
C ARG A 962 -39.56 40.79 2.67
N HIS A 963 -40.53 40.08 3.26
CA HIS A 963 -41.94 40.39 3.10
C HIS A 963 -42.26 41.80 3.58
N GLU A 964 -41.69 42.24 4.71
CA GLU A 964 -41.91 43.58 5.25
C GLU A 964 -41.33 44.69 4.36
N ILE A 965 -40.15 44.46 3.76
CA ILE A 965 -39.57 45.39 2.76
C ILE A 965 -40.49 45.50 1.54
N ASP A 966 -40.95 44.37 1.00
CA ASP A 966 -41.83 44.34 -0.17
C ASP A 966 -43.18 45.01 0.12
N ARG A 967 -43.77 44.74 1.31
CA ARG A 967 -45.02 45.35 1.79
C ARG A 967 -44.92 46.87 1.92
N LEU A 968 -43.83 47.38 2.51
CA LEU A 968 -43.63 48.81 2.73
C LEU A 968 -43.23 49.58 1.46
N ALA A 969 -42.61 48.89 0.50
CA ALA A 969 -42.24 49.44 -0.81
C ALA A 969 -43.39 49.40 -1.83
N SER A 970 -44.38 48.52 -1.64
CA SER A 970 -45.56 48.42 -2.51
C SER A 970 -46.60 49.52 -2.24
N ASP A 971 -47.15 50.12 -3.30
CA ASP A 971 -48.28 51.03 -3.21
C ASP A 971 -49.61 50.25 -3.05
N VAL A 972 -50.58 50.86 -2.36
CA VAL A 972 -51.85 50.34 -1.79
C VAL A 972 -52.71 49.41 -2.70
N SER A 973 -52.40 49.27 -3.99
CA SER A 973 -53.17 48.50 -4.98
C SER A 973 -52.86 47.00 -5.13
N SER A 974 -51.80 46.46 -4.53
CA SER A 974 -51.37 45.04 -4.70
C SER A 974 -51.65 44.11 -3.52
N GLN A 975 -52.42 44.53 -2.51
CA GLN A 975 -52.58 43.81 -1.22
C GLN A 975 -53.29 42.44 -1.28
N ASN A 976 -53.95 42.07 -2.38
CA ASN A 976 -54.74 40.83 -2.43
C ASN A 976 -53.91 39.54 -2.62
N ASP A 977 -52.62 39.64 -3.00
CA ASP A 977 -51.74 38.49 -3.28
C ASP A 977 -50.67 38.25 -2.18
N ASP A 978 -50.57 39.14 -1.18
CA ASP A 978 -49.59 39.06 -0.09
C ASP A 978 -50.09 38.28 1.15
N GLY A 979 -51.40 38.16 1.35
CA GLY A 979 -51.97 37.49 2.53
C GLY A 979 -51.62 35.99 2.62
N ASP A 980 -51.49 35.30 1.48
CA ASP A 980 -51.11 33.88 1.44
C ASP A 980 -49.62 33.66 1.77
N LYS A 981 -48.76 34.66 1.50
CA LYS A 981 -47.33 34.61 1.86
C LYS A 981 -47.09 34.93 3.32
N GLU A 982 -47.85 35.87 3.88
CA GLU A 982 -47.79 36.24 5.31
C GLU A 982 -48.25 35.08 6.21
N ALA A 983 -49.27 34.32 5.80
CA ALA A 983 -49.77 33.15 6.53
C ALA A 983 -48.76 31.99 6.63
N LEU A 984 -47.76 31.95 5.75
CA LEU A 984 -46.70 30.92 5.75
C LEU A 984 -45.56 31.22 6.74
N ILE A 985 -45.49 32.43 7.28
CA ILE A 985 -44.37 32.89 8.11
C ILE A 985 -44.64 32.57 9.59
N ASP A 986 -43.69 31.87 10.23
CA ASP A 986 -43.75 31.59 11.66
C ASP A 986 -43.30 32.80 12.49
N HIS A 987 -44.26 33.64 12.86
CA HIS A 987 -44.04 34.84 13.64
C HIS A 987 -43.48 34.54 15.05
N GLY A 988 -43.70 33.33 15.59
CA GLY A 988 -43.13 32.91 16.88
C GLY A 988 -41.60 32.80 16.80
N LYS A 989 -41.09 32.14 15.75
CA LYS A 989 -39.65 32.05 15.48
C LYS A 989 -39.02 33.42 15.21
N VAL A 990 -39.71 34.27 14.45
CA VAL A 990 -39.25 35.64 14.15
C VAL A 990 -39.06 36.45 15.45
N LEU A 991 -40.04 36.43 16.34
CA LEU A 991 -39.94 37.13 17.64
C LEU A 991 -38.82 36.56 18.51
N LEU A 992 -38.65 35.24 18.53
CA LEU A 992 -37.57 34.59 19.28
C LEU A 992 -36.20 35.02 18.77
N TYR A 993 -35.99 35.07 17.44
CA TYR A 993 -34.75 35.56 16.84
C TYR A 993 -34.44 37.01 17.23
N ILE A 994 -35.43 37.90 17.10
CA ILE A 994 -35.31 39.33 17.42
C ILE A 994 -34.89 39.53 18.88
N GLN A 995 -35.49 38.77 19.81
CA GLN A 995 -35.22 38.91 21.24
C GLN A 995 -33.89 38.31 21.70
N THR A 996 -33.42 37.24 21.05
CA THR A 996 -32.35 36.39 21.61
C THR A 996 -31.06 36.40 20.80
N VAL A 997 -31.12 36.42 19.47
CA VAL A 997 -29.94 36.22 18.61
C VAL A 997 -29.48 37.50 17.92
N MET A 998 -30.42 38.39 17.58
CA MET A 998 -30.16 39.56 16.73
C MET A 998 -29.04 40.49 17.22
N THR A 999 -28.91 40.70 18.54
CA THR A 999 -27.90 41.60 19.12
C THR A 999 -26.66 40.89 19.62
N ASN A 1000 -26.80 39.68 20.16
CA ASN A 1000 -25.70 38.83 20.59
C ASN A 1000 -26.05 37.38 20.30
N SER A 1001 -25.38 36.77 19.34
CA SER A 1001 -25.59 35.34 19.11
C SER A 1001 -25.04 34.50 20.27
N PRO A 1002 -25.75 33.42 20.66
CA PRO A 1002 -25.26 32.42 21.62
C PRO A 1002 -23.89 31.83 21.27
N LEU A 1003 -23.54 31.80 19.98
CA LEU A 1003 -22.27 31.25 19.48
C LEU A 1003 -21.05 32.07 19.95
N ALA A 1004 -21.23 33.34 20.29
CA ALA A 1004 -20.16 34.21 20.79
C ALA A 1004 -19.56 33.73 22.13
N ALA A 1005 -20.28 32.88 22.88
CA ALA A 1005 -19.75 32.27 24.09
C ALA A 1005 -18.69 31.19 23.81
N PHE A 1006 -18.71 30.59 22.63
CA PHE A 1006 -17.83 29.49 22.24
C PHE A 1006 -16.78 29.90 21.19
N ILE A 1007 -17.12 30.87 20.34
CA ILE A 1007 -16.27 31.36 19.25
C ILE A 1007 -15.88 32.81 19.56
N GLY A 1008 -14.65 33.01 20.02
CA GLY A 1008 -14.09 34.33 20.33
C GLY A 1008 -12.57 34.27 20.45
N GLU A 1009 -11.92 35.43 20.36
CA GLU A 1009 -10.48 35.55 20.53
C GLU A 1009 -10.09 35.50 22.01
N VAL A 1010 -9.12 34.64 22.34
CA VAL A 1010 -8.58 34.50 23.69
C VAL A 1010 -7.34 35.38 23.84
N LYS A 1011 -7.37 36.34 24.77
CA LYS A 1011 -6.19 37.13 25.11
C LYS A 1011 -5.16 36.28 25.87
N SER A 1012 -3.87 36.59 25.71
CA SER A 1012 -2.79 35.84 26.37
C SER A 1012 -2.88 35.87 27.91
N GLU A 1013 -3.29 36.99 28.51
CA GLU A 1013 -3.47 37.12 29.96
C GLU A 1013 -4.59 36.19 30.47
N ASP A 1014 -5.74 36.19 29.80
CA ASP A 1014 -6.89 35.33 30.13
C ASP A 1014 -6.54 33.83 29.97
N TYR A 1015 -5.68 33.49 29.00
CA TYR A 1015 -5.19 32.13 28.80
C TYR A 1015 -4.36 31.62 29.98
N GLU A 1016 -3.42 32.43 30.49
CA GLU A 1016 -2.54 32.04 31.60
C GLU A 1016 -3.34 31.84 32.89
N GLU A 1017 -4.29 32.73 33.18
CA GLU A 1017 -5.15 32.62 34.37
C GLU A 1017 -6.01 31.35 34.36
N GLU A 1018 -6.62 31.01 33.21
CA GLU A 1018 -7.42 29.79 33.08
C GLU A 1018 -6.56 28.53 33.07
N SER A 1019 -5.41 28.54 32.38
CA SER A 1019 -4.49 27.40 32.38
C SER A 1019 -3.99 27.08 33.79
N ALA A 1020 -3.70 28.10 34.61
CA ALA A 1020 -3.31 27.94 36.01
C ALA A 1020 -4.47 27.41 36.89
N HIS A 1021 -5.72 27.70 36.53
CA HIS A 1021 -6.90 27.20 37.22
C HIS A 1021 -7.13 25.70 36.95
N VAL A 1022 -7.03 25.29 35.68
CA VAL A 1022 -7.20 23.88 35.25
C VAL A 1022 -6.07 23.00 35.79
N GLY A 1023 -4.83 23.51 35.86
CA GLY A 1023 -3.67 22.79 36.38
C GLY A 1023 -3.73 22.37 37.86
N LYS A 1024 -4.77 22.74 38.62
CA LYS A 1024 -4.97 22.36 40.03
C LYS A 1024 -5.54 20.96 40.25
N GLY A 1025 -5.58 20.11 39.23
CA GLY A 1025 -5.88 18.68 39.34
C GLY A 1025 -7.37 18.30 39.27
N ALA A 1026 -8.24 19.20 38.82
CA ALA A 1026 -9.64 18.87 38.52
C ALA A 1026 -9.78 18.42 37.06
N GLN A 1027 -10.72 17.49 36.79
CA GLN A 1027 -11.05 17.07 35.42
C GLN A 1027 -11.68 18.25 34.67
N MET A 1028 -11.13 18.54 33.50
CA MET A 1028 -11.53 19.61 32.60
C MET A 1028 -12.98 19.45 32.14
N PHE A 1029 -13.41 18.23 31.82
CA PHE A 1029 -14.77 17.95 31.38
C PHE A 1029 -15.81 18.31 32.45
N ASP A 1030 -15.56 17.93 33.70
CA ASP A 1030 -16.44 18.26 34.83
C ASP A 1030 -16.51 19.76 35.09
N LEU A 1031 -15.35 20.45 35.02
CA LEU A 1031 -15.29 21.89 35.20
C LEU A 1031 -16.08 22.61 34.11
N LEU A 1032 -15.88 22.22 32.85
CA LEU A 1032 -16.56 22.78 31.71
C LEU A 1032 -18.07 22.55 31.80
N THR A 1033 -18.51 21.32 32.08
CA THR A 1033 -19.94 20.98 32.22
C THR A 1033 -20.61 21.87 33.26
N ARG A 1034 -19.98 22.06 34.43
CA ARG A 1034 -20.50 22.98 35.47
C ARG A 1034 -20.52 24.44 35.04
N GLN A 1035 -19.59 24.89 34.20
CA GLN A 1035 -19.64 26.26 33.67
C GLN A 1035 -20.76 26.42 32.63
N LEU A 1036 -20.99 25.41 31.78
CA LEU A 1036 -22.08 25.41 30.81
C LEU A 1036 -23.44 25.40 31.51
N GLU A 1037 -23.62 24.61 32.57
CA GLU A 1037 -24.84 24.63 33.39
C GLU A 1037 -25.08 26.01 34.02
N LYS A 1038 -24.02 26.66 34.53
CA LYS A 1038 -24.12 28.03 35.07
C LYS A 1038 -24.49 29.03 33.98
N GLN A 1039 -23.96 28.87 32.77
CA GLN A 1039 -24.30 29.70 31.63
C GLN A 1039 -25.77 29.54 31.24
N GLU A 1040 -26.27 28.30 31.15
CA GLU A 1040 -27.68 27.99 30.86
C GLU A 1040 -28.62 28.55 31.95
N GLN A 1041 -28.17 28.60 33.21
CA GLN A 1041 -28.90 29.20 34.34
C GLN A 1041 -28.75 30.73 34.44
N GLY A 1042 -27.98 31.38 33.57
CA GLY A 1042 -27.73 32.83 33.61
C GLY A 1042 -26.85 33.29 34.79
N LEU A 1043 -26.13 32.38 35.43
CA LEU A 1043 -25.20 32.67 36.53
C LEU A 1043 -23.85 33.18 35.99
N LYS A 1044 -23.05 33.85 36.83
CA LYS A 1044 -21.67 34.23 36.46
C LYS A 1044 -20.83 32.97 36.22
N TYR A 1045 -20.35 32.83 34.99
CA TYR A 1045 -19.48 31.74 34.55
C TYR A 1045 -18.16 32.29 33.98
N ARG A 1046 -17.15 31.43 33.88
CA ARG A 1046 -15.85 31.76 33.24
C ARG A 1046 -15.99 31.71 31.73
N LYS A 1047 -15.95 32.85 31.06
CA LYS A 1047 -16.21 32.98 29.61
C LYS A 1047 -15.14 32.36 28.71
N THR A 1048 -13.91 32.29 29.18
CA THR A 1048 -12.76 31.81 28.39
C THR A 1048 -12.70 30.27 28.33
N LEU A 1049 -13.25 29.58 29.33
CA LEU A 1049 -13.18 28.12 29.43
C LEU A 1049 -13.92 27.37 28.30
N PRO A 1050 -15.14 27.76 27.89
CA PRO A 1050 -15.86 27.12 26.78
C PRO A 1050 -15.34 27.50 25.40
N GLN A 1051 -14.39 28.43 25.29
CA GLN A 1051 -13.93 28.91 23.99
C GLN A 1051 -13.08 27.85 23.28
N VAL A 1052 -13.39 27.60 22.02
CA VAL A 1052 -12.71 26.59 21.19
C VAL A 1052 -11.21 26.90 21.07
N GLU A 1053 -10.83 28.17 20.95
CA GLU A 1053 -9.42 28.57 20.85
C GLU A 1053 -8.61 28.18 22.10
N PHE A 1054 -9.16 28.41 23.30
CA PHE A 1054 -8.51 28.04 24.55
C PHE A 1054 -8.28 26.52 24.61
N LEU A 1055 -9.34 25.74 24.33
CA LEU A 1055 -9.29 24.28 24.35
C LEU A 1055 -8.28 23.72 23.34
N CYS A 1056 -8.27 24.22 22.09
CA CYS A 1056 -7.32 23.80 21.06
C CYS A 1056 -5.87 24.14 21.45
N LYS A 1057 -5.62 25.34 21.98
CA LYS A 1057 -4.28 25.78 22.39
C LYS A 1057 -3.78 24.99 23.61
N TYR A 1058 -4.65 24.75 24.59
CA TYR A 1058 -4.33 23.93 25.76
C TYR A 1058 -4.04 22.48 25.37
N LEU A 1059 -4.89 21.87 24.53
CA LEU A 1059 -4.69 20.52 23.98
C LEU A 1059 -3.35 20.38 23.26
N ARG A 1060 -3.01 21.34 22.40
CA ARG A 1060 -1.73 21.36 21.68
C ARG A 1060 -0.54 21.45 22.64
N THR A 1061 -0.64 22.25 23.69
CA THR A 1061 0.41 22.41 24.70
C THR A 1061 0.62 21.10 25.47
N GLN A 1062 -0.46 20.44 25.90
CA GLN A 1062 -0.39 19.14 26.58
C GLN A 1062 0.24 18.06 25.69
N ALA A 1063 -0.21 17.95 24.43
CA ALA A 1063 0.32 16.97 23.48
C ALA A 1063 1.81 17.20 23.17
N THR A 1064 2.22 18.46 22.94
CA THR A 1064 3.62 18.83 22.67
C THR A 1064 4.52 18.48 23.86
N SER A 1065 4.05 18.65 25.09
CA SER A 1065 4.77 18.24 26.28
C SER A 1065 5.02 16.73 26.32
N ILE A 1066 4.02 15.91 25.97
CA ILE A 1066 4.18 14.45 25.87
C ILE A 1066 5.20 14.08 24.78
N PHE A 1067 5.07 14.66 23.58
CA PHE A 1067 6.00 14.39 22.49
C PHE A 1067 7.45 14.77 22.83
N THR A 1068 7.63 15.88 23.55
CA THR A 1068 8.95 16.32 24.01
C THR A 1068 9.54 15.36 25.04
N GLN A 1069 8.73 14.85 25.97
CA GLN A 1069 9.18 13.87 26.96
C GLN A 1069 9.54 12.52 26.32
N ILE A 1070 8.76 12.06 25.32
CA ILE A 1070 9.12 10.86 24.52
C ILE A 1070 10.44 11.12 23.78
N ALA A 1071 10.56 12.26 23.11
CA ALA A 1071 11.77 12.63 22.38
C ALA A 1071 13.00 12.69 23.30
N ASP A 1072 12.88 13.28 24.50
CA ASP A 1072 13.96 13.36 25.48
C ASP A 1072 14.36 11.97 26.02
N ALA A 1073 13.38 11.07 26.22
CA ALA A 1073 13.67 9.69 26.59
C ALA A 1073 14.47 8.97 25.49
N GLU A 1074 14.07 9.11 24.22
CA GLU A 1074 14.79 8.50 23.10
C GLU A 1074 16.12 9.17 22.78
N LYS A 1075 16.24 10.47 23.04
CA LYS A 1075 17.49 11.22 22.93
C LYS A 1075 18.57 10.65 23.84
N SER A 1076 18.21 10.15 25.02
CA SER A 1076 19.13 9.47 25.94
C SER A 1076 19.61 8.09 25.44
N ASN A 1077 18.93 7.52 24.44
CA ASN A 1077 19.27 6.25 23.80
C ASN A 1077 20.21 6.41 22.60
N VAL A 1078 20.54 7.64 22.20
CA VAL A 1078 21.50 7.94 21.14
C VAL A 1078 22.91 8.06 21.72
N LEU A 1079 23.82 7.17 21.29
CA LEU A 1079 25.21 7.18 21.73
C LEU A 1079 26.15 7.42 20.54
N PHE A 1080 27.16 8.26 20.73
CA PHE A 1080 28.24 8.44 19.75
C PHE A 1080 29.48 7.66 20.21
N GLY A 1081 29.98 6.78 19.35
CA GLY A 1081 31.19 6.02 19.59
C GLY A 1081 32.46 6.86 19.37
N LYS A 1082 33.63 6.22 19.56
CA LYS A 1082 34.93 6.90 19.46
C LYS A 1082 35.23 7.29 18.01
N ALA A 1083 35.55 8.56 17.79
CA ALA A 1083 35.96 9.07 16.50
C ALA A 1083 37.32 8.51 16.04
N SER A 1084 37.40 8.10 14.78
CA SER A 1084 38.60 7.53 14.13
C SER A 1084 39.02 8.41 12.94
N GLU A 1085 40.25 8.94 12.94
CA GLU A 1085 40.78 9.76 11.84
C GLU A 1085 41.17 8.87 10.64
N LEU A 1086 40.69 9.22 9.45
CA LEU A 1086 40.91 8.42 8.21
C LEU A 1086 41.91 9.05 7.24
N GLY A 1087 42.15 10.36 7.33
CA GLY A 1087 43.05 11.10 6.43
C GLY A 1087 42.41 12.34 5.81
N MET A 1088 42.92 12.75 4.64
CA MET A 1088 42.54 13.98 3.93
C MET A 1088 42.06 13.64 2.51
N ALA A 1089 40.91 14.16 2.11
CA ALA A 1089 40.39 13.99 0.74
C ALA A 1089 40.56 15.24 -0.11
N HIS A 1090 40.54 15.05 -1.43
CA HIS A 1090 40.46 16.11 -2.41
C HIS A 1090 39.15 16.92 -2.25
N LYS A 1091 39.17 18.23 -2.55
CA LYS A 1091 38.02 19.13 -2.31
C LYS A 1091 36.87 18.93 -3.29
N ASP A 1092 37.21 18.65 -4.54
CA ASP A 1092 36.26 18.65 -5.67
C ASP A 1092 35.63 17.28 -5.96
N VAL A 1093 36.14 16.20 -5.36
CA VAL A 1093 35.61 14.84 -5.55
C VAL A 1093 34.83 14.43 -4.30
N PRO A 1094 33.61 13.86 -4.42
CA PRO A 1094 32.83 13.45 -3.27
C PRO A 1094 33.48 12.29 -2.50
N VAL A 1095 33.11 12.19 -1.22
CA VAL A 1095 33.48 11.06 -0.36
C VAL A 1095 32.26 10.19 -0.18
N GLU A 1096 32.38 8.92 -0.51
CA GLU A 1096 31.28 7.96 -0.43
C GLU A 1096 31.49 6.98 0.72
N MET A 1097 30.37 6.52 1.28
CA MET A 1097 30.37 5.58 2.40
C MET A 1097 29.25 4.58 2.26
N LYS A 1098 29.54 3.31 2.57
CA LYS A 1098 28.55 2.23 2.56
C LYS A 1098 28.81 1.25 3.69
N MET A 1099 27.75 0.75 4.33
CA MET A 1099 27.84 -0.31 5.34
C MET A 1099 27.45 -1.66 4.73
N LYS A 1100 28.19 -2.72 5.07
CA LYS A 1100 27.98 -4.09 4.58
C LYS A 1100 28.00 -5.08 5.73
N ILE A 1101 27.06 -6.03 5.71
CA ILE A 1101 27.03 -7.14 6.67
C ILE A 1101 28.10 -8.17 6.33
N ILE A 1102 28.77 -8.68 7.35
CA ILE A 1102 29.61 -9.88 7.27
C ILE A 1102 28.90 -11.04 7.98
N ASP A 1103 28.46 -10.78 9.21
CA ASP A 1103 27.94 -11.79 10.12
C ASP A 1103 26.85 -11.18 11.02
N ARG A 1104 26.19 -11.93 11.91
CA ARG A 1104 25.09 -11.34 12.72
C ARG A 1104 25.49 -10.14 13.58
N ASN A 1105 26.72 -10.10 14.09
CA ASN A 1105 27.19 -9.04 15.00
C ASN A 1105 28.33 -8.19 14.41
N THR A 1106 28.78 -8.48 13.19
CA THR A 1106 29.94 -7.78 12.58
C THR A 1106 29.57 -7.13 11.25
N CYS A 1107 29.94 -5.85 11.15
CA CYS A 1107 29.64 -5.00 10.02
C CYS A 1107 30.91 -4.31 9.53
N HIS A 1108 31.08 -4.19 8.22
CA HIS A 1108 32.13 -3.37 7.61
C HIS A 1108 31.55 -2.05 7.10
N GLY A 1109 32.10 -0.93 7.57
CA GLY A 1109 31.93 0.38 6.94
C GLY A 1109 33.03 0.60 5.90
N TYR A 1110 32.67 0.66 4.62
CA TYR A 1110 33.59 1.00 3.53
C TYR A 1110 33.46 2.48 3.18
N ILE A 1111 34.59 3.16 3.04
CA ILE A 1111 34.68 4.60 2.79
C ILE A 1111 35.64 4.79 1.63
N ALA A 1112 35.16 5.35 0.53
CA ALA A 1112 35.93 5.56 -0.68
C ALA A 1112 36.12 7.06 -0.92
N PHE A 1113 37.36 7.49 -1.13
CA PHE A 1113 37.71 8.87 -1.46
C PHE A 1113 39.00 8.97 -2.26
N VAL A 1114 39.20 10.13 -2.89
CA VAL A 1114 40.45 10.50 -3.56
C VAL A 1114 41.34 11.23 -2.55
N PRO A 1115 42.57 10.76 -2.26
CA PRO A 1115 43.49 11.43 -1.35
C PRO A 1115 43.83 12.86 -1.81
N LYS A 1116 44.10 13.74 -0.84
CA LYS A 1116 44.55 15.11 -1.13
C LYS A 1116 45.85 15.06 -1.97
N ASP A 1117 45.91 15.91 -3.00
CA ASP A 1117 47.03 16.07 -3.95
C ASP A 1117 47.23 14.94 -4.99
N PHE A 1118 46.46 13.83 -4.93
CA PHE A 1118 46.59 12.69 -5.86
C PHE A 1118 45.28 12.37 -6.61
N LEU A 1119 44.98 13.13 -7.66
CA LEU A 1119 43.74 13.03 -8.47
C LEU A 1119 43.56 11.71 -9.24
N ASN A 1120 44.61 10.91 -9.35
CA ASN A 1120 44.63 9.62 -10.03
C ASN A 1120 44.58 8.42 -9.06
N GLN A 1121 44.41 8.66 -7.76
CA GLN A 1121 44.39 7.62 -6.74
C GLN A 1121 43.01 7.47 -6.09
N VAL A 1122 42.55 6.23 -5.94
CA VAL A 1122 41.38 5.87 -5.14
C VAL A 1122 41.86 5.20 -3.86
N GLN A 1123 41.45 5.73 -2.70
CA GLN A 1123 41.66 5.11 -1.41
C GLN A 1123 40.34 4.58 -0.87
N VAL A 1124 40.32 3.29 -0.51
CA VAL A 1124 39.19 2.65 0.16
C VAL A 1124 39.62 2.25 1.57
N VAL A 1125 38.94 2.80 2.56
CA VAL A 1125 39.13 2.48 3.98
C VAL A 1125 37.99 1.58 4.43
N GLN A 1126 38.32 0.47 5.07
CA GLN A 1126 37.40 -0.50 5.64
C GLN A 1126 37.51 -0.43 7.17
N VAL A 1127 36.39 -0.13 7.82
CA VAL A 1127 36.25 -0.06 9.27
C VAL A 1127 35.42 -1.25 9.73
N GLU A 1128 35.98 -2.09 10.60
CA GLU A 1128 35.28 -3.23 11.18
C GLU A 1128 34.61 -2.85 12.49
N LEU A 1129 33.29 -3.01 12.53
CA LEU A 1129 32.42 -2.75 13.66
C LEU A 1129 31.90 -4.06 14.23
N LEU A 1130 32.05 -4.24 15.53
CA LEU A 1130 31.37 -5.27 16.30
C LEU A 1130 30.22 -4.62 17.07
N ILE A 1131 29.01 -5.10 16.84
CA ILE A 1131 27.77 -4.57 17.40
C ILE A 1131 27.23 -5.60 18.40
N GLU A 1132 27.26 -5.25 19.68
CA GLU A 1132 26.71 -6.09 20.76
C GLU A 1132 25.59 -5.32 21.46
N SER A 1133 24.39 -5.90 21.48
CA SER A 1133 23.20 -5.29 22.11
C SER A 1133 22.94 -3.84 21.67
N GLY A 1134 23.24 -3.53 20.41
CA GLY A 1134 23.04 -2.20 19.82
C GLY A 1134 24.13 -1.18 20.09
N ILE A 1135 25.25 -1.56 20.72
CA ILE A 1135 26.43 -0.71 20.92
C ILE A 1135 27.53 -1.18 19.99
N SER A 1136 28.13 -0.27 19.24
CA SER A 1136 29.20 -0.57 18.30
C SER A 1136 30.59 -0.30 18.90
N THR A 1137 31.52 -1.17 18.54
CA THR A 1137 32.94 -1.03 18.86
C THR A 1137 33.76 -1.20 17.59
N VAL A 1138 34.68 -0.27 17.34
CA VAL A 1138 35.60 -0.35 16.20
C VAL A 1138 36.70 -1.36 16.54
N ARG A 1139 36.73 -2.51 15.85
CA ARG A 1139 37.73 -3.57 16.05
C ARG A 1139 39.02 -3.29 15.29
N SER A 1140 38.90 -2.95 14.02
CA SER A 1140 40.02 -2.74 13.13
C SER A 1140 39.71 -1.68 12.07
N THR A 1141 40.75 -1.04 11.55
CA THR A 1141 40.65 -0.14 10.39
C THR A 1141 41.75 -0.53 9.43
N SER A 1142 41.36 -0.87 8.21
CA SER A 1142 42.26 -1.23 7.13
C SER A 1142 42.05 -0.29 5.94
N SER A 1143 43.05 -0.12 5.09
CA SER A 1143 42.94 0.72 3.90
C SER A 1143 43.68 0.10 2.73
N SER A 1144 43.16 0.33 1.53
CA SER A 1144 43.80 0.01 0.25
C SER A 1144 43.86 1.27 -0.60
N ILE A 1145 44.95 1.44 -1.35
CA ILE A 1145 45.17 2.59 -2.24
C ILE A 1145 45.53 2.05 -3.62
N MET A 1146 44.81 2.52 -4.64
CA MET A 1146 44.98 2.13 -6.03
C MET A 1146 45.21 3.37 -6.89
N GLN A 1147 46.24 3.35 -7.73
CA GLN A 1147 46.55 4.42 -8.68
C GLN A 1147 46.13 3.97 -10.08
N LEU A 1148 45.17 4.70 -10.68
CA LEU A 1148 44.57 4.43 -11.98
C LEU A 1148 45.31 5.20 -13.09
N GLY A 1149 46.56 4.79 -13.37
CA GLY A 1149 47.37 5.40 -14.42
C GLY A 1149 47.64 6.90 -14.18
N ASN A 1150 47.59 7.68 -15.26
CA ASN A 1150 47.76 9.15 -15.22
C ASN A 1150 46.43 9.93 -15.33
N GLY A 1151 45.30 9.23 -15.48
CA GLY A 1151 43.99 9.86 -15.67
C GLY A 1151 43.42 10.48 -14.39
N GLN A 1152 42.50 11.42 -14.56
CA GLN A 1152 41.86 12.16 -13.47
C GLN A 1152 40.52 11.54 -13.08
N ILE A 1153 40.33 11.29 -11.78
CA ILE A 1153 39.05 10.84 -11.24
C ILE A 1153 38.13 12.03 -11.04
N LYS A 1154 36.94 11.99 -11.63
CA LYS A 1154 35.93 13.06 -11.52
C LYS A 1154 34.89 12.79 -10.45
N ASP A 1155 34.39 11.55 -10.40
CA ASP A 1155 33.34 11.13 -9.47
C ASP A 1155 33.51 9.65 -9.11
N LEU A 1156 32.97 9.25 -7.96
CA LEU A 1156 33.00 7.89 -7.45
C LEU A 1156 31.69 7.55 -6.73
N LYS A 1157 31.14 6.35 -6.94
CA LYS A 1157 29.88 5.88 -6.34
C LYS A 1157 29.88 4.37 -6.11
N PHE A 1158 29.29 3.91 -5.00
CA PHE A 1158 29.06 2.47 -4.79
C PHE A 1158 27.86 2.01 -5.63
N LEU A 1159 28.06 0.99 -6.48
CA LEU A 1159 26.97 0.39 -7.27
C LEU A 1159 26.22 -0.68 -6.46
N ASP A 1160 26.95 -1.59 -5.84
CA ASP A 1160 26.43 -2.70 -5.06
C ASP A 1160 27.40 -3.04 -3.90
N ASP A 1161 27.28 -4.22 -3.30
CA ASP A 1161 28.10 -4.66 -2.17
C ASP A 1161 29.50 -5.16 -2.57
N ARG A 1162 29.84 -5.08 -3.86
CA ARG A 1162 31.05 -5.63 -4.45
C ARG A 1162 31.81 -4.60 -5.28
N THR A 1163 31.12 -3.67 -5.94
CA THR A 1163 31.68 -2.81 -6.99
C THR A 1163 31.53 -1.33 -6.68
N ILE A 1164 32.61 -0.57 -6.87
CA ILE A 1164 32.64 0.90 -6.92
C ILE A 1164 32.75 1.33 -8.38
N LEU A 1165 31.89 2.25 -8.81
CA LEU A 1165 32.02 2.93 -10.09
C LEU A 1165 32.90 4.17 -9.93
N VAL A 1166 33.75 4.40 -10.92
CA VAL A 1166 34.65 5.56 -10.98
C VAL A 1166 34.55 6.19 -12.37
N LEU A 1167 34.25 7.49 -12.43
CA LEU A 1167 34.38 8.27 -13.66
C LEU A 1167 35.83 8.72 -13.81
N TRP A 1168 36.50 8.21 -14.84
CA TRP A 1168 37.93 8.40 -15.08
C TRP A 1168 38.16 9.08 -16.44
N GLU A 1169 38.82 10.23 -16.44
CA GLU A 1169 39.18 10.98 -17.65
C GLU A 1169 40.67 10.78 -17.96
N ALA A 1170 40.97 10.23 -19.13
CA ALA A 1170 42.32 10.07 -19.65
C ALA A 1170 42.35 10.34 -21.16
N ASP A 1171 43.42 10.97 -21.64
CA ASP A 1171 43.66 11.20 -23.07
C ASP A 1171 42.49 11.88 -23.82
N GLY A 1172 41.73 12.74 -23.12
CA GLY A 1172 40.57 13.45 -23.66
C GLY A 1172 39.28 12.63 -23.77
N LYS A 1173 39.27 11.40 -23.25
CA LYS A 1173 38.09 10.51 -23.18
C LYS A 1173 37.65 10.29 -21.74
N CYS A 1174 36.35 10.15 -21.52
CA CYS A 1174 35.80 9.84 -20.20
C CYS A 1174 35.24 8.40 -20.18
N ASN A 1175 35.76 7.59 -19.28
CA ASN A 1175 35.43 6.17 -19.13
C ASN A 1175 34.74 5.91 -17.79
N LEU A 1176 33.82 4.97 -17.78
CA LEU A 1176 33.24 4.40 -16.57
C LEU A 1176 33.99 3.14 -16.19
N LEU A 1177 34.63 3.14 -15.03
CA LEU A 1177 35.37 2.00 -14.49
C LEU A 1177 34.59 1.32 -13.36
N GLY A 1178 34.62 -0.01 -13.30
CA GLY A 1178 34.07 -0.81 -12.21
C GLY A 1178 35.17 -1.50 -11.39
N ILE A 1179 35.34 -1.12 -10.12
CA ILE A 1179 36.40 -1.63 -9.24
C ILE A 1179 35.80 -2.50 -8.13
N PHE A 1180 36.24 -3.77 -8.05
CA PHE A 1180 35.83 -4.67 -6.97
C PHE A 1180 36.58 -4.39 -5.66
N TYR A 1181 35.84 -4.10 -4.60
CA TYR A 1181 36.40 -3.67 -3.31
C TYR A 1181 36.17 -4.66 -2.16
N SER A 1182 35.37 -5.72 -2.32
CA SER A 1182 35.08 -6.66 -1.22
C SER A 1182 35.96 -7.93 -1.26
N VAL A 1183 36.29 -8.47 -0.07
CA VAL A 1183 37.16 -9.66 0.10
C VAL A 1183 36.32 -10.93 0.06
N GLY A 1184 36.36 -11.63 -1.07
CA GLY A 1184 35.89 -13.01 -1.23
C GLY A 1184 36.65 -13.63 -2.39
N GLY A 1185 37.87 -14.12 -2.15
CA GLY A 1185 38.73 -14.78 -3.15
C GLY A 1185 39.32 -13.90 -4.27
N GLU A 1186 38.55 -12.93 -4.78
CA GLU A 1186 38.74 -12.28 -6.10
C GLU A 1186 38.75 -10.73 -6.02
N GLY A 1187 39.18 -10.14 -4.90
CA GLY A 1187 39.16 -8.67 -4.74
C GLY A 1187 40.32 -7.97 -5.47
N HIS A 1188 40.02 -6.95 -6.29
CA HIS A 1188 41.05 -6.08 -6.91
C HIS A 1188 41.88 -5.29 -5.87
N MET A 1189 41.35 -5.12 -4.65
CA MET A 1189 41.98 -4.39 -3.56
C MET A 1189 42.58 -5.30 -2.49
N LYS A 1190 43.84 -5.01 -2.10
CA LYS A 1190 44.52 -5.65 -0.96
C LYS A 1190 44.54 -4.70 0.22
N TYR A 1191 43.83 -5.03 1.29
CA TYR A 1191 43.70 -4.21 2.49
C TYR A 1191 44.88 -4.39 3.45
N GLN A 1192 45.40 -3.29 3.98
CA GLN A 1192 46.47 -3.27 4.98
C GLN A 1192 46.03 -2.47 6.22
N PRO A 1193 46.59 -2.71 7.42
CA PRO A 1193 46.26 -1.91 8.61
C PRO A 1193 46.43 -0.41 8.34
N HIS A 1194 45.39 0.36 8.63
CA HIS A 1194 45.34 1.79 8.29
C HIS A 1194 46.36 2.59 9.10
N ARG A 1195 47.11 3.47 8.42
CA ARG A 1195 48.09 4.38 9.04
C ARG A 1195 47.91 5.78 8.47
N ILE A 1196 47.87 6.78 9.34
CA ILE A 1196 47.57 8.19 9.02
C ILE A 1196 48.64 8.83 8.12
N SER A 1197 49.87 8.31 8.11
CA SER A 1197 50.96 8.80 7.26
C SER A 1197 50.96 8.08 5.91
N ALA A 1198 50.60 8.79 4.84
CA ALA A 1198 50.54 8.32 3.45
C ALA A 1198 51.86 7.75 2.90
N SER A 1199 53.00 8.02 3.55
CA SER A 1199 54.34 7.73 3.00
C SER A 1199 54.80 6.28 3.11
N ARG A 1200 53.98 5.33 3.58
CA ARG A 1200 54.40 3.92 3.79
C ARG A 1200 53.36 2.84 3.41
N SER A 1201 52.22 3.20 2.84
CA SER A 1201 51.22 2.23 2.37
C SER A 1201 51.61 1.74 0.97
N LYS A 1202 51.59 0.43 0.70
CA LYS A 1202 51.89 -0.06 -0.66
C LYS A 1202 50.75 0.34 -1.59
N VAL A 1203 51.02 1.26 -2.51
CA VAL A 1203 50.09 1.67 -3.57
C VAL A 1203 50.12 0.62 -4.68
N ILE A 1204 48.95 0.17 -5.12
CA ILE A 1204 48.82 -0.68 -6.31
C ILE A 1204 48.77 0.27 -7.51
N VAL A 1205 49.75 0.21 -8.41
CA VAL A 1205 49.86 1.10 -9.56
C VAL A 1205 49.54 0.31 -10.83
N PHE A 1206 48.66 0.86 -11.65
CA PHE A 1206 48.32 0.34 -12.98
C PHE A 1206 48.70 1.33 -14.07
N SER A 1207 49.02 0.85 -15.27
CA SER A 1207 49.14 1.69 -16.48
C SER A 1207 47.75 2.05 -17.04
N ASN A 1208 47.65 3.05 -17.93
CA ASN A 1208 46.37 3.40 -18.56
C ASN A 1208 45.77 2.22 -19.35
N GLU A 1209 46.62 1.45 -20.04
CA GLU A 1209 46.22 0.27 -20.82
C GLU A 1209 45.68 -0.83 -19.89
N GLU A 1210 46.37 -1.10 -18.77
CA GLU A 1210 45.92 -2.06 -17.76
C GLU A 1210 44.61 -1.64 -17.06
N VAL A 1211 44.41 -0.34 -16.86
CA VAL A 1211 43.17 0.20 -16.28
C VAL A 1211 41.97 -0.07 -17.19
N ILE A 1212 42.16 0.15 -18.49
CA ILE A 1212 41.10 -0.09 -19.50
C ILE A 1212 40.82 -1.59 -19.61
N ASP A 1213 41.85 -2.41 -19.77
CA ASP A 1213 41.72 -3.86 -19.94
C ASP A 1213 41.00 -4.54 -18.77
N ARG A 1214 41.27 -4.08 -17.52
CA ARG A 1214 40.75 -4.75 -16.32
C ARG A 1214 39.47 -4.15 -15.74
N PHE A 1215 39.22 -2.86 -15.93
CA PHE A 1215 38.17 -2.16 -15.19
C PHE A 1215 37.13 -1.46 -16.07
N LEU A 1216 37.31 -1.40 -17.40
CA LEU A 1216 36.36 -0.69 -18.27
C LEU A 1216 34.98 -1.36 -18.27
N GLN A 1217 33.95 -0.61 -17.89
CA GLN A 1217 32.55 -1.01 -18.02
C GLN A 1217 31.91 -0.39 -19.27
N SER A 1218 32.19 0.88 -19.54
CA SER A 1218 31.67 1.60 -20.70
C SER A 1218 32.56 2.79 -21.05
N GLU A 1219 32.75 3.03 -22.34
CA GLU A 1219 33.41 4.22 -22.88
C GLU A 1219 32.35 5.21 -23.35
N PHE A 1220 32.41 6.45 -22.87
CA PHE A 1220 31.57 7.52 -23.41
C PHE A 1220 32.33 8.16 -24.57
N ALA A 1221 31.80 8.02 -25.79
CA ALA A 1221 32.27 8.81 -26.90
C ALA A 1221 32.08 10.29 -26.54
N VAL A 1222 33.18 11.05 -26.50
CA VAL A 1222 33.14 12.49 -26.31
C VAL A 1222 32.65 13.10 -27.61
N ASP A 1223 31.33 13.13 -27.81
CA ASP A 1223 30.74 14.09 -28.72
C ASP A 1223 31.02 15.50 -28.17
N GLU A 1224 31.31 16.47 -29.03
CA GLU A 1224 31.64 17.86 -28.62
C GLU A 1224 30.55 18.52 -27.74
N SER A 1225 29.36 17.90 -27.60
CA SER A 1225 28.22 18.39 -26.83
C SER A 1225 28.03 17.75 -25.43
N PHE A 1226 28.59 16.57 -25.11
CA PHE A 1226 28.30 15.87 -23.83
C PHE A 1226 29.56 15.30 -23.15
N ILE A 1227 30.08 16.05 -22.16
CA ILE A 1227 31.23 15.62 -21.34
C ILE A 1227 30.72 15.18 -19.96
N PRO A 1228 30.78 13.89 -19.58
CA PRO A 1228 30.38 13.40 -18.27
C PRO A 1228 31.16 14.08 -17.13
N GLU A 1229 30.48 14.62 -16.11
CA GLU A 1229 31.13 15.21 -14.93
C GLU A 1229 30.65 14.59 -13.62
N TYR A 1230 29.36 14.25 -13.53
CA TYR A 1230 28.74 13.77 -12.29
C TYR A 1230 27.83 12.57 -12.55
N MET A 1231 27.84 11.59 -11.67
CA MET A 1231 26.98 10.40 -11.75
C MET A 1231 26.08 10.23 -10.52
N MET A 1232 24.87 9.74 -10.79
CA MET A 1232 23.88 9.35 -9.79
C MET A 1232 23.38 7.95 -10.09
N ILE A 1233 23.34 7.10 -9.08
CA ILE A 1233 22.86 5.72 -9.20
C ILE A 1233 21.51 5.64 -8.48
N ARG A 1234 20.56 4.89 -9.05
CA ARG A 1234 19.33 4.57 -8.33
C ARG A 1234 19.66 3.83 -7.03
N PRO A 1235 19.27 4.35 -5.85
CA PRO A 1235 19.49 3.65 -4.58
C PRO A 1235 18.75 2.30 -4.58
N GLN A 1236 19.43 1.22 -4.18
CA GLN A 1236 18.79 -0.09 -4.03
C GLN A 1236 17.99 -0.14 -2.72
N ILE A 1237 16.70 -0.50 -2.81
CA ILE A 1237 15.85 -0.80 -1.65
C ILE A 1237 15.76 -2.32 -1.50
N GLY A 1238 16.28 -2.86 -0.40
CA GLY A 1238 16.16 -4.28 -0.04
C GLY A 1238 17.30 -5.20 -0.54
N SER A 1239 17.28 -6.45 -0.06
CA SER A 1239 18.35 -7.45 -0.32
C SER A 1239 18.25 -8.15 -1.68
N LYS A 1240 17.18 -7.94 -2.45
CA LYS A 1240 17.00 -8.60 -3.74
C LYS A 1240 17.73 -7.78 -4.81
N ASN A 1241 18.86 -8.32 -5.27
CA ASN A 1241 19.68 -7.77 -6.34
C ASN A 1241 18.93 -7.93 -7.68
N ASN A 1242 17.87 -7.14 -7.90
CA ASN A 1242 17.11 -7.19 -9.14
C ASN A 1242 17.82 -6.30 -10.17
N ASP A 1243 18.72 -6.91 -10.96
CA ASP A 1243 19.57 -6.21 -11.94
C ASP A 1243 18.73 -5.38 -12.94
N GLU A 1244 17.48 -5.78 -13.21
CA GLU A 1244 16.54 -5.08 -14.10
C GLU A 1244 16.21 -3.64 -13.70
N ARG A 1245 16.39 -3.27 -12.42
CA ARG A 1245 16.07 -1.93 -11.89
C ARG A 1245 17.29 -1.01 -11.74
N LYS A 1246 18.52 -1.48 -12.02
CA LYS A 1246 19.71 -0.63 -11.93
C LYS A 1246 19.67 0.44 -13.02
N ARG A 1247 19.83 1.71 -12.61
CA ARG A 1247 19.82 2.89 -13.49
C ARG A 1247 20.96 3.82 -13.11
N LEU A 1248 21.63 4.37 -14.13
CA LEU A 1248 22.67 5.39 -13.99
C LEU A 1248 22.14 6.70 -14.59
N VAL A 1249 22.34 7.81 -13.92
CA VAL A 1249 22.12 9.14 -14.49
C VAL A 1249 23.46 9.85 -14.52
N ILE A 1250 23.83 10.38 -15.68
CA ILE A 1250 25.06 11.14 -15.89
C ILE A 1250 24.68 12.56 -16.25
N LEU A 1251 25.23 13.52 -15.51
CA LEU A 1251 25.11 14.95 -15.78
C LEU A 1251 26.37 15.43 -16.49
N ALA A 1252 26.18 16.19 -17.56
CA ALA A 1252 27.27 16.79 -18.32
C ALA A 1252 27.92 17.96 -17.58
N LYS A 1253 29.14 18.28 -17.99
CA LYS A 1253 29.96 19.40 -17.49
C LYS A 1253 29.30 20.77 -17.64
N ASP A 1254 28.43 20.95 -18.62
CA ASP A 1254 27.66 22.18 -18.81
C ASP A 1254 26.50 22.33 -17.81
N ARG A 1255 26.19 21.27 -17.05
CA ARG A 1255 25.10 21.18 -16.06
C ARG A 1255 23.71 21.44 -16.63
N LEU A 1256 23.57 21.33 -17.95
CA LEU A 1256 22.31 21.51 -18.69
C LEU A 1256 21.81 20.19 -19.26
N HIS A 1257 22.72 19.27 -19.60
CA HIS A 1257 22.36 17.99 -20.21
C HIS A 1257 22.53 16.84 -19.22
N TYR A 1258 21.51 15.99 -19.10
CA TYR A 1258 21.66 14.70 -18.44
C TYR A 1258 21.21 13.54 -19.33
N LYS A 1259 21.87 12.39 -19.17
CA LYS A 1259 21.56 11.13 -19.84
C LYS A 1259 21.26 10.05 -18.81
N VAL A 1260 20.24 9.24 -19.06
CA VAL A 1260 19.80 8.13 -18.20
C VAL A 1260 20.11 6.82 -18.90
N PHE A 1261 20.83 5.94 -18.22
CA PHE A 1261 21.23 4.63 -18.72
C PHE A 1261 20.65 3.48 -17.89
N LYS A 1262 20.39 2.35 -18.56
CA LYS A 1262 20.05 1.05 -17.96
C LYS A 1262 21.23 0.11 -18.12
N TRP A 1263 21.47 -0.72 -17.12
CA TRP A 1263 22.34 -1.88 -17.26
C TRP A 1263 21.59 -3.00 -18.00
N THR A 1264 22.07 -3.42 -19.16
CA THR A 1264 21.55 -4.61 -19.84
C THR A 1264 22.27 -5.85 -19.35
N GLY A 1265 21.54 -6.84 -18.82
CA GLY A 1265 21.99 -8.23 -18.84
C GLY A 1265 21.79 -8.83 -20.23
N ALA A 1266 22.31 -10.03 -20.48
CA ALA A 1266 22.02 -10.76 -21.72
C ALA A 1266 20.50 -10.74 -22.02
N PRO A 1267 20.09 -10.56 -23.29
CA PRO A 1267 18.68 -10.37 -23.64
C PRO A 1267 17.89 -11.63 -23.26
N SER A 1268 17.06 -11.53 -22.22
CA SER A 1268 15.95 -12.47 -22.02
C SER A 1268 14.85 -12.06 -22.97
N GLU A 1269 14.75 -12.74 -24.10
CA GLU A 1269 13.61 -12.59 -25.00
C GLU A 1269 12.31 -12.91 -24.23
N GLY A 1270 11.38 -11.96 -24.22
CA GLY A 1270 9.98 -12.26 -23.95
C GLY A 1270 9.38 -11.78 -22.62
N LYS A 1271 9.65 -10.55 -22.19
CA LYS A 1271 8.64 -9.75 -21.46
C LYS A 1271 8.66 -8.31 -21.94
N ILE A 1272 7.63 -7.96 -22.71
CA ILE A 1272 7.26 -6.57 -22.93
C ILE A 1272 6.71 -6.08 -21.59
N ASP A 1273 7.43 -5.18 -20.92
CA ASP A 1273 6.92 -4.46 -19.76
C ASP A 1273 5.77 -3.57 -20.25
N GLU A 1274 4.54 -3.90 -19.84
CA GLU A 1274 3.45 -2.94 -19.85
C GLU A 1274 3.71 -1.96 -18.71
N ASP A 1275 3.98 -0.70 -19.07
CA ASP A 1275 3.83 0.44 -18.17
C ASP A 1275 2.50 0.32 -17.44
N VAL A 1276 2.53 0.13 -16.12
CA VAL A 1276 1.31 0.18 -15.30
C VAL A 1276 0.76 1.60 -15.41
N PRO A 1277 -0.39 1.83 -16.07
CA PRO A 1277 -1.06 3.11 -16.03
C PRO A 1277 -1.68 3.23 -14.64
N MET A 1278 -1.38 4.31 -13.92
CA MET A 1278 -2.13 4.68 -12.73
C MET A 1278 -3.57 5.03 -13.16
N SER A 1279 -4.50 4.10 -12.90
CA SER A 1279 -5.89 4.42 -12.58
C SER A 1279 -6.07 4.38 -11.07
#